data_AF-A0A7G1HMT3-F1
#
_entry.id   AF-A0A7G1HMT3-F1
#
_cell.length_a   1.000
_cell.length_b   1.000
_cell.length_c   1.000
_cell.angle_alpha   90.00
_cell.angle_beta   90.00
_cell.angle_gamma   90.00
#
_symmetry.space_group_name_H-M   'P 1'
#
loop_
_entity.id
_entity.type
_entity.pdbx_description
1 polymer ?
#
loop_
_entity_poly.entity_id
_entity_poly.type
_entity_poly.pdbx_seq_one_letter_code
_entity_poly.pdbx_strand_id
1 'polypeptide(L)'
;MMNFARILLKDFIKKYNPQTPTKETIENFEKEINSLLENAPRQDDEEFQKNEINSFLKNTYSYRCNTNKKVDSAIYVDEEVQVLIEVKALNKKTEFPKNKENPLSKAFCQMVLYFLEEREKEKNNSLKHTIICNAHEFFLFDCKDLLFLNDNKRIKKFYKNYAQKEGTDSSKPRFYEDLEQYLQKDFQGKLPYTYFNLNDDFKELPLIYQVLSQEVLLKQKKTLDANTLNKDFYEELLYILGLEEQNEKGKTLIKPSRTQNSLSYALKEQYKDLDDEEVMALLIAWNNRILFLRLLESLLISFNHFEKPFLTTENFKDFNALNTLFFEVLAKKNSERSQAIKENKILEKIPYLNSSLFDQTPLELKGHEIKLLNNEPLEIYPKSVLKKHEEYQKLKDLPLLKYLFEFLRLYDFTTTPKDIKDNQNKSESRLINPSVLGLVFEKLNGYKEGSFYTPSFITSYMCKESITPIVLDKFNQTYNIECENLTELRDYFKNNYSYKENKRKEYLNTLLTLRICDPAVGSGHFLVSALNEMVRVAYKLGLIASLYRHKLRLENDEIIIHTPEDKVFKYTIPHSENDPHHQIQKELFELKKSIIENCLFGVDINPNSCEITKLRLWIELLKYSYYIFEEGKNTNNLETLPNIDINIKCGNSLIFNFPLNSKLTIGQTPEFARKLKTEIKEYKNSVMLYKEGLGEKTKILQNIAKLKSLITNYFIEQHQAKKHLKESLKAFISEYGDGIFDLNTEFGMEMLKIARHNNYRFTPTLENMKPSPIGVEANRLLIKIRECYEILENLRNSKALEWRFEFPEVLDDEGNFLGFDCIIGNPPYIRQEHIKDLKPLLEKQYQDFYNSSSDIYTYFFALALNLLKEKGFSAFITSNKYARAKYGAKLREWLLKKTTIVSYMELNALKKVFESATVDTSIISFIKQPPSKESVFKYYEPTENDKENLKNTPSLLMRQNALSTESFIFADTTLLDLRDKMENIGTPLKDYGIQIYRGILTGCNEAFIIPTEKRDAILKNCDDVQKDERGMSERERTKELIKPILRGKDIKRYSYEWADLWVINTHNGYTSAFKSKIPPIDIEKYPAIKAHLDSHYDAIVTRSDQGDTPYNLRNCAYLEDFEKEKIVYGEIVQEPRFYLDNGECELGVFYAEATSFILTGEHLRYLLGMLHSKLITFAFKTFYAGGGLGESGYRYKKAFIERLPIPQITKSNKPTTDKIIALVDKILQTKEKDPKANTQGLEKEIDALVYQLYNLTDEEIKTIEDGQ
;
A
#
# COMPACT_ATOMS: atom_id res chain seq x y z
N MET A 1 -12.66 54.22 25.27
CA MET A 1 -12.18 53.80 23.95
C MET A 1 -11.74 52.35 23.99
N MET A 2 -12.15 51.54 23.01
CA MET A 2 -11.70 50.15 22.83
C MET A 2 -10.20 50.10 22.59
N ASN A 3 -9.52 49.19 23.29
CA ASN A 3 -8.10 48.95 23.15
C ASN A 3 -7.86 47.68 22.32
N PHE A 4 -7.28 47.82 21.13
CA PHE A 4 -6.90 46.67 20.31
C PHE A 4 -5.48 46.25 20.63
N ALA A 5 -5.29 44.98 20.99
CA ALA A 5 -4.00 44.46 21.44
C ALA A 5 -3.43 43.49 20.41
N ARG A 6 -2.44 43.95 19.64
CA ARG A 6 -1.79 43.13 18.62
C ARG A 6 -0.94 42.02 19.25
N ILE A 7 -1.15 40.79 18.79
CA ILE A 7 -0.36 39.60 19.13
C ILE A 7 0.51 39.24 17.93
N LEU A 8 1.81 39.00 18.17
CA LEU A 8 2.74 38.53 17.14
C LEU A 8 2.33 37.13 16.63
N LEU A 9 2.54 36.86 15.33
CA LEU A 9 2.14 35.58 14.71
C LEU A 9 2.64 34.36 15.51
N LYS A 10 3.92 34.40 15.91
CA LYS A 10 4.56 33.34 16.70
C LYS A 10 3.88 33.08 18.05
N ASP A 11 3.39 34.12 18.71
CA ASP A 11 2.68 34.00 19.99
C ASP A 11 1.22 33.58 19.77
N PHE A 12 0.61 34.00 18.66
CA PHE A 12 -0.74 33.64 18.28
C PHE A 12 -0.87 32.13 17.97
N ILE A 13 0.11 31.54 17.27
CA ILE A 13 0.12 30.11 16.94
C ILE A 13 0.56 29.21 18.10
N LYS A 14 1.28 29.74 19.10
CA LYS A 14 1.86 28.97 20.21
C LYS A 14 0.83 28.16 20.99
N LYS A 15 -0.42 28.64 21.09
CA LYS A 15 -1.53 27.94 21.76
C LYS A 15 -2.06 26.73 20.97
N TYR A 16 -1.74 26.61 19.68
CA TYR A 16 -2.25 25.56 18.78
C TYR A 16 -1.19 24.53 18.37
N ASN A 17 0.11 24.85 18.54
CA ASN A 17 1.25 23.98 18.21
C ASN A 17 1.19 23.38 16.78
N PRO A 18 0.96 24.19 15.73
CA PRO A 18 0.92 23.68 14.35
C PRO A 18 2.29 23.15 13.91
N GLN A 19 2.31 22.13 13.04
CA GLN A 19 3.57 21.62 12.47
C GLN A 19 4.30 22.69 11.66
N THR A 20 5.63 22.67 11.70
CA THR A 20 6.45 23.55 10.87
C THR A 20 6.33 23.10 9.41
N PRO A 21 5.92 23.97 8.47
CA PRO A 21 5.76 23.60 7.07
C PRO A 21 7.09 23.24 6.42
N THR A 22 7.07 22.29 5.48
CA THR A 22 8.25 21.90 4.71
C THR A 22 8.60 22.99 3.68
N LYS A 23 9.83 22.96 3.17
CA LYS A 23 10.29 23.89 2.14
C LYS A 23 9.39 23.88 0.89
N GLU A 24 9.02 22.69 0.43
CA GLU A 24 8.11 22.50 -0.72
C GLU A 24 6.71 23.09 -0.47
N THR A 25 6.20 22.95 0.75
CA THR A 25 4.90 23.53 1.15
C THR A 25 4.95 25.05 1.05
N ILE A 26 6.05 25.67 1.49
CA ILE A 26 6.24 27.12 1.42
C ILE A 26 6.43 27.59 -0.02
N GLU A 27 7.17 26.85 -0.85
CA GLU A 27 7.34 27.17 -2.27
C GLU A 27 5.98 27.13 -3.03
N ASN A 28 5.08 26.20 -2.69
CA ASN A 28 3.74 26.17 -3.27
C ASN A 28 2.82 27.27 -2.70
N PHE A 29 2.91 27.54 -1.40
CA PHE A 29 2.18 28.63 -0.77
C PHE A 29 2.56 29.99 -1.37
N GLU A 30 3.83 30.19 -1.68
CA GLU A 30 4.34 31.37 -2.36
C GLU A 30 3.74 31.53 -3.77
N LYS A 31 3.58 30.44 -4.53
CA LYS A 31 2.91 30.47 -5.85
C LYS A 31 1.45 30.90 -5.74
N GLU A 32 0.71 30.36 -4.77
CA GLU A 32 -0.70 30.74 -4.57
C GLU A 32 -0.84 32.20 -4.10
N ILE A 33 0.08 32.69 -3.25
CA ILE A 33 0.15 34.11 -2.89
C ILE A 33 0.40 34.96 -4.14
N ASN A 34 1.40 34.61 -4.96
CA ASN A 34 1.71 35.36 -6.17
C ASN A 34 0.52 35.39 -7.15
N SER A 35 -0.19 34.27 -7.31
CA SER A 35 -1.42 34.20 -8.10
C SER A 35 -2.49 35.16 -7.59
N LEU A 36 -2.76 35.17 -6.27
CA LEU A 36 -3.70 36.08 -5.64
C LEU A 36 -3.30 37.55 -5.86
N LEU A 37 -2.03 37.89 -5.69
CA LEU A 37 -1.51 39.25 -5.83
C LEU A 37 -1.50 39.72 -7.31
N GLU A 38 -1.24 38.85 -8.27
CA GLU A 38 -1.30 39.15 -9.71
C GLU A 38 -2.72 39.39 -10.21
N ASN A 39 -3.70 38.67 -9.66
CA ASN A 39 -5.10 38.79 -10.04
C ASN A 39 -5.82 39.96 -9.34
N ALA A 40 -5.43 40.30 -8.11
CA ALA A 40 -6.03 41.36 -7.32
C ALA A 40 -6.22 42.72 -8.03
N PRO A 41 -5.29 43.23 -8.87
CA PRO A 41 -5.48 44.49 -9.60
C PRO A 41 -6.23 44.36 -10.94
N ARG A 42 -6.56 43.15 -11.42
CA ARG A 42 -7.20 42.95 -12.74
C ARG A 42 -8.68 43.36 -12.75
N GLN A 43 -9.36 43.24 -11.62
CA GLN A 43 -10.75 43.64 -11.44
C GLN A 43 -10.98 44.12 -10.01
N ASP A 44 -11.37 45.39 -9.86
CA ASP A 44 -11.28 46.13 -8.59
C ASP A 44 -12.60 46.14 -7.81
N ASP A 45 -13.47 45.15 -8.06
CA ASP A 45 -14.76 44.97 -7.38
C ASP A 45 -14.66 43.98 -6.20
N GLU A 46 -15.52 44.17 -5.19
CA GLU A 46 -15.46 43.44 -3.92
C GLU A 46 -15.82 41.95 -4.08
N GLU A 47 -16.69 41.61 -5.04
CA GLU A 47 -17.11 40.23 -5.29
C GLU A 47 -16.00 39.42 -5.99
N PHE A 48 -15.25 40.06 -6.89
CA PHE A 48 -14.08 39.48 -7.52
C PHE A 48 -12.97 39.19 -6.49
N GLN A 49 -12.61 40.15 -5.65
CA GLN A 49 -11.57 39.94 -4.62
C GLN A 49 -11.95 38.84 -3.63
N LYS A 50 -13.24 38.73 -3.30
CA LYS A 50 -13.76 37.64 -2.48
C LYS A 50 -13.60 36.28 -3.15
N ASN A 51 -13.86 36.17 -4.46
CA ASN A 51 -13.67 34.92 -5.20
C ASN A 51 -12.19 34.51 -5.28
N GLU A 52 -11.28 35.47 -5.44
CA GLU A 52 -9.84 35.20 -5.45
C GLU A 52 -9.34 34.76 -4.07
N ILE A 53 -9.76 35.41 -2.98
CA ILE A 53 -9.40 35.01 -1.61
C ILE A 53 -9.99 33.63 -1.26
N ASN A 54 -11.22 33.34 -1.69
CA ASN A 54 -11.82 32.02 -1.52
C ASN A 54 -11.06 30.94 -2.30
N SER A 55 -10.63 31.26 -3.52
CA SER A 55 -9.81 30.37 -4.35
C SER A 55 -8.44 30.14 -3.71
N PHE A 56 -7.78 31.18 -3.21
CA PHE A 56 -6.53 31.06 -2.46
C PHE A 56 -6.65 30.16 -1.23
N LEU A 57 -7.68 30.35 -0.39
CA LEU A 57 -7.92 29.53 0.79
C LEU A 57 -8.29 28.08 0.43
N LYS A 58 -9.01 27.88 -0.68
CA LYS A 58 -9.37 26.56 -1.21
C LYS A 58 -8.15 25.84 -1.80
N ASN A 59 -7.34 26.51 -2.61
CA ASN A 59 -6.18 25.92 -3.27
C ASN A 59 -5.07 25.59 -2.26
N THR A 60 -4.88 26.46 -1.26
CA THR A 60 -3.83 26.28 -0.26
C THR A 60 -4.21 25.27 0.82
N TYR A 61 -5.46 25.29 1.31
CA TYR A 61 -5.86 24.53 2.51
C TYR A 61 -7.11 23.64 2.33
N SER A 62 -7.62 23.52 1.10
CA SER A 62 -8.83 22.75 0.78
C SER A 62 -10.09 23.19 1.54
N TYR A 63 -10.16 24.46 1.99
CA TYR A 63 -11.35 24.94 2.69
C TYR A 63 -12.58 24.97 1.78
N ARG A 64 -13.72 24.51 2.32
CA ARG A 64 -15.02 24.79 1.73
C ARG A 64 -15.41 26.23 2.11
N CYS A 65 -15.01 27.18 1.27
CA CYS A 65 -15.41 28.58 1.38
C CYS A 65 -16.69 28.81 0.56
N ASN A 66 -17.71 29.44 1.16
CA ASN A 66 -18.88 29.90 0.41
C ASN A 66 -19.48 31.15 1.07
N THR A 67 -20.28 31.89 0.31
CA THR A 67 -21.18 32.92 0.84
C THR A 67 -22.15 32.30 1.83
N ASN A 68 -22.33 32.94 3.00
CA ASN A 68 -23.37 32.55 3.96
C ASN A 68 -24.43 33.66 4.02
N LYS A 69 -25.56 33.49 3.33
CA LYS A 69 -26.71 34.42 3.34
C LYS A 69 -26.33 35.91 3.14
N LYS A 70 -25.94 36.61 4.22
CA LYS A 70 -25.60 38.04 4.32
C LYS A 70 -24.13 38.34 4.71
N VAL A 71 -23.30 37.31 4.90
CA VAL A 71 -21.85 37.41 5.19
C VAL A 71 -21.09 37.27 3.87
N ASP A 72 -20.02 38.06 3.70
CA ASP A 72 -19.22 38.07 2.48
C ASP A 72 -18.66 36.67 2.16
N SER A 73 -17.95 36.03 3.11
CA SER A 73 -17.54 34.63 2.97
C SER A 73 -17.44 33.91 4.32
N ALA A 74 -17.50 32.58 4.30
CA ALA A 74 -17.38 31.74 5.48
C ALA A 74 -16.72 30.38 5.15
N ILE A 75 -16.01 29.81 6.13
CA ILE A 75 -15.47 28.45 6.06
C ILE A 75 -16.41 27.48 6.79
N TYR A 76 -16.78 26.39 6.11
CA TYR A 76 -17.70 25.37 6.61
C TYR A 76 -17.00 24.05 6.97
N VAL A 77 -17.46 23.40 8.04
CA VAL A 77 -17.08 22.03 8.45
C VAL A 77 -18.36 21.30 8.85
N ASP A 78 -18.63 20.12 8.28
CA ASP A 78 -19.86 19.34 8.51
C ASP A 78 -21.15 20.18 8.37
N GLU A 79 -21.17 21.06 7.38
CA GLU A 79 -22.27 22.02 7.10
C GLU A 79 -22.47 23.15 8.13
N GLU A 80 -21.64 23.25 9.17
CA GLU A 80 -21.63 24.35 10.14
C GLU A 80 -20.57 25.43 9.81
N VAL A 81 -20.91 26.70 9.99
CA VAL A 81 -19.97 27.82 9.83
C VAL A 81 -19.01 27.88 11.03
N GLN A 82 -17.71 27.80 10.76
CA GLN A 82 -16.67 27.86 11.80
C GLN A 82 -15.79 29.11 11.72
N VAL A 83 -15.65 29.73 10.55
CA VAL A 83 -14.90 30.99 10.39
C VAL A 83 -15.70 31.97 9.52
N LEU A 84 -15.83 33.21 9.98
CA LEU A 84 -16.46 34.31 9.22
C LEU A 84 -15.37 35.19 8.59
N ILE A 85 -15.55 35.58 7.33
CA ILE A 85 -14.59 36.39 6.57
C ILE A 85 -15.32 37.60 5.97
N GLU A 86 -14.88 38.80 6.37
CA GLU A 86 -15.29 40.08 5.79
C GLU A 86 -14.22 40.54 4.79
N VAL A 87 -14.61 40.74 3.52
CA VAL A 87 -13.70 41.10 2.44
C VAL A 87 -13.96 42.54 2.00
N LYS A 88 -12.91 43.31 1.72
CA LYS A 88 -13.02 44.65 1.13
C LYS A 88 -12.11 44.79 -0.08
N ALA A 89 -12.62 45.48 -1.10
CA ALA A 89 -11.83 45.80 -2.29
C ALA A 89 -10.67 46.77 -1.96
N LEU A 90 -9.57 46.68 -2.71
CA LEU A 90 -8.35 47.50 -2.51
C LEU A 90 -8.61 49.01 -2.66
N ASN A 91 -9.59 49.41 -3.46
CA ASN A 91 -10.00 50.81 -3.65
C ASN A 91 -10.89 51.36 -2.50
N LYS A 92 -11.41 50.51 -1.61
CA LYS A 92 -12.28 50.88 -0.47
C LYS A 92 -11.49 51.27 0.79
N LYS A 93 -10.45 52.09 0.63
CA LYS A 93 -9.52 52.49 1.71
C LYS A 93 -10.18 53.19 2.90
N THR A 94 -11.35 53.81 2.72
CA THR A 94 -12.11 54.47 3.80
C THR A 94 -12.94 53.50 4.63
N GLU A 95 -13.22 52.30 4.12
CA GLU A 95 -14.07 51.28 4.77
C GLU A 95 -13.24 50.18 5.46
N PHE A 96 -11.94 50.07 5.13
CA PHE A 96 -10.98 49.12 5.68
C PHE A 96 -10.13 49.76 6.82
N PRO A 97 -9.52 48.97 7.73
CA PRO A 97 -8.57 49.49 8.71
C PRO A 97 -7.49 50.40 8.12
N LYS A 98 -7.28 51.59 8.72
CA LYS A 98 -6.32 52.59 8.23
C LYS A 98 -4.86 52.22 8.50
N ASN A 99 -4.61 51.39 9.51
CA ASN A 99 -3.29 50.90 9.85
C ASN A 99 -3.38 49.60 10.66
N LYS A 100 -2.25 48.89 10.74
CA LYS A 100 -2.11 47.61 11.45
C LYS A 100 -2.30 47.66 12.97
N GLU A 101 -2.34 48.85 13.59
CA GLU A 101 -2.44 49.04 15.06
C GLU A 101 -3.89 49.29 15.53
N ASN A 102 -4.82 49.60 14.59
CA ASN A 102 -6.23 49.82 14.92
C ASN A 102 -7.16 49.28 13.82
N PRO A 103 -7.78 48.11 14.02
CA PRO A 103 -8.72 47.54 13.07
C PRO A 103 -10.12 48.16 13.08
N LEU A 104 -10.41 49.15 13.95
CA LEU A 104 -11.70 49.83 13.96
C LEU A 104 -11.95 50.50 12.60
N SER A 105 -13.01 50.06 11.94
CA SER A 105 -13.39 50.44 10.58
C SER A 105 -14.83 50.02 10.32
N LYS A 106 -15.37 50.41 9.16
CA LYS A 106 -16.69 49.91 8.71
C LYS A 106 -16.67 48.38 8.58
N ALA A 107 -15.62 47.80 8.01
CA ALA A 107 -15.43 46.36 7.90
C ALA A 107 -15.44 45.66 9.28
N PHE A 108 -14.84 46.27 10.31
CA PHE A 108 -14.92 45.74 11.67
C PHE A 108 -16.35 45.74 12.22
N CYS A 109 -17.12 46.81 11.98
CA CYS A 109 -18.51 46.87 12.39
C CYS A 109 -19.40 45.85 11.65
N GLN A 110 -19.08 45.55 10.38
CA GLN A 110 -19.73 44.50 9.59
C GLN A 110 -19.43 43.10 10.13
N MET A 111 -18.14 42.80 10.40
CA MET A 111 -17.73 41.55 11.02
C MET A 111 -18.42 41.33 12.38
N VAL A 112 -18.52 42.36 13.22
CA VAL A 112 -19.24 42.27 14.51
C VAL A 112 -20.73 41.99 14.30
N LEU A 113 -21.36 42.60 13.29
CA LEU A 113 -22.75 42.30 12.96
C LEU A 113 -22.92 40.82 12.58
N TYR A 114 -22.04 40.28 11.73
CA TYR A 114 -22.10 38.88 11.29
C TYR A 114 -21.89 37.91 12.46
N PHE A 115 -20.94 38.20 13.34
CA PHE A 115 -20.74 37.44 14.57
C PHE A 115 -22.00 37.43 15.46
N LEU A 116 -22.66 38.57 15.64
CA LEU A 116 -23.90 38.66 16.43
C LEU A 116 -25.09 37.96 15.76
N GLU A 117 -25.25 38.09 14.44
CA GLU A 117 -26.30 37.39 13.68
C GLU A 117 -26.16 35.87 13.84
N GLU A 118 -24.95 35.33 13.66
CA GLU A 118 -24.68 33.90 13.72
C GLU A 118 -24.86 33.32 15.15
N ARG A 119 -24.52 34.11 16.18
CA ARG A 119 -24.70 33.73 17.60
C ARG A 119 -26.14 33.83 18.08
N GLU A 120 -26.82 34.94 17.84
CA GLU A 120 -28.13 35.23 18.44
C GLU A 120 -29.29 34.70 17.58
N LYS A 121 -29.14 34.64 16.25
CA LYS A 121 -30.21 34.16 15.34
C LYS A 121 -30.07 32.68 14.99
N GLU A 122 -28.89 32.26 14.50
CA GLU A 122 -28.66 30.88 14.06
C GLU A 122 -28.23 29.96 15.22
N LYS A 123 -28.00 30.51 16.42
CA LYS A 123 -27.58 29.80 17.65
C LYS A 123 -26.31 28.96 17.46
N ASN A 124 -25.44 29.38 16.55
CA ASN A 124 -24.20 28.69 16.23
C ASN A 124 -23.17 28.87 17.37
N ASN A 125 -22.79 27.77 18.03
CA ASN A 125 -21.77 27.74 19.08
C ASN A 125 -20.42 27.16 18.60
N SER A 126 -20.28 26.95 17.29
CA SER A 126 -19.13 26.30 16.66
C SER A 126 -18.08 27.28 16.14
N LEU A 127 -18.40 28.59 16.05
CA LEU A 127 -17.50 29.65 15.59
C LEU A 127 -16.14 29.66 16.32
N LYS A 128 -15.06 29.74 15.53
CA LYS A 128 -13.66 29.66 15.98
C LYS A 128 -12.93 30.99 15.85
N HIS A 129 -12.97 31.59 14.66
CA HIS A 129 -12.28 32.83 14.31
C HIS A 129 -13.13 33.72 13.38
N THR A 130 -12.80 35.01 13.34
CA THR A 130 -13.31 35.96 12.33
C THR A 130 -12.15 36.69 11.66
N ILE A 131 -12.25 36.92 10.36
CA ILE A 131 -11.21 37.55 9.54
C ILE A 131 -11.76 38.82 8.89
N ILE A 132 -10.97 39.89 8.90
CA ILE A 132 -11.17 41.06 8.05
C ILE A 132 -9.98 41.11 7.10
N CYS A 133 -10.22 41.07 5.78
CA CYS A 133 -9.12 41.07 4.82
C CYS A 133 -9.41 41.80 3.51
N ASN A 134 -8.32 42.13 2.82
CA ASN A 134 -8.29 42.41 1.40
C ASN A 134 -7.23 41.48 0.76
N ALA A 135 -6.91 41.65 -0.52
CA ALA A 135 -5.91 40.79 -1.19
C ALA A 135 -4.50 40.85 -0.55
N HIS A 136 -4.18 41.88 0.23
CA HIS A 136 -2.87 42.11 0.84
C HIS A 136 -2.85 41.88 2.35
N GLU A 137 -3.79 42.50 3.07
CA GLU A 137 -3.77 42.63 4.53
C GLU A 137 -4.85 41.77 5.19
N PHE A 138 -4.47 41.08 6.26
CA PHE A 138 -5.36 40.19 7.02
C PHE A 138 -5.34 40.53 8.51
N PHE A 139 -6.52 40.69 9.11
CA PHE A 139 -6.73 40.85 10.54
C PHE A 139 -7.56 39.68 11.08
N LEU A 140 -7.02 38.96 12.05
CA LEU A 140 -7.62 37.72 12.57
C LEU A 140 -7.95 37.86 14.07
N PHE A 141 -9.18 37.50 14.44
CA PHE A 141 -9.70 37.58 15.81
C PHE A 141 -10.21 36.21 16.29
N ASP A 142 -9.95 35.86 17.55
CA ASP A 142 -10.50 34.66 18.17
C ASP A 142 -11.94 34.95 18.63
N CYS A 143 -12.91 34.14 18.21
CA CYS A 143 -14.32 34.31 18.58
C CYS A 143 -14.56 34.24 20.10
N LYS A 144 -13.70 33.54 20.87
CA LYS A 144 -13.78 33.54 22.34
C LYS A 144 -13.54 34.94 22.91
N ASP A 145 -12.64 35.69 22.31
CA ASP A 145 -12.32 37.04 22.73
C ASP A 145 -13.38 38.06 22.27
N LEU A 146 -14.25 37.71 21.32
CA LEU A 146 -15.37 38.57 20.87
C LEU A 146 -16.66 38.39 21.70
N LEU A 147 -16.74 37.39 22.59
CA LEU A 147 -17.95 37.09 23.36
C LEU A 147 -18.44 38.27 24.21
N PHE A 148 -17.54 39.12 24.70
CA PHE A 148 -17.92 40.30 25.48
C PHE A 148 -18.74 41.31 24.67
N LEU A 149 -18.58 41.35 23.34
CA LEU A 149 -19.37 42.20 22.44
C LEU A 149 -20.81 41.70 22.37
N ASN A 150 -20.99 40.37 22.38
CA ASN A 150 -22.30 39.77 22.50
C ASN A 150 -22.93 40.16 23.84
N ASP A 151 -22.23 40.04 24.96
CA ASP A 151 -22.84 40.22 26.29
C ASP A 151 -23.05 41.69 26.71
N ASN A 152 -22.51 42.66 25.96
CA ASN A 152 -22.66 44.07 26.28
C ASN A 152 -24.10 44.58 26.04
N LYS A 153 -24.76 45.07 27.10
CA LYS A 153 -26.16 45.55 27.05
C LYS A 153 -26.41 46.64 25.99
N ARG A 154 -25.45 47.54 25.74
CA ARG A 154 -25.60 48.65 24.79
C ARG A 154 -25.43 48.19 23.35
N ILE A 155 -24.47 47.29 23.09
CA ILE A 155 -24.29 46.64 21.78
C ILE A 155 -25.49 45.74 21.45
N LYS A 156 -26.00 44.94 22.40
CA LYS A 156 -27.25 44.18 22.23
C LYS A 156 -28.42 45.10 21.87
N LYS A 157 -28.52 46.27 22.50
CA LYS A 157 -29.57 47.25 22.17
C LYS A 157 -29.43 47.77 20.73
N PHE A 158 -28.22 48.10 20.28
CA PHE A 158 -27.99 48.50 18.89
C PHE A 158 -28.38 47.38 17.91
N TYR A 159 -27.98 46.14 18.21
CA TYR A 159 -28.34 44.99 17.39
C TYR A 159 -29.85 44.76 17.35
N LYS A 160 -30.56 44.85 18.48
CA LYS A 160 -32.04 44.74 18.52
C LYS A 160 -32.74 45.84 17.74
N ASN A 161 -32.29 47.09 17.86
CA ASN A 161 -32.85 48.21 17.10
C ASN A 161 -32.79 47.96 15.59
N TYR A 162 -31.71 47.34 15.09
CA TYR A 162 -31.55 46.93 13.70
C TYR A 162 -32.32 45.63 13.37
N ALA A 163 -32.02 44.52 14.05
CA ALA A 163 -32.51 43.18 13.70
C ALA A 163 -33.99 42.96 14.04
N GLN A 164 -34.50 43.59 15.11
CA GLN A 164 -35.88 43.51 15.58
C GLN A 164 -36.70 44.76 15.23
N LYS A 165 -36.09 45.75 14.56
CA LYS A 165 -36.70 47.03 14.16
C LYS A 165 -37.33 47.82 15.33
N GLU A 166 -36.74 47.72 16.53
CA GLU A 166 -37.24 48.38 17.75
C GLU A 166 -36.87 49.87 17.86
N GLY A 167 -35.99 50.38 16.97
CA GLY A 167 -35.56 51.78 16.95
C GLY A 167 -36.29 52.64 15.92
N THR A 168 -36.18 53.98 16.03
CA THR A 168 -36.74 54.94 15.06
C THR A 168 -36.02 54.93 13.70
N ASP A 169 -34.76 54.47 13.66
CA ASP A 169 -33.99 54.18 12.46
C ASP A 169 -33.39 52.78 12.60
N SER A 170 -33.87 51.84 11.78
CA SER A 170 -33.47 50.42 11.78
C SER A 170 -32.54 50.07 10.61
N SER A 171 -31.90 51.08 10.01
CA SER A 171 -30.99 50.88 8.88
C SER A 171 -29.63 50.29 9.31
N LYS A 172 -29.00 49.50 8.43
CA LYS A 172 -27.63 48.98 8.65
C LYS A 172 -26.61 50.10 8.90
N PRO A 173 -26.60 51.22 8.13
CA PRO A 173 -25.68 52.34 8.38
C PRO A 173 -25.79 52.89 9.80
N ARG A 174 -27.02 53.01 10.32
CA ARG A 174 -27.24 53.50 11.69
C ARG A 174 -26.61 52.59 12.74
N PHE A 175 -26.73 51.27 12.58
CA PHE A 175 -26.07 50.32 13.47
C PHE A 175 -24.55 50.48 13.46
N TYR A 176 -23.94 50.63 12.27
CA TYR A 176 -22.49 50.82 12.15
C TYR A 176 -22.02 52.11 12.81
N GLU A 177 -22.72 53.23 12.58
CA GLU A 177 -22.41 54.53 13.19
C GLU A 177 -22.51 54.49 14.73
N ASP A 178 -23.60 53.95 15.27
CA ASP A 178 -23.82 53.85 16.71
C ASP A 178 -22.78 52.93 17.37
N LEU A 179 -22.43 51.81 16.72
CA LEU A 179 -21.42 50.87 17.20
C LEU A 179 -20.02 51.50 17.16
N GLU A 180 -19.62 52.09 16.04
CA GLU A 180 -18.31 52.72 15.87
C GLU A 180 -18.12 53.87 16.88
N GLN A 181 -19.11 54.76 17.02
CA GLN A 181 -19.06 55.85 17.99
C GLN A 181 -18.95 55.35 19.44
N TYR A 182 -19.70 54.29 19.78
CA TYR A 182 -19.65 53.69 21.11
C TYR A 182 -18.29 53.06 21.40
N LEU A 183 -17.75 52.27 20.47
CA LEU A 183 -16.44 51.62 20.60
C LEU A 183 -15.31 52.65 20.68
N GLN A 184 -15.43 53.78 19.98
CA GLN A 184 -14.43 54.83 19.97
C GLN A 184 -14.44 55.67 21.26
N LYS A 185 -15.61 56.09 21.75
CA LYS A 185 -15.70 57.08 22.85
C LYS A 185 -15.95 56.44 24.20
N ASP A 186 -16.95 55.58 24.31
CA ASP A 186 -17.56 55.19 25.60
C ASP A 186 -17.18 53.78 26.06
N PHE A 187 -16.76 52.90 25.15
CA PHE A 187 -16.47 51.50 25.48
C PHE A 187 -15.11 51.35 26.18
N GLN A 188 -15.05 50.55 27.24
CA GLN A 188 -13.82 50.16 27.91
C GLN A 188 -13.66 48.64 27.83
N GLY A 189 -12.76 48.17 26.97
CA GLY A 189 -12.47 46.75 26.79
C GLY A 189 -11.23 46.55 25.91
N LYS A 190 -10.62 45.38 26.04
CA LYS A 190 -9.40 44.99 25.31
C LYS A 190 -9.72 43.83 24.37
N LEU A 191 -9.43 43.98 23.08
CA LEU A 191 -9.64 42.94 22.08
C LEU A 191 -8.29 42.53 21.46
N PRO A 192 -7.81 41.30 21.72
CA PRO A 192 -6.63 40.78 21.07
C PRO A 192 -6.88 40.42 19.60
N TYR A 193 -5.87 40.61 18.75
CA TYR A 193 -5.91 40.21 17.33
C TYR A 193 -4.51 39.95 16.81
N THR A 194 -4.40 39.26 15.67
CA THR A 194 -3.13 39.16 14.92
C THR A 194 -3.30 39.74 13.51
N TYR A 195 -2.17 40.13 12.92
CA TYR A 195 -2.09 40.81 11.63
C TYR A 195 -0.88 40.33 10.83
N PHE A 196 -1.09 40.13 9.53
CA PHE A 196 -0.03 39.91 8.56
C PHE A 196 -0.37 40.54 7.20
N ASN A 197 0.66 40.78 6.40
CA ASN A 197 0.58 41.33 5.05
C ASN A 197 1.26 40.36 4.07
N LEU A 198 0.56 40.00 3.00
CA LEU A 198 1.07 39.09 1.97
C LEU A 198 2.08 39.76 1.01
N ASN A 199 2.20 41.09 1.02
CA ASN A 199 3.21 41.84 0.26
C ASN A 199 4.55 42.07 1.01
N ASP A 200 4.64 41.71 2.30
CA ASP A 200 5.86 41.92 3.10
C ASP A 200 6.90 40.78 2.90
N ASP A 201 8.17 41.06 3.24
CA ASP A 201 9.35 40.19 3.05
C ASP A 201 9.12 38.71 3.49
N PHE A 202 9.46 37.73 2.63
CA PHE A 202 9.13 36.29 2.75
C PHE A 202 9.62 35.54 4.02
N LYS A 203 10.27 36.23 4.96
CA LYS A 203 10.82 35.64 6.19
C LYS A 203 9.74 35.13 7.16
N GLU A 204 8.51 35.64 7.08
CA GLU A 204 7.39 35.23 7.93
C GLU A 204 6.41 34.25 7.25
N LEU A 205 6.64 33.85 5.99
CA LEU A 205 5.77 32.92 5.26
C LEU A 205 5.44 31.63 6.04
N PRO A 206 6.39 30.97 6.73
CA PRO A 206 6.06 29.80 7.53
C PRO A 206 5.05 30.08 8.64
N LEU A 207 5.15 31.24 9.29
CA LEU A 207 4.25 31.64 10.36
C LEU A 207 2.87 32.02 9.80
N ILE A 208 2.83 32.73 8.67
CA ILE A 208 1.58 33.08 7.98
C ILE A 208 0.86 31.79 7.52
N TYR A 209 1.60 30.85 6.94
CA TYR A 209 1.07 29.57 6.52
C TYR A 209 0.45 28.81 7.70
N GLN A 210 1.13 28.81 8.85
CA GLN A 210 0.63 28.19 10.08
C GLN A 210 -0.60 28.91 10.65
N VAL A 211 -0.68 30.23 10.56
CA VAL A 211 -1.84 30.99 11.06
C VAL A 211 -3.12 30.69 10.28
N LEU A 212 -3.01 30.45 8.97
CA LEU A 212 -4.14 30.11 8.10
C LEU A 212 -4.47 28.60 8.05
N SER A 213 -3.68 27.76 8.72
CA SER A 213 -3.86 26.30 8.71
C SER A 213 -5.10 25.85 9.48
N GLN A 214 -5.55 24.61 9.24
CA GLN A 214 -6.75 24.04 9.90
C GLN A 214 -6.57 23.95 11.42
N GLU A 215 -5.32 23.71 11.88
CA GLU A 215 -4.95 23.65 13.28
C GLU A 215 -5.19 24.95 14.02
N VAL A 216 -4.99 26.08 13.34
CA VAL A 216 -5.19 27.41 13.92
C VAL A 216 -6.59 27.91 13.61
N LEU A 217 -7.00 28.03 12.35
CA LEU A 217 -8.30 28.63 11.98
C LEU A 217 -9.50 27.83 12.50
N LEU A 218 -9.49 26.50 12.37
CA LEU A 218 -10.60 25.65 12.81
C LEU A 218 -10.40 25.12 14.24
N LYS A 219 -9.24 25.37 14.85
CA LYS A 219 -8.83 24.80 16.15
C LYS A 219 -8.90 23.26 16.14
N GLN A 220 -8.70 22.65 14.98
CA GLN A 220 -8.68 21.20 14.79
C GLN A 220 -7.27 20.69 15.04
N LYS A 221 -7.05 19.91 16.09
CA LYS A 221 -5.77 19.20 16.18
C LYS A 221 -5.71 18.21 15.03
N LYS A 222 -4.73 18.36 14.13
CA LYS A 222 -4.37 17.27 13.24
C LYS A 222 -3.91 16.14 14.14
N THR A 223 -4.69 15.07 14.24
CA THR A 223 -4.20 13.84 14.84
C THR A 223 -3.07 13.39 13.94
N LEU A 224 -1.81 13.53 14.38
CA LEU A 224 -0.78 12.61 13.89
C LEU A 224 -1.40 11.23 14.01
N ASP A 225 -1.38 10.45 12.92
CA ASP A 225 -1.83 9.06 13.01
C ASP A 225 -1.04 8.44 14.16
N ALA A 226 -1.72 8.13 15.26
CA ALA A 226 -1.11 7.58 16.46
C ALA A 226 -0.43 6.24 16.15
N ASN A 227 -0.74 5.64 15.00
CA ASN A 227 -0.14 4.45 14.46
C ASN A 227 1.12 4.72 13.61
N THR A 228 1.61 5.96 13.48
CA THR A 228 2.86 6.25 12.76
C THR A 228 4.06 5.78 13.58
N LEU A 229 5.06 5.20 12.92
CA LEU A 229 6.28 4.74 13.57
C LEU A 229 6.96 5.89 14.36
N ASN A 230 7.13 5.69 15.67
CA ASN A 230 7.97 6.58 16.47
C ASN A 230 9.45 6.32 16.14
N LYS A 231 10.03 7.19 15.29
CA LYS A 231 11.39 7.03 14.79
C LYS A 231 12.46 7.09 15.89
N ASP A 232 12.28 7.96 16.90
CA ASP A 232 13.19 8.06 18.05
C ASP A 232 13.20 6.74 18.85
N PHE A 233 12.03 6.17 19.12
CA PHE A 233 11.89 4.87 19.79
C PHE A 233 12.54 3.74 18.97
N TYR A 234 12.26 3.70 17.67
CA TYR A 234 12.74 2.65 16.78
C TYR A 234 14.27 2.65 16.63
N GLU A 235 14.88 3.81 16.37
CA GLU A 235 16.34 3.94 16.21
C GLU A 235 17.07 3.58 17.51
N GLU A 236 16.55 3.99 18.66
CA GLU A 236 17.14 3.66 19.97
C GLU A 236 16.98 2.17 20.32
N LEU A 237 15.83 1.57 19.99
CA LEU A 237 15.62 0.13 20.19
C LEU A 237 16.60 -0.71 19.35
N LEU A 238 16.79 -0.36 18.07
CA LEU A 238 17.79 -1.01 17.21
C LEU A 238 19.20 -0.94 17.84
N TYR A 239 19.57 0.25 18.34
CA TYR A 239 20.86 0.44 18.99
C TYR A 239 21.06 -0.49 20.20
N ILE A 240 20.05 -0.60 21.09
CA ILE A 240 20.11 -1.48 22.28
C ILE A 240 20.19 -2.96 21.87
N LEU A 241 19.43 -3.35 20.84
CA LEU A 241 19.47 -4.71 20.28
C LEU A 241 20.81 -5.04 19.60
N GLY A 242 21.59 -4.02 19.22
CA GLY A 242 22.82 -4.19 18.45
C GLY A 242 22.54 -4.43 16.98
N LEU A 243 21.59 -3.71 16.41
CA LEU A 243 21.12 -3.79 15.03
C LEU A 243 21.23 -2.42 14.35
N GLU A 244 21.37 -2.41 13.03
CA GLU A 244 21.37 -1.19 12.22
C GLU A 244 20.69 -1.37 10.86
N GLU A 245 20.13 -0.28 10.32
CA GLU A 245 19.61 -0.22 8.95
C GLU A 245 20.77 -0.04 7.95
N GLN A 246 20.92 -0.98 7.01
CA GLN A 246 21.85 -0.87 5.89
C GLN A 246 21.09 -0.86 4.56
N ASN A 247 21.42 0.10 3.68
CA ASN A 247 20.83 0.19 2.35
C ASN A 247 21.70 -0.57 1.33
N GLU A 248 21.21 -1.70 0.84
CA GLU A 248 21.84 -2.47 -0.23
C GLU A 248 20.95 -2.46 -1.49
N LYS A 249 21.45 -1.91 -2.60
CA LYS A 249 20.77 -1.90 -3.91
C LYS A 249 19.32 -1.36 -3.86
N GLY A 250 19.05 -0.38 -3.00
CA GLY A 250 17.73 0.24 -2.85
C GLY A 250 16.76 -0.52 -1.91
N LYS A 251 17.24 -1.54 -1.18
CA LYS A 251 16.49 -2.19 -0.09
C LYS A 251 17.15 -1.87 1.26
N THR A 252 16.35 -1.46 2.23
CA THR A 252 16.79 -1.28 3.63
C THR A 252 16.70 -2.63 4.33
N LEU A 253 17.84 -3.14 4.80
CA LEU A 253 17.95 -4.40 5.53
C LEU A 253 18.41 -4.12 6.96
N ILE A 254 17.87 -4.86 7.92
CA ILE A 254 18.36 -4.85 9.30
C ILE A 254 19.46 -5.89 9.41
N LYS A 255 20.64 -5.47 9.88
CA LYS A 255 21.77 -6.36 10.13
C LYS A 255 22.33 -6.13 11.53
N PRO A 256 22.99 -7.14 12.13
CA PRO A 256 23.75 -6.95 13.36
C PRO A 256 24.77 -5.83 13.20
N SER A 257 24.75 -4.88 14.14
CA SER A 257 25.74 -3.81 14.22
C SER A 257 27.00 -4.29 14.94
N ARG A 258 28.04 -3.45 14.95
CA ARG A 258 29.27 -3.69 15.74
C ARG A 258 29.23 -3.02 17.11
N THR A 259 28.04 -2.67 17.62
CA THR A 259 27.88 -1.99 18.90
C THR A 259 28.29 -2.92 20.04
N GLN A 260 29.40 -2.61 20.71
CA GLN A 260 29.87 -3.35 21.88
C GLN A 260 28.84 -3.30 23.02
N ASN A 261 28.76 -4.38 23.80
CA ASN A 261 27.86 -4.53 24.96
C ASN A 261 26.36 -4.41 24.64
N SER A 262 25.97 -4.43 23.36
CA SER A 262 24.57 -4.56 22.93
C SER A 262 24.04 -5.99 23.15
N LEU A 263 22.72 -6.19 23.01
CA LEU A 263 22.12 -7.52 23.19
C LEU A 263 22.65 -8.55 22.17
N SER A 264 22.78 -8.16 20.89
CA SER A 264 23.39 -9.01 19.86
C SER A 264 24.85 -9.32 20.16
N TYR A 265 25.60 -8.36 20.71
CA TYR A 265 27.00 -8.58 21.08
C TYR A 265 27.12 -9.57 22.24
N ALA A 266 26.35 -9.37 23.31
CA ALA A 266 26.33 -10.28 24.47
C ALA A 266 25.94 -11.70 24.07
N LEU A 267 24.98 -11.85 23.14
CA LEU A 267 24.55 -13.15 22.62
C LEU A 267 25.68 -13.86 21.85
N LYS A 268 26.38 -13.15 20.95
CA LYS A 268 27.47 -13.72 20.13
C LYS A 268 28.71 -14.06 20.95
N GLU A 269 29.00 -13.30 22.01
CA GLU A 269 30.08 -13.64 22.94
C GLU A 269 29.81 -14.94 23.71
N GLN A 270 28.55 -15.14 24.11
CA GLN A 270 28.14 -16.31 24.88
C GLN A 270 27.95 -17.57 24.02
N TYR A 271 27.40 -17.42 22.80
CA TYR A 271 27.09 -18.52 21.90
C TYR A 271 27.77 -18.32 20.54
N LYS A 272 28.93 -18.96 20.37
CA LYS A 272 29.81 -18.77 19.20
C LYS A 272 29.36 -19.52 17.93
N ASP A 273 28.46 -20.48 18.08
CA ASP A 273 28.04 -21.39 16.99
C ASP A 273 26.75 -20.94 16.28
N LEU A 274 26.20 -19.77 16.62
CA LEU A 274 24.98 -19.25 16.02
C LEU A 274 25.27 -18.43 14.75
N ASP A 275 24.49 -18.66 13.70
CA ASP A 275 24.51 -17.80 12.52
C ASP A 275 23.71 -16.49 12.74
N ASP A 276 23.82 -15.55 11.78
CA ASP A 276 23.14 -14.25 11.88
C ASP A 276 21.61 -14.37 11.86
N GLU A 277 21.04 -15.41 11.24
CA GLU A 277 19.58 -15.62 11.21
C GLU A 277 19.06 -16.18 12.53
N GLU A 278 19.80 -17.12 13.14
CA GLU A 278 19.52 -17.67 14.47
C GLU A 278 19.65 -16.59 15.56
N VAL A 279 20.69 -15.74 15.46
CA VAL A 279 20.85 -14.56 16.33
C VAL A 279 19.65 -13.63 16.23
N MET A 280 19.23 -13.29 15.00
CA MET A 280 18.06 -12.43 14.79
C MET A 280 16.78 -13.05 15.34
N ALA A 281 16.57 -14.37 15.16
CA ALA A 281 15.40 -15.07 15.68
C ALA A 281 15.31 -14.99 17.21
N LEU A 282 16.43 -15.21 17.93
CA LEU A 282 16.48 -15.07 19.39
C LEU A 282 16.26 -13.63 19.85
N LEU A 283 16.91 -12.65 19.20
CA LEU A 283 16.74 -11.23 19.52
C LEU A 283 15.29 -10.79 19.38
N ILE A 284 14.61 -11.19 18.29
CA ILE A 284 13.20 -10.89 18.07
C ILE A 284 12.33 -11.57 19.12
N ALA A 285 12.52 -12.87 19.38
CA ALA A 285 11.73 -13.60 20.36
C ALA A 285 11.84 -12.99 21.77
N TRP A 286 13.04 -12.67 22.23
CA TRP A 286 13.26 -12.04 23.54
C TRP A 286 12.73 -10.62 23.60
N ASN A 287 12.96 -9.81 22.56
CA ASN A 287 12.42 -8.46 22.49
C ASN A 287 10.89 -8.46 22.52
N ASN A 288 10.24 -9.39 21.81
CA ASN A 288 8.78 -9.57 21.82
C ASN A 288 8.26 -9.82 23.25
N ARG A 289 8.91 -10.72 24.01
CA ARG A 289 8.55 -11.01 25.40
C ARG A 289 8.74 -9.80 26.32
N ILE A 290 9.82 -9.04 26.16
CA ILE A 290 10.12 -7.86 26.98
C ILE A 290 9.13 -6.72 26.69
N LEU A 291 8.80 -6.47 25.41
CA LEU A 291 7.81 -5.46 25.03
C LEU A 291 6.40 -5.85 25.51
N PHE A 292 6.05 -7.14 25.42
CA PHE A 292 4.82 -7.66 26.02
C PHE A 292 4.77 -7.43 27.53
N LEU A 293 5.86 -7.71 28.24
CA LEU A 293 5.96 -7.45 29.67
C LEU A 293 5.74 -5.97 30.01
N ARG A 294 6.28 -5.05 29.21
CA ARG A 294 6.08 -3.60 29.42
C ARG A 294 4.62 -3.18 29.21
N LEU A 295 3.94 -3.76 28.23
CA LEU A 295 2.50 -3.58 28.03
C LEU A 295 1.69 -4.15 29.20
N LEU A 296 2.03 -5.36 29.66
CA LEU A 296 1.39 -6.01 30.79
C LEU A 296 1.54 -5.17 32.07
N GLU A 297 2.74 -4.69 32.35
CA GLU A 297 3.00 -3.79 33.47
C GLU A 297 2.15 -2.54 33.41
N SER A 298 2.11 -1.89 32.26
CA SER A 298 1.30 -0.69 32.01
C SER A 298 -0.19 -0.95 32.25
N LEU A 299 -0.69 -2.10 31.79
CA LEU A 299 -2.07 -2.52 32.02
C LEU A 299 -2.36 -2.80 33.49
N LEU A 300 -1.49 -3.54 34.19
CA LEU A 300 -1.68 -3.88 35.59
C LEU A 300 -1.64 -2.65 36.50
N ILE A 301 -0.82 -1.64 36.17
CA ILE A 301 -0.85 -0.34 36.82
C ILE A 301 -2.21 0.35 36.56
N SER A 302 -2.70 0.33 35.33
CA SER A 302 -3.99 0.93 34.98
C SER A 302 -5.19 0.33 35.73
N PHE A 303 -5.11 -0.97 36.08
CA PHE A 303 -6.11 -1.67 36.87
C PHE A 303 -5.99 -1.43 38.39
N ASN A 304 -4.99 -0.67 38.84
CA ASN A 304 -4.56 -0.51 40.23
C ASN A 304 -4.08 -1.83 40.87
N HIS A 305 -3.56 -2.77 40.08
CA HIS A 305 -2.99 -4.03 40.58
C HIS A 305 -1.56 -3.85 41.10
N PHE A 306 -0.80 -2.98 40.44
CA PHE A 306 0.51 -2.51 40.90
C PHE A 306 0.50 -0.99 41.09
N GLU A 307 1.04 -0.51 42.21
CA GLU A 307 1.21 0.93 42.44
C GLU A 307 2.46 1.49 41.74
N LYS A 308 3.47 0.64 41.53
CA LYS A 308 4.76 1.00 40.95
C LYS A 308 5.15 0.01 39.85
N PRO A 309 5.96 0.44 38.86
CA PRO A 309 6.57 -0.47 37.89
C PRO A 309 7.34 -1.61 38.57
N PHE A 310 7.17 -2.84 38.06
CA PHE A 310 7.91 -4.02 38.47
C PHE A 310 9.13 -4.34 37.57
N LEU A 311 9.17 -3.92 36.31
CA LEU A 311 10.29 -4.10 35.38
C LEU A 311 11.43 -3.12 35.68
N THR A 312 12.10 -3.37 36.80
CA THR A 312 13.24 -2.57 37.27
C THR A 312 14.39 -3.49 37.65
N THR A 313 15.62 -2.96 37.63
CA THR A 313 16.79 -3.72 38.07
C THR A 313 16.86 -3.93 39.58
N GLU A 314 15.97 -3.30 40.35
CA GLU A 314 15.78 -3.61 41.77
C GLU A 314 15.12 -4.98 41.95
N ASN A 315 14.16 -5.30 41.08
CA ASN A 315 13.43 -6.57 41.09
C ASN A 315 14.12 -7.65 40.25
N PHE A 316 14.72 -7.29 39.11
CA PHE A 316 15.36 -8.20 38.16
C PHE A 316 16.80 -7.75 37.88
N LYS A 317 17.76 -8.25 38.68
CA LYS A 317 19.15 -7.78 38.68
C LYS A 317 19.95 -8.17 37.44
N ASP A 318 19.62 -9.31 36.83
CA ASP A 318 20.35 -9.89 35.71
C ASP A 318 19.40 -10.62 34.73
N PHE A 319 19.94 -11.09 33.61
CA PHE A 319 19.16 -11.83 32.62
C PHE A 319 18.70 -13.21 33.11
N ASN A 320 19.31 -13.79 34.15
CA ASN A 320 18.85 -15.03 34.76
C ASN A 320 17.54 -14.82 35.54
N ALA A 321 17.42 -13.70 36.25
CA ALA A 321 16.16 -13.29 36.88
C ALA A 321 15.05 -13.06 35.83
N LEU A 322 15.39 -12.47 34.68
CA LEU A 322 14.46 -12.29 33.56
C LEU A 322 14.04 -13.64 32.94
N ASN A 323 14.97 -14.58 32.77
CA ASN A 323 14.69 -15.94 32.31
C ASN A 323 13.72 -16.68 33.26
N THR A 324 13.91 -16.50 34.57
CA THR A 324 13.01 -17.05 35.60
C THR A 324 11.60 -16.46 35.46
N LEU A 325 11.48 -15.15 35.20
CA LEU A 325 10.19 -14.51 34.95
C LEU A 325 9.47 -15.13 33.74
N PHE A 326 10.20 -15.39 32.64
CA PHE A 326 9.64 -16.01 31.45
C PHE A 326 9.10 -17.42 31.72
N PHE A 327 9.96 -18.32 32.19
CA PHE A 327 9.67 -19.76 32.16
C PHE A 327 9.16 -20.34 33.48
N GLU A 328 9.41 -19.68 34.61
CA GLU A 328 8.99 -20.17 35.93
C GLU A 328 7.80 -19.41 36.50
N VAL A 329 7.47 -18.22 35.97
CA VAL A 329 6.35 -17.39 36.43
C VAL A 329 5.27 -17.26 35.35
N LEU A 330 5.59 -16.77 34.15
CA LEU A 330 4.59 -16.51 33.11
C LEU A 330 4.17 -17.77 32.34
N ALA A 331 5.07 -18.75 32.21
CA ALA A 331 4.77 -20.03 31.56
C ALA A 331 4.13 -21.08 32.50
N LYS A 332 4.07 -20.84 33.82
CA LYS A 332 3.53 -21.80 34.82
C LYS A 332 2.35 -21.25 35.62
N LYS A 333 1.33 -22.09 35.82
CA LYS A 333 0.17 -21.75 36.66
C LYS A 333 0.62 -21.47 38.10
N ASN A 334 -0.08 -20.58 38.80
CA ASN A 334 0.30 -20.21 40.17
C ASN A 334 0.38 -21.43 41.12
N SER A 335 -0.47 -22.44 40.93
CA SER A 335 -0.43 -23.71 41.67
C SER A 335 0.89 -24.47 41.48
N GLU A 336 1.46 -24.43 40.27
CA GLU A 336 2.67 -25.16 39.84
C GLU A 336 3.97 -24.40 40.15
N ARG A 337 3.88 -23.11 40.53
CA ARG A 337 5.04 -22.29 40.89
C ARG A 337 5.71 -22.80 42.17
N SER A 338 7.03 -22.71 42.21
CA SER A 338 7.84 -23.08 43.38
C SER A 338 7.52 -22.20 44.59
N GLN A 339 7.78 -22.72 45.79
CA GLN A 339 7.53 -22.00 47.03
C GLN A 339 8.30 -20.67 47.10
N ALA A 340 9.54 -20.63 46.60
CA ALA A 340 10.35 -19.42 46.54
C ALA A 340 9.74 -18.30 45.67
N ILE A 341 9.00 -18.67 44.61
CA ILE A 341 8.28 -17.70 43.76
C ILE A 341 7.03 -17.18 44.47
N LYS A 342 6.30 -18.06 45.17
CA LYS A 342 5.10 -17.69 45.94
C LYS A 342 5.41 -16.76 47.11
N GLU A 343 6.60 -16.86 47.69
CA GLU A 343 7.05 -15.97 48.78
C GLU A 343 7.61 -14.63 48.27
N ASN A 344 7.83 -14.48 46.97
CA ASN A 344 8.32 -13.24 46.37
C ASN A 344 7.17 -12.25 46.14
N LYS A 345 7.20 -11.13 46.87
CA LYS A 345 6.16 -10.07 46.87
C LYS A 345 5.82 -9.48 45.50
N ILE A 346 6.72 -9.58 44.53
CA ILE A 346 6.51 -9.09 43.15
C ILE A 346 6.07 -10.25 42.26
N LEU A 347 6.81 -11.36 42.24
CA LEU A 347 6.54 -12.48 41.31
C LEU A 347 5.22 -13.18 41.59
N GLU A 348 4.79 -13.26 42.86
CA GLU A 348 3.48 -13.83 43.23
C GLU A 348 2.32 -13.05 42.59
N LYS A 349 2.43 -11.71 42.54
CA LYS A 349 1.41 -10.81 41.99
C LYS A 349 1.37 -10.80 40.46
N ILE A 350 2.38 -11.33 39.78
CA ILE A 350 2.37 -11.37 38.31
C ILE A 350 1.43 -12.50 37.86
N PRO A 351 0.36 -12.19 37.12
CA PRO A 351 -0.62 -13.18 36.71
C PRO A 351 0.00 -14.19 35.74
N TYR A 352 -0.52 -15.42 35.79
CA TYR A 352 -0.28 -16.39 34.74
C TYR A 352 -1.15 -16.04 33.53
N LEU A 353 -0.58 -16.00 32.33
CA LEU A 353 -1.29 -15.57 31.13
C LEU A 353 -1.45 -16.67 30.07
N ASN A 354 -1.01 -17.91 30.36
CA ASN A 354 -1.09 -19.08 29.48
C ASN A 354 -0.86 -18.78 27.99
N SER A 355 0.36 -18.41 27.62
CA SER A 355 0.64 -18.04 26.24
C SER A 355 1.87 -18.78 25.74
N SER A 356 1.72 -19.39 24.56
CA SER A 356 2.82 -19.93 23.77
C SER A 356 3.93 -18.90 23.48
N LEU A 357 3.67 -17.61 23.68
CA LEU A 357 4.68 -16.55 23.72
C LEU A 357 5.83 -16.84 24.69
N PHE A 358 5.53 -17.48 25.83
CA PHE A 358 6.49 -17.86 26.86
C PHE A 358 6.86 -19.35 26.82
N ASP A 359 6.40 -20.10 25.81
CA ASP A 359 6.97 -21.42 25.53
C ASP A 359 8.43 -21.26 25.05
N GLN A 360 9.28 -22.22 25.39
CA GLN A 360 10.66 -22.24 24.88
C GLN A 360 10.65 -22.47 23.36
N THR A 361 11.38 -21.62 22.63
CA THR A 361 11.62 -21.80 21.20
C THR A 361 12.53 -23.01 20.93
N PRO A 362 12.58 -23.56 19.69
CA PRO A 362 13.50 -24.64 19.36
C PRO A 362 14.98 -24.34 19.64
N LEU A 363 15.41 -23.07 19.55
CA LEU A 363 16.77 -22.65 19.89
C LEU A 363 17.00 -22.61 21.40
N GLU A 364 16.02 -22.14 22.17
CA GLU A 364 16.10 -22.14 23.64
C GLU A 364 16.09 -23.56 24.21
N LEU A 365 15.32 -24.47 23.60
CA LEU A 365 15.34 -25.91 23.95
C LEU A 365 16.69 -26.58 23.66
N LYS A 366 17.49 -26.04 22.72
CA LYS A 366 18.87 -26.47 22.47
C LYS A 366 19.88 -25.88 23.46
N GLY A 367 19.44 -25.01 24.39
CA GLY A 367 20.27 -24.40 25.43
C GLY A 367 20.68 -22.93 25.17
N HIS A 368 20.18 -22.30 24.10
CA HIS A 368 20.41 -20.88 23.80
C HIS A 368 19.42 -19.99 24.55
N GLU A 369 19.51 -19.95 25.88
CA GLU A 369 18.63 -19.18 26.76
C GLU A 369 19.21 -17.79 27.10
N ILE A 370 18.35 -16.81 27.39
CA ILE A 370 18.78 -15.45 27.76
C ILE A 370 19.56 -15.42 29.09
N LYS A 371 19.40 -16.43 29.95
CA LYS A 371 19.92 -16.45 31.32
C LYS A 371 21.43 -16.23 31.47
N LEU A 372 22.22 -16.62 30.45
CA LEU A 372 23.69 -16.59 30.50
C LEU A 372 24.29 -15.32 29.86
N LEU A 373 23.46 -14.36 29.44
CA LEU A 373 23.97 -13.13 28.85
C LEU A 373 24.65 -12.23 29.88
N ASN A 374 25.79 -11.65 29.50
CA ASN A 374 26.50 -10.67 30.30
C ASN A 374 25.74 -9.33 30.35
N ASN A 375 25.77 -8.67 31.50
CA ASN A 375 25.09 -7.39 31.74
C ASN A 375 26.09 -6.21 31.77
N GLU A 376 27.04 -6.20 30.84
CA GLU A 376 28.06 -5.16 30.74
C GLU A 376 27.44 -3.78 30.42
N PRO A 377 28.07 -2.67 30.82
CA PRO A 377 27.57 -1.33 30.52
C PRO A 377 27.55 -1.02 29.02
N LEU A 378 26.39 -0.60 28.52
CA LEU A 378 26.18 -0.07 27.17
C LEU A 378 26.17 1.48 27.22
N GLU A 379 26.90 2.13 26.31
CA GLU A 379 26.89 3.58 26.19
C GLU A 379 25.48 4.08 25.84
N ILE A 380 25.04 5.18 26.47
CA ILE A 380 23.70 5.72 26.21
C ILE A 380 23.69 6.35 24.81
N TYR A 381 22.74 5.93 23.97
CA TYR A 381 22.60 6.43 22.60
C TYR A 381 22.53 7.97 22.58
N PRO A 382 23.25 8.68 21.69
CA PRO A 382 23.33 10.15 21.74
C PRO A 382 21.99 10.86 21.64
N LYS A 383 21.02 10.29 20.91
CA LYS A 383 19.65 10.83 20.77
C LYS A 383 18.64 10.17 21.72
N SER A 384 19.12 9.39 22.69
CA SER A 384 18.29 8.63 23.62
C SER A 384 17.24 9.50 24.31
N VAL A 385 16.06 8.92 24.54
CA VAL A 385 15.04 9.54 25.39
C VAL A 385 15.56 9.82 26.81
N LEU A 386 16.50 9.02 27.32
CA LEU A 386 17.12 9.20 28.64
C LEU A 386 17.89 10.53 28.73
N LYS A 387 18.60 10.93 27.66
CA LYS A 387 19.34 12.19 27.64
C LYS A 387 18.45 13.42 27.75
N LYS A 388 17.14 13.27 27.49
CA LYS A 388 16.12 14.32 27.64
C LYS A 388 15.58 14.42 29.09
N HIS A 389 15.96 13.50 29.98
CA HIS A 389 15.53 13.45 31.38
C HIS A 389 16.67 13.88 32.32
N GLU A 390 16.37 14.74 33.29
CA GLU A 390 17.37 15.39 34.16
C GLU A 390 18.30 14.39 34.87
N GLU A 391 17.77 13.25 35.30
CA GLU A 391 18.50 12.19 36.01
C GLU A 391 19.60 11.50 35.18
N TYR A 392 19.42 11.40 33.85
CA TYR A 392 20.32 10.61 32.98
C TYR A 392 21.18 11.47 32.06
N GLN A 393 20.98 12.79 32.04
CA GLN A 393 21.64 13.71 31.12
C GLN A 393 23.18 13.65 31.22
N LYS A 394 23.72 13.42 32.42
CA LYS A 394 25.16 13.37 32.71
C LYS A 394 25.77 11.96 32.67
N LEU A 395 24.95 10.91 32.59
CA LEU A 395 25.44 9.53 32.58
C LEU A 395 26.01 9.17 31.21
N LYS A 396 27.13 8.45 31.18
CA LYS A 396 27.78 8.01 29.94
C LYS A 396 27.23 6.67 29.47
N ASP A 397 27.19 5.69 30.37
CA ASP A 397 26.75 4.32 30.12
C ASP A 397 25.82 3.83 31.26
N LEU A 398 25.14 2.71 31.00
CA LEU A 398 24.31 2.00 31.96
C LEU A 398 24.46 0.48 31.71
N PRO A 399 24.39 -0.38 32.75
CA PRO A 399 24.27 -1.83 32.55
C PRO A 399 23.17 -2.14 31.53
N LEU A 400 23.43 -3.03 30.56
CA LEU A 400 22.56 -3.29 29.41
C LEU A 400 21.08 -3.48 29.80
N LEU A 401 20.80 -4.34 30.78
CA LEU A 401 19.44 -4.60 31.26
C LEU A 401 18.80 -3.37 31.92
N LYS A 402 19.60 -2.57 32.64
CA LYS A 402 19.13 -1.31 33.23
C LYS A 402 18.79 -0.30 32.14
N TYR A 403 19.63 -0.17 31.12
CA TYR A 403 19.35 0.71 29.99
C TYR A 403 18.02 0.30 29.33
N LEU A 404 17.85 -0.98 28.99
CA LEU A 404 16.62 -1.46 28.35
C LEU A 404 15.35 -1.15 29.16
N PHE A 405 15.33 -1.41 30.46
CA PHE A 405 14.17 -1.09 31.30
C PHE A 405 13.89 0.40 31.42
N GLU A 406 14.93 1.22 31.61
CA GLU A 406 14.77 2.67 31.74
C GLU A 406 14.33 3.33 30.43
N PHE A 407 14.86 2.86 29.31
CA PHE A 407 14.41 3.23 27.98
C PHE A 407 12.90 2.97 27.81
N LEU A 408 12.45 1.74 28.06
CA LEU A 408 11.04 1.36 27.92
C LEU A 408 10.12 2.09 28.91
N ARG A 409 10.61 2.46 30.09
CA ARG A 409 9.84 3.18 31.12
C ARG A 409 9.50 4.60 30.70
N LEU A 410 10.38 5.27 29.95
CA LEU A 410 10.17 6.67 29.53
C LEU A 410 9.19 6.85 28.38
N TYR A 411 8.79 5.75 27.72
CA TYR A 411 7.71 5.72 26.73
C TYR A 411 6.40 5.24 27.38
N ASP A 412 5.28 5.76 26.86
CA ASP A 412 3.95 5.48 27.36
C ASP A 412 3.28 4.37 26.53
N PHE A 413 2.99 3.24 27.18
CA PHE A 413 2.40 2.05 26.59
C PHE A 413 0.93 1.82 27.05
N THR A 414 0.35 2.74 27.84
CA THR A 414 -0.88 2.51 28.61
C THR A 414 -2.20 2.68 27.84
N THR A 415 -2.14 2.78 26.50
CA THR A 415 -3.26 3.09 25.58
C THR A 415 -4.66 3.00 26.20
N THR A 416 -5.14 4.11 26.73
CA THR A 416 -6.54 4.50 26.55
C THR A 416 -6.56 5.85 25.83
N PRO A 417 -7.46 6.08 24.87
CA PRO A 417 -7.64 7.36 24.17
C PRO A 417 -7.87 8.57 25.07
N LYS A 418 -8.04 8.34 26.38
CA LYS A 418 -8.06 9.35 27.43
C LYS A 418 -6.79 10.20 27.45
N ASP A 419 -5.62 9.62 27.20
CA ASP A 419 -4.35 10.36 27.19
C ASP A 419 -4.21 11.29 25.98
N ILE A 420 -4.95 10.99 24.89
CA ILE A 420 -4.99 11.75 23.65
C ILE A 420 -6.07 12.86 23.71
N LYS A 421 -7.23 12.59 24.34
CA LYS A 421 -8.38 13.53 24.42
C LYS A 421 -8.34 14.52 25.59
N ASP A 422 -7.82 14.16 26.77
CA ASP A 422 -7.98 14.96 28.01
C ASP A 422 -6.88 16.02 28.26
N ASN A 423 -5.98 16.31 27.31
CA ASN A 423 -4.90 17.32 27.44
C ASN A 423 -3.97 17.13 28.65
N GLN A 424 -3.91 15.95 29.28
CA GLN A 424 -3.02 15.71 30.42
C GLN A 424 -1.58 15.41 29.98
N ASN A 425 -1.38 14.80 28.80
CA ASN A 425 -0.06 14.49 28.27
C ASN A 425 0.33 15.48 27.15
N LYS A 426 1.28 16.38 27.42
CA LYS A 426 1.75 17.43 26.48
C LYS A 426 2.70 16.91 25.39
N SER A 427 2.92 15.59 25.32
CA SER A 427 3.95 14.96 24.48
C SER A 427 3.37 13.79 23.70
N GLU A 428 2.67 14.06 22.59
CA GLU A 428 2.26 13.05 21.60
C GLU A 428 3.47 12.22 21.08
N SER A 429 4.71 12.71 21.23
CA SER A 429 5.95 12.06 20.79
C SER A 429 6.43 10.85 21.62
N ARG A 430 5.71 10.42 22.66
CA ARG A 430 6.12 9.30 23.55
C ARG A 430 5.14 8.14 23.62
N LEU A 431 4.01 8.22 22.90
CA LEU A 431 3.01 7.15 22.88
C LEU A 431 3.49 5.98 22.02
N ILE A 432 3.39 4.77 22.54
CA ILE A 432 3.66 3.52 21.84
C ILE A 432 2.40 2.65 21.94
N ASN A 433 1.58 2.69 20.90
CA ASN A 433 0.38 1.85 20.81
C ASN A 433 0.70 0.49 20.14
N PRO A 434 -0.22 -0.51 20.19
CA PRO A 434 0.01 -1.81 19.57
C PRO A 434 0.27 -1.76 18.05
N SER A 435 -0.30 -0.78 17.34
CA SER A 435 -0.05 -0.59 15.90
C SER A 435 1.38 -0.12 15.63
N VAL A 436 1.90 0.81 16.44
CA VAL A 436 3.30 1.27 16.38
C VAL A 436 4.26 0.12 16.68
N LEU A 437 3.94 -0.74 17.65
CA LEU A 437 4.72 -1.95 17.90
C LEU A 437 4.71 -2.90 16.71
N GLY A 438 3.55 -3.11 16.07
CA GLY A 438 3.45 -3.86 14.82
C GLY A 438 4.42 -3.33 13.75
N LEU A 439 4.45 -2.01 13.55
CA LEU A 439 5.38 -1.35 12.63
C LEU A 439 6.86 -1.54 12.98
N VAL A 440 7.21 -1.44 14.26
CA VAL A 440 8.57 -1.67 14.76
C VAL A 440 8.99 -3.11 14.43
N PHE A 441 8.13 -4.08 14.69
CA PHE A 441 8.41 -5.49 14.42
C PHE A 441 8.51 -5.81 12.93
N GLU A 442 7.65 -5.23 12.10
CA GLU A 442 7.75 -5.37 10.64
C GLU A 442 9.08 -4.85 10.11
N LYS A 443 9.51 -3.68 10.56
CA LYS A 443 10.80 -3.13 10.18
C LYS A 443 11.96 -3.98 10.67
N LEU A 444 11.89 -4.50 11.90
CA LEU A 444 12.91 -5.40 12.47
C LEU A 444 13.06 -6.71 11.67
N ASN A 445 11.96 -7.24 11.12
CA ASN A 445 12.00 -8.40 10.23
C ASN A 445 12.71 -8.12 8.90
N GLY A 446 12.98 -6.85 8.58
CA GLY A 446 13.66 -6.41 7.37
C GLY A 446 12.78 -6.55 6.12
N TYR A 447 12.89 -5.60 5.20
CA TYR A 447 12.20 -5.62 3.90
C TYR A 447 12.77 -6.70 2.93
N LYS A 448 13.19 -7.86 3.43
CA LYS A 448 13.79 -8.93 2.62
C LYS A 448 12.84 -9.39 1.50
N GLU A 449 11.51 -9.34 1.70
CA GLU A 449 10.52 -10.03 0.86
C GLU A 449 9.45 -9.13 0.19
N GLY A 450 9.55 -7.80 0.28
CA GLY A 450 8.53 -6.90 -0.30
C GLY A 450 7.24 -6.78 0.52
N SER A 451 7.34 -7.02 1.83
CA SER A 451 6.34 -6.71 2.84
C SER A 451 6.29 -5.20 3.08
N PHE A 452 5.13 -4.58 2.89
CA PHE A 452 4.90 -3.17 3.19
C PHE A 452 3.74 -3.01 4.16
N TYR A 453 3.94 -2.18 5.19
CA TYR A 453 2.89 -1.85 6.14
C TYR A 453 1.70 -1.22 5.42
N THR A 454 0.51 -1.76 5.67
CA THR A 454 -0.73 -1.16 5.16
C THR A 454 -1.28 -0.20 6.22
N PRO A 455 -1.43 1.10 5.93
CA PRO A 455 -1.96 2.06 6.89
C PRO A 455 -3.31 1.66 7.49
N SER A 456 -3.54 1.99 8.77
CA SER A 456 -4.76 1.63 9.52
C SER A 456 -6.05 2.11 8.85
N PHE A 457 -6.04 3.28 8.19
CA PHE A 457 -7.22 3.78 7.51
C PHE A 457 -7.61 2.91 6.30
N ILE A 458 -6.63 2.30 5.63
CA ILE A 458 -6.84 1.37 4.51
C ILE A 458 -7.34 0.02 5.02
N THR A 459 -6.68 -0.56 6.03
CA THR A 459 -7.09 -1.85 6.60
C THR A 459 -8.49 -1.75 7.19
N SER A 460 -8.80 -0.68 7.93
CA SER A 460 -10.13 -0.43 8.49
C SER A 460 -11.20 -0.27 7.41
N TYR A 461 -10.91 0.49 6.35
CA TYR A 461 -11.81 0.64 5.20
C TYR A 461 -12.09 -0.72 4.53
N MET A 462 -11.03 -1.45 4.15
CA MET A 462 -11.16 -2.75 3.49
C MET A 462 -11.92 -3.77 4.35
N CYS A 463 -11.60 -3.87 5.64
CA CYS A 463 -12.30 -4.77 6.56
C CYS A 463 -13.79 -4.42 6.69
N LYS A 464 -14.12 -3.13 6.83
CA LYS A 464 -15.52 -2.66 6.92
C LYS A 464 -16.32 -2.99 5.66
N GLU A 465 -15.79 -2.69 4.49
CA GLU A 465 -16.47 -2.93 3.20
C GLU A 465 -16.54 -4.42 2.85
N SER A 466 -15.66 -5.26 3.42
CA SER A 466 -15.67 -6.71 3.22
C SER A 466 -16.56 -7.47 4.22
N ILE A 467 -16.55 -7.08 5.51
CA ILE A 467 -17.26 -7.81 6.58
C ILE A 467 -18.77 -7.52 6.56
N THR A 468 -19.18 -6.30 6.22
CA THR A 468 -20.61 -5.95 6.22
C THR A 468 -21.42 -6.82 5.24
N PRO A 469 -21.02 -6.98 3.96
CA PRO A 469 -21.76 -7.81 3.01
C PRO A 469 -21.81 -9.29 3.39
N ILE A 470 -20.70 -9.88 3.86
CA ILE A 470 -20.66 -11.30 4.23
C ILE A 470 -21.55 -11.60 5.44
N VAL A 471 -21.67 -10.67 6.39
CA VAL A 471 -22.58 -10.80 7.53
C VAL A 471 -24.02 -10.80 7.04
N LEU A 472 -24.39 -9.85 6.18
CA LEU A 472 -25.74 -9.77 5.63
C LEU A 472 -26.10 -11.05 4.85
N ASP A 473 -25.23 -11.47 3.93
CA ASP A 473 -25.44 -12.69 3.14
C ASP A 473 -25.60 -13.93 4.05
N LYS A 474 -24.74 -14.07 5.06
CA LYS A 474 -24.79 -15.19 6.01
C LYS A 474 -26.11 -15.24 6.77
N PHE A 475 -26.57 -14.12 7.31
CA PHE A 475 -27.82 -14.06 8.07
C PHE A 475 -29.05 -14.21 7.16
N ASN A 476 -29.04 -13.57 5.98
CA ASN A 476 -30.09 -13.69 4.97
C ASN A 476 -30.28 -15.17 4.56
N GLN A 477 -29.20 -15.89 4.31
CA GLN A 477 -29.25 -17.32 3.98
C GLN A 477 -29.69 -18.19 5.17
N THR A 478 -29.15 -17.94 6.36
CA THR A 478 -29.40 -18.80 7.55
C THR A 478 -30.83 -18.68 8.05
N TYR A 479 -31.40 -17.47 8.02
CA TYR A 479 -32.74 -17.18 8.53
C TYR A 479 -33.79 -16.98 7.44
N ASN A 480 -33.41 -17.11 6.17
CA ASN A 480 -34.27 -16.90 5.00
C ASN A 480 -34.99 -15.53 5.05
N ILE A 481 -34.19 -14.48 5.20
CA ILE A 481 -34.60 -13.07 5.26
C ILE A 481 -33.89 -12.24 4.19
N GLU A 482 -34.39 -11.04 3.92
CA GLU A 482 -33.83 -10.11 2.91
C GLU A 482 -33.56 -8.75 3.55
N CYS A 483 -32.42 -8.64 4.26
CA CYS A 483 -31.95 -7.35 4.78
C CYS A 483 -30.85 -6.78 3.89
N GLU A 484 -30.96 -5.50 3.53
CA GLU A 484 -29.98 -4.80 2.68
C GLU A 484 -28.88 -4.12 3.51
N ASN A 485 -29.14 -3.86 4.79
CA ASN A 485 -28.18 -3.20 5.68
C ASN A 485 -28.28 -3.71 7.13
N LEU A 486 -27.25 -3.39 7.94
CA LEU A 486 -27.18 -3.84 9.33
C LEU A 486 -28.28 -3.26 10.23
N THR A 487 -28.88 -2.11 9.86
CA THR A 487 -29.97 -1.50 10.64
C THR A 487 -31.24 -2.33 10.49
N GLU A 488 -31.59 -2.73 9.26
CA GLU A 488 -32.72 -3.63 9.00
C GLU A 488 -32.55 -4.98 9.69
N LEU A 489 -31.35 -5.57 9.62
CA LEU A 489 -31.06 -6.83 10.29
C LEU A 489 -31.21 -6.71 11.83
N ARG A 490 -30.74 -5.60 12.39
CA ARG A 490 -30.93 -5.28 13.81
C ARG A 490 -32.41 -5.16 14.18
N ASP A 491 -33.18 -4.43 13.37
CA ASP A 491 -34.61 -4.23 13.59
C ASP A 491 -35.38 -5.56 13.49
N TYR A 492 -34.99 -6.45 12.57
CA TYR A 492 -35.51 -7.82 12.50
C TYR A 492 -35.28 -8.59 13.81
N PHE A 493 -34.07 -8.55 14.39
CA PHE A 493 -33.79 -9.22 15.67
C PHE A 493 -34.63 -8.64 16.82
N LYS A 494 -34.74 -7.30 16.87
CA LYS A 494 -35.49 -6.59 17.90
C LYS A 494 -36.99 -6.86 17.82
N ASN A 495 -37.57 -6.80 16.62
CA ASN A 495 -39.02 -6.90 16.43
C ASN A 495 -39.53 -8.33 16.62
N ASN A 496 -38.79 -9.33 16.15
CA ASN A 496 -39.25 -10.73 16.22
C ASN A 496 -38.95 -11.40 17.57
N TYR A 497 -37.87 -10.99 18.24
CA TYR A 497 -37.37 -11.71 19.42
C TYR A 497 -37.03 -10.83 20.61
N SER A 498 -37.07 -9.50 20.46
CA SER A 498 -36.74 -8.52 21.52
C SER A 498 -35.45 -8.85 22.28
N TYR A 499 -34.47 -9.40 21.57
CA TYR A 499 -33.20 -9.89 22.14
C TYR A 499 -33.34 -10.85 23.32
N LYS A 500 -34.36 -11.71 23.32
CA LYS A 500 -34.44 -12.87 24.23
C LYS A 500 -33.09 -13.59 24.27
N GLU A 501 -32.58 -13.84 25.47
CA GLU A 501 -31.21 -14.33 25.73
C GLU A 501 -30.80 -15.50 24.81
N ASN A 502 -31.64 -16.52 24.71
CA ASN A 502 -31.38 -17.71 23.88
C ASN A 502 -31.22 -17.35 22.39
N LYS A 503 -32.03 -16.43 21.87
CA LYS A 503 -31.97 -15.98 20.47
C LYS A 503 -30.77 -15.07 20.22
N ARG A 504 -30.40 -14.20 21.18
CA ARG A 504 -29.19 -13.40 21.07
C ARG A 504 -27.95 -14.28 20.96
N LYS A 505 -27.84 -15.33 21.78
CA LYS A 505 -26.76 -16.33 21.72
C LYS A 505 -26.75 -17.07 20.38
N GLU A 506 -27.90 -17.46 19.85
CA GLU A 506 -28.02 -18.08 18.52
C GLU A 506 -27.51 -17.18 17.39
N TYR A 507 -27.88 -15.89 17.40
CA TYR A 507 -27.39 -14.90 16.44
C TYR A 507 -25.89 -14.66 16.59
N LEU A 508 -25.39 -14.55 17.81
CA LEU A 508 -23.97 -14.41 18.07
C LEU A 508 -23.19 -15.64 17.57
N ASN A 509 -23.67 -16.84 17.85
CA ASN A 509 -23.07 -18.07 17.35
C ASN A 509 -23.07 -18.12 15.81
N THR A 510 -24.12 -17.61 15.17
CA THR A 510 -24.17 -17.50 13.70
C THR A 510 -23.07 -16.60 13.18
N LEU A 511 -22.86 -15.43 13.79
CA LEU A 511 -21.77 -14.51 13.45
C LEU A 511 -20.39 -15.18 13.61
N LEU A 512 -20.20 -15.96 14.67
CA LEU A 512 -18.97 -16.69 14.97
C LEU A 512 -18.70 -17.89 14.03
N THR A 513 -19.62 -18.20 13.09
CA THR A 513 -19.40 -19.20 12.04
C THR A 513 -18.70 -18.65 10.79
N LEU A 514 -18.51 -17.33 10.70
CA LEU A 514 -17.76 -16.72 9.58
C LEU A 514 -16.29 -17.13 9.63
N ARG A 515 -15.68 -17.26 8.45
CA ARG A 515 -14.26 -17.61 8.28
C ARG A 515 -13.59 -16.57 7.37
N ILE A 516 -12.69 -15.78 7.92
CA ILE A 516 -11.95 -14.69 7.28
C ILE A 516 -10.47 -15.06 7.27
N CYS A 517 -9.84 -15.06 6.10
CA CYS A 517 -8.44 -15.45 5.97
C CYS A 517 -7.59 -14.39 5.26
N ASP A 518 -6.40 -14.15 5.82
CA ASP A 518 -5.31 -13.45 5.13
C ASP A 518 -4.21 -14.46 4.72
N PRO A 519 -4.04 -14.74 3.41
CA PRO A 519 -3.07 -15.72 2.91
C PRO A 519 -1.62 -15.21 2.85
N ALA A 520 -1.39 -13.93 3.20
CA ALA A 520 -0.08 -13.30 3.32
C ALA A 520 -0.10 -12.30 4.49
N VAL A 521 -0.30 -12.85 5.70
CA VAL A 521 -0.77 -12.09 6.87
C VAL A 521 0.22 -11.04 7.39
N GLY A 522 1.51 -11.16 7.12
CA GLY A 522 2.52 -10.22 7.57
C GLY A 522 2.48 -10.05 9.10
N SER A 523 2.36 -8.81 9.60
CA SER A 523 2.22 -8.53 11.04
C SER A 523 0.81 -8.75 11.60
N GLY A 524 -0.15 -9.14 10.77
CA GLY A 524 -1.52 -9.39 11.19
C GLY A 524 -2.40 -8.14 11.33
N HIS A 525 -2.04 -7.03 10.68
CA HIS A 525 -2.85 -5.80 10.73
C HIS A 525 -4.29 -6.04 10.25
N PHE A 526 -4.46 -6.66 9.08
CA PHE A 526 -5.80 -6.98 8.57
C PHE A 526 -6.61 -7.84 9.55
N LEU A 527 -5.99 -8.80 10.23
CA LEU A 527 -6.70 -9.63 11.22
C LEU A 527 -7.13 -8.83 12.45
N VAL A 528 -6.32 -7.89 12.93
CA VAL A 528 -6.69 -7.00 14.04
C VAL A 528 -7.80 -6.03 13.63
N SER A 529 -7.71 -5.42 12.45
CA SER A 529 -8.78 -4.56 11.94
C SER A 529 -10.08 -5.36 11.71
N ALA A 530 -9.98 -6.61 11.23
CA ALA A 530 -11.12 -7.51 11.08
C ALA A 530 -11.74 -7.89 12.44
N LEU A 531 -10.92 -8.17 13.46
CA LEU A 531 -11.38 -8.40 14.83
C LEU A 531 -12.21 -7.23 15.34
N ASN A 532 -11.68 -6.01 15.19
CA ASN A 532 -12.33 -4.81 15.71
C ASN A 532 -13.62 -4.48 14.94
N GLU A 533 -13.64 -4.69 13.62
CA GLU A 533 -14.85 -4.53 12.82
C GLU A 533 -15.92 -5.58 13.16
N MET A 534 -15.55 -6.83 13.39
CA MET A 534 -16.49 -7.90 13.82
C MET A 534 -17.15 -7.56 15.16
N VAL A 535 -16.39 -7.04 16.14
CA VAL A 535 -16.94 -6.56 17.42
C VAL A 535 -17.89 -5.37 17.19
N ARG A 536 -17.53 -4.45 16.30
CA ARG A 536 -18.38 -3.30 15.94
C ARG A 536 -19.69 -3.76 15.28
N VAL A 537 -19.66 -4.78 14.43
CA VAL A 537 -20.86 -5.39 13.83
C VAL A 537 -21.73 -6.02 14.92
N ALA A 538 -21.14 -6.81 15.83
CA ALA A 538 -21.87 -7.40 16.96
C ALA A 538 -22.57 -6.32 17.83
N TYR A 539 -21.87 -5.21 18.09
CA TYR A 539 -22.44 -4.04 18.78
C TYR A 539 -23.60 -3.41 17.99
N LYS A 540 -23.43 -3.15 16.69
CA LYS A 540 -24.47 -2.55 15.84
C LYS A 540 -25.73 -3.40 15.77
N LEU A 541 -25.57 -4.73 15.76
CA LEU A 541 -26.67 -5.70 15.77
C LEU A 541 -27.31 -5.88 17.16
N GLY A 542 -26.76 -5.29 18.21
CA GLY A 542 -27.28 -5.41 19.58
C GLY A 542 -27.00 -6.76 20.24
N LEU A 543 -25.92 -7.45 19.81
CA LEU A 543 -25.57 -8.78 20.30
C LEU A 543 -24.73 -8.76 21.60
N ILE A 544 -24.22 -7.59 21.99
CA ILE A 544 -23.46 -7.37 23.23
C ILE A 544 -24.40 -6.79 24.29
N ALA A 545 -24.79 -7.59 25.29
CA ALA A 545 -25.83 -7.24 26.24
C ALA A 545 -25.41 -6.14 27.23
N SER A 546 -24.18 -6.23 27.72
CA SER A 546 -23.63 -5.35 28.74
C SER A 546 -23.49 -3.89 28.28
N LEU A 547 -23.41 -3.64 26.97
CA LEU A 547 -23.22 -2.31 26.38
C LEU A 547 -24.51 -1.51 26.10
N TYR A 548 -25.67 -1.93 26.60
CA TYR A 548 -26.97 -1.32 26.29
C TYR A 548 -27.10 0.21 26.54
N ARG A 549 -26.29 0.78 27.44
CA ARG A 549 -26.21 2.23 27.75
C ARG A 549 -24.93 2.91 27.27
N HIS A 550 -23.99 2.15 26.71
CA HIS A 550 -22.65 2.62 26.36
C HIS A 550 -22.54 2.82 24.84
N LYS A 551 -21.69 3.76 24.42
CA LYS A 551 -21.38 3.98 23.00
C LYS A 551 -20.04 3.35 22.66
N LEU A 552 -20.03 2.42 21.71
CA LEU A 552 -18.81 1.87 21.14
C LEU A 552 -18.43 2.68 19.90
N ARG A 553 -17.22 3.27 19.90
CA ARG A 553 -16.64 3.98 18.77
C ARG A 553 -15.37 3.26 18.33
N LEU A 554 -15.12 3.24 17.03
CA LEU A 554 -13.86 2.78 16.46
C LEU A 554 -13.09 4.03 16.04
N GLU A 555 -12.06 4.42 16.79
CA GLU A 555 -11.20 5.58 16.50
C GLU A 555 -9.77 5.07 16.30
N ASN A 556 -9.12 5.42 15.19
CA ASN A 556 -7.76 4.97 14.84
C ASN A 556 -7.53 3.44 14.88
N ASP A 557 -8.54 2.66 14.45
CA ASP A 557 -8.55 1.19 14.49
C ASP A 557 -8.56 0.59 15.91
N GLU A 558 -8.91 1.39 16.93
CA GLU A 558 -9.09 0.93 18.31
C GLU A 558 -10.55 1.08 18.78
N ILE A 559 -11.00 0.11 19.58
CA ILE A 559 -12.35 0.13 20.18
C ILE A 559 -12.32 0.99 21.45
N ILE A 560 -13.20 1.98 21.49
CA ILE A 560 -13.39 2.89 22.62
C ILE A 560 -14.82 2.81 23.10
N ILE A 561 -14.98 2.60 24.40
CA ILE A 561 -16.28 2.56 25.06
C ILE A 561 -16.48 3.86 25.82
N HIS A 562 -17.57 4.55 25.52
CA HIS A 562 -18.01 5.76 26.22
C HIS A 562 -19.19 5.45 27.13
N THR A 563 -19.13 5.94 28.37
CA THR A 563 -20.26 5.93 29.32
C THR A 563 -21.37 6.88 28.85
N PRO A 564 -22.58 6.84 29.43
CA PRO A 564 -23.64 7.80 29.12
C PRO A 564 -23.23 9.27 29.27
N GLU A 565 -22.27 9.56 30.15
CA GLU A 565 -21.68 10.89 30.38
C GLU A 565 -20.53 11.23 29.41
N ASP A 566 -20.36 10.43 28.35
CA ASP A 566 -19.32 10.50 27.32
C ASP A 566 -17.88 10.33 27.84
N LYS A 567 -17.70 9.84 29.08
CA LYS A 567 -16.39 9.51 29.65
C LYS A 567 -15.88 8.18 29.09
N VAL A 568 -14.56 8.06 28.93
CA VAL A 568 -13.93 6.79 28.53
C VAL A 568 -14.09 5.75 29.65
N PHE A 569 -14.60 4.58 29.29
CA PHE A 569 -14.72 3.42 30.16
C PHE A 569 -13.36 3.04 30.76
N LYS A 570 -13.31 2.82 32.07
CA LYS A 570 -12.12 2.33 32.78
C LYS A 570 -12.47 1.09 33.57
N TYR A 571 -11.70 0.04 33.34
CA TYR A 571 -11.76 -1.19 34.12
C TYR A 571 -10.74 -1.13 35.27
N THR A 572 -11.16 -1.52 36.45
CA THR A 572 -10.34 -1.62 37.66
C THR A 572 -10.67 -2.93 38.36
N ILE A 573 -9.89 -3.30 39.39
CA ILE A 573 -10.19 -4.49 40.21
C ILE A 573 -11.65 -4.43 40.71
N PRO A 574 -12.52 -5.37 40.30
CA PRO A 574 -13.92 -5.36 40.70
C PRO A 574 -14.09 -5.93 42.11
N HIS A 575 -15.00 -5.33 42.88
CA HIS A 575 -15.38 -5.80 44.22
C HIS A 575 -16.45 -6.91 44.21
N SER A 576 -17.17 -7.05 43.10
CA SER A 576 -18.24 -8.04 42.92
C SER A 576 -18.26 -8.56 41.49
N GLU A 577 -18.58 -9.84 41.31
CA GLU A 577 -18.78 -10.44 39.98
C GLU A 577 -19.91 -9.76 39.20
N ASN A 578 -20.94 -9.24 39.89
CA ASN A 578 -22.08 -8.57 39.24
C ASN A 578 -21.82 -7.09 38.92
N ASP A 579 -20.58 -6.60 39.09
CA ASP A 579 -20.22 -5.24 38.73
C ASP A 579 -20.46 -4.97 37.22
N PRO A 580 -21.19 -3.92 36.83
CA PRO A 580 -21.48 -3.64 35.42
C PRO A 580 -20.23 -3.44 34.55
N HIS A 581 -19.16 -2.83 35.09
CA HIS A 581 -17.90 -2.67 34.36
C HIS A 581 -17.20 -4.02 34.18
N HIS A 582 -17.25 -4.88 35.20
CA HIS A 582 -16.75 -6.24 35.08
C HIS A 582 -17.49 -7.06 34.02
N GLN A 583 -18.82 -6.96 33.96
CA GLN A 583 -19.61 -7.66 32.95
C GLN A 583 -19.31 -7.16 31.52
N ILE A 584 -19.11 -5.86 31.33
CA ILE A 584 -18.67 -5.28 30.05
C ILE A 584 -17.31 -5.84 29.65
N GLN A 585 -16.34 -5.80 30.56
CA GLN A 585 -14.98 -6.29 30.32
C GLN A 585 -14.99 -7.78 29.94
N LYS A 586 -15.71 -8.61 30.72
CA LYS A 586 -15.84 -10.05 30.51
C LYS A 586 -16.50 -10.39 29.17
N GLU A 587 -17.64 -9.77 28.84
CA GLU A 587 -18.35 -10.07 27.59
C GLU A 587 -17.53 -9.67 26.35
N LEU A 588 -16.78 -8.56 26.42
CA LEU A 588 -15.90 -8.14 25.33
C LEU A 588 -14.69 -9.04 25.16
N PHE A 589 -14.09 -9.50 26.26
CA PHE A 589 -13.00 -10.46 26.22
C PHE A 589 -13.46 -11.78 25.56
N GLU A 590 -14.57 -12.35 26.03
CA GLU A 590 -15.10 -13.61 25.50
C GLU A 590 -15.52 -13.49 24.03
N LEU A 591 -16.09 -12.34 23.63
CA LEU A 591 -16.40 -12.07 22.23
C LEU A 591 -15.14 -12.01 21.36
N LYS A 592 -14.13 -11.22 21.77
CA LYS A 592 -12.88 -11.09 21.02
C LYS A 592 -12.15 -12.43 20.93
N LYS A 593 -12.05 -13.15 22.04
CA LYS A 593 -11.51 -14.52 22.11
C LYS A 593 -12.23 -15.43 21.11
N SER A 594 -13.56 -15.46 21.13
CA SER A 594 -14.36 -16.28 20.22
C SER A 594 -14.17 -15.91 18.75
N ILE A 595 -14.01 -14.62 18.42
CA ILE A 595 -13.73 -14.17 17.05
C ILE A 595 -12.32 -14.63 16.60
N ILE A 596 -11.29 -14.44 17.43
CA ILE A 596 -9.92 -14.86 17.13
C ILE A 596 -9.86 -16.37 16.91
N GLU A 597 -10.50 -17.15 17.78
CA GLU A 597 -10.44 -18.62 17.78
C GLU A 597 -11.25 -19.27 16.65
N ASN A 598 -12.32 -18.63 16.18
CA ASN A 598 -13.24 -19.25 15.24
C ASN A 598 -13.27 -18.56 13.88
N CYS A 599 -12.98 -17.27 13.80
CA CYS A 599 -13.24 -16.48 12.60
C CYS A 599 -11.99 -16.04 11.84
N LEU A 600 -10.85 -15.85 12.52
CA LEU A 600 -9.67 -15.22 11.93
C LEU A 600 -8.58 -16.25 11.65
N PHE A 601 -8.12 -16.32 10.39
CA PHE A 601 -7.10 -17.26 9.92
C PHE A 601 -6.00 -16.52 9.15
N GLY A 602 -4.76 -16.95 9.29
CA GLY A 602 -3.62 -16.28 8.67
C GLY A 602 -2.53 -17.25 8.22
N VAL A 603 -1.88 -16.94 7.11
CA VAL A 603 -0.71 -17.67 6.62
C VAL A 603 0.39 -16.70 6.24
N ASP A 604 1.62 -16.99 6.64
CA ASP A 604 2.81 -16.30 6.14
C ASP A 604 3.94 -17.29 5.86
N ILE A 605 4.79 -16.98 4.88
CA ILE A 605 5.98 -17.80 4.61
C ILE A 605 7.07 -17.58 5.66
N ASN A 606 7.09 -16.39 6.28
CA ASN A 606 8.06 -16.04 7.29
C ASN A 606 7.53 -16.41 8.70
N PRO A 607 8.23 -17.31 9.44
CA PRO A 607 7.82 -17.67 10.79
C PRO A 607 7.78 -16.46 11.74
N ASN A 608 8.65 -15.48 11.57
CA ASN A 608 8.66 -14.29 12.43
C ASN A 608 7.41 -13.43 12.24
N SER A 609 6.92 -13.29 11.00
CA SER A 609 5.65 -12.61 10.70
C SER A 609 4.48 -13.29 11.41
N CYS A 610 4.45 -14.63 11.42
CA CYS A 610 3.45 -15.41 12.15
C CYS A 610 3.50 -15.13 13.66
N GLU A 611 4.68 -15.07 14.27
CA GLU A 611 4.81 -14.76 15.71
C GLU A 611 4.38 -13.33 16.04
N ILE A 612 4.70 -12.35 15.19
CA ILE A 612 4.24 -10.97 15.37
C ILE A 612 2.72 -10.87 15.26
N THR A 613 2.12 -11.57 14.30
CA THR A 613 0.66 -11.64 14.15
C THR A 613 -0.01 -12.17 15.41
N LYS A 614 0.50 -13.28 15.97
CA LYS A 614 -0.01 -13.85 17.22
C LYS A 614 0.13 -12.86 18.39
N LEU A 615 1.30 -12.23 18.52
CA LEU A 615 1.55 -11.20 19.53
C LEU A 615 0.56 -10.04 19.42
N ARG A 616 0.30 -9.55 18.21
CA ARG A 616 -0.62 -8.43 17.99
C ARG A 616 -2.06 -8.78 18.41
N LEU A 617 -2.51 -9.99 18.11
CA LEU A 617 -3.82 -10.49 18.54
C LEU A 617 -3.89 -10.70 20.06
N TRP A 618 -2.82 -11.20 20.70
CA TRP A 618 -2.75 -11.31 22.17
C TRP A 618 -2.77 -9.95 22.85
N ILE A 619 -2.01 -8.97 22.36
CA ILE A 619 -2.01 -7.60 22.92
C ILE A 619 -3.40 -7.00 22.83
N GLU A 620 -4.09 -7.17 21.70
CA GLU A 620 -5.44 -6.64 21.52
C GLU A 620 -6.45 -7.30 22.45
N LEU A 621 -6.27 -8.58 22.80
CA LEU A 621 -7.12 -9.30 23.74
C LEU A 621 -6.77 -8.99 25.21
N LEU A 622 -5.47 -8.82 25.53
CA LEU A 622 -4.96 -8.52 26.86
C LEU A 622 -5.57 -7.22 27.43
N LYS A 623 -5.82 -6.22 26.58
CA LYS A 623 -6.54 -4.98 26.94
C LYS A 623 -7.89 -5.24 27.62
N TYR A 624 -8.53 -6.36 27.29
CA TYR A 624 -9.85 -6.75 27.77
C TYR A 624 -9.80 -7.82 28.87
N SER A 625 -8.63 -8.25 29.33
CA SER A 625 -8.51 -9.23 30.42
C SER A 625 -9.29 -8.76 31.66
N TYR A 626 -9.94 -9.71 32.33
CA TYR A 626 -10.79 -9.47 33.49
C TYR A 626 -10.35 -10.32 34.69
N TYR A 627 -10.85 -10.00 35.90
CA TYR A 627 -10.48 -10.70 37.13
C TYR A 627 -11.39 -11.90 37.38
N ILE A 628 -10.83 -13.06 37.73
CA ILE A 628 -11.58 -14.29 37.95
C ILE A 628 -12.20 -14.30 39.36
N PHE A 629 -13.46 -14.69 39.44
CA PHE A 629 -14.17 -14.93 40.71
C PHE A 629 -14.36 -16.43 40.95
N GLU A 630 -14.07 -16.88 42.16
CA GLU A 630 -14.34 -18.24 42.65
C GLU A 630 -15.18 -18.14 43.94
N GLU A 631 -16.29 -18.88 44.02
CA GLU A 631 -17.23 -18.84 45.16
C GLU A 631 -17.67 -17.40 45.54
N GLY A 632 -17.80 -16.51 44.55
CA GLY A 632 -18.19 -15.11 44.74
C GLY A 632 -17.07 -14.20 45.27
N LYS A 633 -15.83 -14.69 45.40
CA LYS A 633 -14.66 -13.90 45.81
C LYS A 633 -13.71 -13.70 44.64
N ASN A 634 -13.20 -12.48 44.50
CA ASN A 634 -12.17 -12.16 43.51
C ASN A 634 -10.86 -12.88 43.90
N THR A 635 -10.33 -13.69 42.98
CA THR A 635 -9.07 -14.44 43.18
C THR A 635 -7.82 -13.56 43.00
N ASN A 636 -8.00 -12.32 42.55
CA ASN A 636 -6.97 -11.41 42.06
C ASN A 636 -6.16 -11.94 40.86
N ASN A 637 -6.58 -13.06 40.26
CA ASN A 637 -6.02 -13.57 39.02
C ASN A 637 -6.76 -12.98 37.82
N LEU A 638 -6.02 -12.67 36.75
CA LEU A 638 -6.61 -12.30 35.47
C LEU A 638 -6.95 -13.56 34.66
N GLU A 639 -8.00 -13.47 33.85
CA GLU A 639 -8.34 -14.46 32.83
C GLU A 639 -7.15 -14.66 31.88
N THR A 640 -6.89 -15.94 31.59
CA THR A 640 -5.73 -16.34 30.78
C THR A 640 -5.96 -16.08 29.29
N LEU A 641 -4.91 -15.78 28.55
CA LEU A 641 -5.02 -15.61 27.11
C LEU A 641 -5.26 -16.97 26.44
N PRO A 642 -6.06 -17.04 25.37
CA PRO A 642 -6.22 -18.23 24.57
C PRO A 642 -4.95 -18.54 23.78
N ASN A 643 -4.84 -19.78 23.38
CA ASN A 643 -3.78 -20.23 22.47
C ASN A 643 -4.19 -19.95 21.03
N ILE A 644 -3.68 -18.85 20.47
CA ILE A 644 -4.00 -18.34 19.12
C ILE A 644 -3.25 -19.14 18.02
N ASP A 645 -2.30 -19.99 18.40
CA ASP A 645 -1.37 -20.71 17.52
C ASP A 645 -2.03 -21.58 16.45
N ILE A 646 -3.28 -21.99 16.66
CA ILE A 646 -3.95 -22.93 15.77
C ILE A 646 -4.33 -22.26 14.44
N ASN A 647 -4.72 -20.99 14.46
CA ASN A 647 -5.26 -20.32 13.27
C ASN A 647 -4.23 -19.54 12.44
N ILE A 648 -2.99 -19.41 12.93
CA ILE A 648 -1.89 -18.73 12.23
C ILE A 648 -0.82 -19.77 11.85
N LYS A 649 -0.60 -19.98 10.55
CA LYS A 649 0.27 -21.04 10.03
C LYS A 649 1.46 -20.47 9.26
N CYS A 650 2.63 -21.07 9.46
CA CYS A 650 3.82 -20.76 8.69
C CYS A 650 3.94 -21.71 7.48
N GLY A 651 4.06 -21.15 6.29
CA GLY A 651 4.26 -21.90 5.05
C GLY A 651 3.97 -21.07 3.80
N ASN A 652 4.38 -21.59 2.64
CA ASN A 652 4.12 -20.93 1.37
C ASN A 652 2.66 -21.15 0.94
N SER A 653 1.81 -20.12 1.10
CA SER A 653 0.38 -20.16 0.78
C SER A 653 0.05 -20.52 -0.68
N LEU A 654 0.96 -20.25 -1.61
CA LEU A 654 0.76 -20.51 -3.04
C LEU A 654 1.06 -21.96 -3.44
N ILE A 655 1.78 -22.73 -2.61
CA ILE A 655 2.31 -24.05 -2.97
C ILE A 655 1.69 -25.14 -2.08
N PHE A 656 0.95 -26.04 -2.72
CA PHE A 656 0.34 -27.23 -2.14
C PHE A 656 0.42 -28.38 -3.15
N ASN A 657 0.50 -29.63 -2.69
CA ASN A 657 0.61 -30.79 -3.58
C ASN A 657 -0.75 -31.36 -3.98
N PHE A 658 -1.77 -31.16 -3.14
CA PHE A 658 -3.08 -31.77 -3.34
C PHE A 658 -4.13 -30.72 -3.75
N PRO A 659 -4.78 -30.85 -4.92
CA PRO A 659 -5.75 -29.87 -5.40
C PRO A 659 -6.89 -29.60 -4.40
N LEU A 660 -7.34 -28.36 -4.25
CA LEU A 660 -8.44 -28.00 -3.32
C LEU A 660 -9.84 -28.38 -3.83
N ASN A 661 -9.98 -28.66 -5.12
CA ASN A 661 -11.24 -29.04 -5.76
C ASN A 661 -11.47 -30.56 -5.87
N SER A 662 -10.49 -31.39 -5.52
CA SER A 662 -10.66 -32.85 -5.55
C SER A 662 -11.58 -33.30 -4.41
N LYS A 663 -12.76 -33.83 -4.73
CA LYS A 663 -13.63 -34.40 -3.70
C LYS A 663 -12.94 -35.64 -3.11
N LEU A 664 -12.66 -35.63 -1.81
CA LEU A 664 -12.10 -36.81 -1.13
C LEU A 664 -13.10 -37.98 -1.14
N THR A 665 -14.37 -37.72 -1.49
CA THR A 665 -15.52 -38.62 -1.48
C THR A 665 -15.82 -39.35 -2.78
N ILE A 666 -15.44 -38.81 -3.94
CA ILE A 666 -15.80 -39.43 -5.23
C ILE A 666 -14.69 -40.42 -5.64
N GLY A 667 -14.94 -41.72 -5.38
CA GLY A 667 -14.04 -42.84 -5.72
C GLY A 667 -13.57 -43.69 -4.52
N GLN A 668 -14.20 -43.58 -3.36
CA GLN A 668 -13.73 -44.17 -2.09
C GLN A 668 -13.94 -45.69 -1.95
N THR A 669 -13.07 -46.33 -1.16
CA THR A 669 -13.45 -47.49 -0.36
C THR A 669 -14.20 -47.00 0.90
N PRO A 670 -15.32 -47.64 1.31
CA PRO A 670 -16.10 -47.22 2.49
C PRO A 670 -15.27 -47.09 3.79
N GLU A 671 -14.16 -47.81 3.87
CA GLU A 671 -13.27 -47.80 5.03
C GLU A 671 -12.49 -46.49 5.19
N PHE A 672 -11.98 -45.89 4.11
CA PHE A 672 -11.26 -44.61 4.16
C PHE A 672 -12.19 -43.47 4.61
N ALA A 673 -13.39 -43.41 4.04
CA ALA A 673 -14.41 -42.41 4.37
C ALA A 673 -14.72 -42.39 5.87
N ARG A 674 -14.93 -43.59 6.44
CA ARG A 674 -15.21 -43.77 7.86
C ARG A 674 -14.02 -43.33 8.72
N LYS A 675 -12.79 -43.73 8.36
CA LYS A 675 -11.58 -43.32 9.09
C LYS A 675 -11.39 -41.81 9.07
N LEU A 676 -11.51 -41.17 7.90
CA LEU A 676 -11.38 -39.72 7.77
C LEU A 676 -12.41 -38.98 8.63
N LYS A 677 -13.68 -39.41 8.60
CA LYS A 677 -14.75 -38.81 9.41
C LYS A 677 -14.48 -38.95 10.91
N THR A 678 -13.98 -40.10 11.36
CA THR A 678 -13.58 -40.30 12.75
C THR A 678 -12.44 -39.37 13.14
N GLU A 679 -11.36 -39.28 12.36
CA GLU A 679 -10.20 -38.43 12.67
C GLU A 679 -10.56 -36.93 12.66
N ILE A 680 -11.41 -36.47 11.72
CA ILE A 680 -11.92 -35.09 11.70
C ILE A 680 -12.73 -34.80 12.97
N LYS A 681 -13.59 -35.75 13.40
CA LYS A 681 -14.37 -35.60 14.63
C LYS A 681 -13.48 -35.57 15.88
N GLU A 682 -12.47 -36.44 15.94
CA GLU A 682 -11.49 -36.45 17.04
C GLU A 682 -10.68 -35.14 17.10
N TYR A 683 -10.29 -34.61 15.94
CA TYR A 683 -9.68 -33.29 15.82
C TYR A 683 -10.60 -32.19 16.35
N LYS A 684 -11.83 -32.08 15.82
CA LYS A 684 -12.81 -31.05 16.24
C LYS A 684 -13.06 -31.11 17.75
N ASN A 685 -13.18 -32.32 18.32
CA ASN A 685 -13.33 -32.51 19.76
C ASN A 685 -12.08 -32.07 20.55
N SER A 686 -10.88 -32.36 20.05
CA SER A 686 -9.63 -32.00 20.73
C SER A 686 -9.40 -30.48 20.69
N VAL A 687 -9.76 -29.82 19.58
CA VAL A 687 -9.77 -28.35 19.49
C VAL A 687 -10.77 -27.75 20.47
N MET A 688 -11.98 -28.29 20.55
CA MET A 688 -12.99 -27.84 21.52
C MET A 688 -12.48 -27.96 22.95
N LEU A 689 -11.96 -29.12 23.35
CA LEU A 689 -11.41 -29.33 24.70
C LEU A 689 -10.23 -28.41 25.01
N TYR A 690 -9.37 -28.14 24.02
CA TYR A 690 -8.25 -27.22 24.18
C TYR A 690 -8.71 -25.76 24.35
N LYS A 691 -9.73 -25.34 23.58
CA LYS A 691 -10.38 -24.01 23.74
C LYS A 691 -11.03 -23.85 25.12
N GLU A 692 -11.57 -24.94 25.68
CA GLU A 692 -12.12 -24.99 27.03
C GLU A 692 -11.05 -25.09 28.14
N GLY A 693 -9.76 -25.12 27.79
CA GLY A 693 -8.65 -25.25 28.76
C GLY A 693 -8.51 -26.65 29.38
N LEU A 694 -9.23 -27.64 28.84
CA LEU A 694 -9.28 -29.03 29.30
C LEU A 694 -8.41 -29.98 28.44
N GLY A 695 -7.84 -29.48 27.34
CA GLY A 695 -7.07 -30.26 26.37
C GLY A 695 -5.59 -29.90 26.29
N GLU A 696 -4.79 -30.75 25.65
CA GLU A 696 -3.36 -30.53 25.41
C GLU A 696 -3.05 -30.27 23.93
N LYS A 697 -2.18 -29.29 23.66
CA LYS A 697 -1.71 -28.93 22.30
C LYS A 697 -1.10 -30.13 21.56
N THR A 698 -0.35 -30.96 22.29
CA THR A 698 0.29 -32.17 21.75
C THR A 698 -0.73 -33.11 21.10
N LYS A 699 -1.94 -33.23 21.68
CA LYS A 699 -3.01 -34.07 21.13
C LYS A 699 -3.59 -33.50 19.83
N ILE A 700 -3.74 -32.18 19.73
CA ILE A 700 -4.18 -31.52 18.49
C ILE A 700 -3.13 -31.72 17.39
N LEU A 701 -1.84 -31.49 17.70
CA LEU A 701 -0.75 -31.68 16.75
C LEU A 701 -0.66 -33.14 16.28
N GLN A 702 -0.88 -34.10 17.18
CA GLN A 702 -0.99 -35.52 16.83
C GLN A 702 -2.18 -35.79 15.90
N ASN A 703 -3.36 -35.20 16.16
CA ASN A 703 -4.52 -35.37 15.29
C ASN A 703 -4.31 -34.74 13.91
N ILE A 704 -3.69 -33.56 13.83
CA ILE A 704 -3.29 -32.93 12.56
C ILE A 704 -2.29 -33.84 11.83
N ALA A 705 -1.29 -34.39 12.52
CA ALA A 705 -0.31 -35.30 11.92
C ALA A 705 -0.95 -36.60 11.42
N LYS A 706 -1.92 -37.17 12.15
CA LYS A 706 -2.70 -38.33 11.72
C LYS A 706 -3.54 -38.01 10.48
N LEU A 707 -4.27 -36.89 10.48
CA LEU A 707 -5.05 -36.43 9.33
C LEU A 707 -4.16 -36.22 8.11
N LYS A 708 -3.04 -35.52 8.28
CA LYS A 708 -2.04 -35.30 7.23
C LYS A 708 -1.52 -36.62 6.68
N SER A 709 -1.12 -37.55 7.54
CA SER A 709 -0.66 -38.89 7.12
C SER A 709 -1.74 -39.68 6.38
N LEU A 710 -2.98 -39.70 6.90
CA LEU A 710 -4.11 -40.41 6.31
C LEU A 710 -4.40 -39.90 4.89
N ILE A 711 -4.45 -38.58 4.71
CA ILE A 711 -4.80 -37.97 3.42
C ILE A 711 -3.62 -38.02 2.44
N THR A 712 -2.39 -37.77 2.90
CA THR A 712 -1.18 -37.89 2.06
C THR A 712 -1.01 -39.31 1.54
N ASN A 713 -1.16 -40.33 2.39
CA ASN A 713 -1.07 -41.73 1.95
C ASN A 713 -2.15 -42.09 0.93
N TYR A 714 -3.37 -41.56 1.09
CA TYR A 714 -4.43 -41.74 0.11
C TYR A 714 -4.04 -41.19 -1.27
N PHE A 715 -3.60 -39.93 -1.34
CA PHE A 715 -3.21 -39.33 -2.62
C PHE A 715 -1.99 -40.02 -3.23
N ILE A 716 -1.05 -40.48 -2.42
CA ILE A 716 0.12 -41.25 -2.87
C ILE A 716 -0.30 -42.57 -3.52
N GLU A 717 -1.24 -43.31 -2.93
CA GLU A 717 -1.74 -44.55 -3.54
C GLU A 717 -2.45 -44.31 -4.88
N GLN A 718 -3.08 -43.13 -5.05
CA GLN A 718 -3.72 -42.72 -6.31
C GLN A 718 -2.74 -42.11 -7.32
N HIS A 719 -1.53 -41.75 -6.90
CA HIS A 719 -0.58 -41.03 -7.75
C HIS A 719 -0.04 -41.93 -8.88
N GLN A 720 0.07 -41.39 -10.10
CA GLN A 720 0.52 -42.15 -11.27
C GLN A 720 1.91 -42.76 -11.09
N ALA A 721 2.81 -42.08 -10.37
CA ALA A 721 4.14 -42.62 -10.05
C ALA A 721 4.08 -43.91 -9.21
N LYS A 722 3.07 -44.10 -8.35
CA LYS A 722 2.91 -45.34 -7.57
C LYS A 722 2.52 -46.51 -8.46
N LYS A 723 1.65 -46.27 -9.44
CA LYS A 723 1.30 -47.27 -10.46
C LYS A 723 2.53 -47.65 -11.29
N HIS A 724 3.25 -46.66 -11.82
CA HIS A 724 4.48 -46.89 -12.58
C HIS A 724 5.56 -47.60 -11.77
N LEU A 725 5.71 -47.26 -10.49
CA LEU A 725 6.61 -47.95 -9.57
C LEU A 725 6.24 -49.43 -9.44
N LYS A 726 4.98 -49.75 -9.17
CA LYS A 726 4.48 -51.13 -9.04
C LYS A 726 4.72 -51.92 -10.33
N GLU A 727 4.41 -51.35 -11.49
CA GLU A 727 4.61 -51.97 -12.81
C GLU A 727 6.09 -52.19 -13.13
N SER A 728 6.92 -51.16 -12.95
CA SER A 728 8.37 -51.23 -13.26
C SER A 728 9.10 -52.18 -12.30
N LEU A 729 8.75 -52.18 -11.02
CA LEU A 729 9.30 -53.09 -10.02
C LEU A 729 8.90 -54.54 -10.28
N LYS A 730 7.65 -54.80 -10.69
CA LYS A 730 7.20 -56.14 -11.07
C LYS A 730 8.01 -56.66 -12.26
N ALA A 731 8.11 -55.85 -13.33
CA ALA A 731 8.89 -56.21 -14.51
C ALA A 731 10.34 -56.51 -14.15
N PHE A 732 10.94 -55.66 -13.32
CA PHE A 732 12.32 -55.84 -12.86
C PHE A 732 12.52 -57.15 -12.08
N ILE A 733 11.68 -57.42 -11.07
CA ILE A 733 11.83 -58.62 -10.22
C ILE A 733 11.53 -59.90 -11.00
N SER A 734 10.58 -59.87 -11.94
CA SER A 734 10.23 -61.02 -12.75
C SER A 734 11.38 -61.53 -13.62
N GLU A 735 12.33 -60.67 -14.00
CA GLU A 735 13.45 -60.98 -14.90
C GLU A 735 14.83 -61.00 -14.21
N TYR A 736 15.07 -60.10 -13.26
CA TYR A 736 16.38 -59.90 -12.61
C TYR A 736 16.41 -60.31 -11.12
N GLY A 737 15.26 -60.66 -10.55
CA GLY A 737 15.15 -61.02 -9.13
C GLY A 737 15.20 -59.82 -8.18
N ASP A 738 15.02 -60.09 -6.90
CA ASP A 738 14.94 -59.09 -5.84
C ASP A 738 16.23 -58.94 -5.01
N GLY A 739 17.17 -59.89 -5.11
CA GLY A 739 18.44 -59.91 -4.38
C GLY A 739 19.42 -58.77 -4.72
N ILE A 740 19.07 -57.89 -5.66
CA ILE A 740 19.85 -56.71 -6.02
C ILE A 740 19.64 -55.53 -5.08
N PHE A 741 18.50 -55.50 -4.38
CA PHE A 741 18.13 -54.38 -3.52
C PHE A 741 18.87 -54.51 -2.18
N ASP A 742 19.68 -53.50 -1.85
CA ASP A 742 20.47 -53.49 -0.61
C ASP A 742 19.59 -53.24 0.62
N LEU A 743 19.52 -54.24 1.50
CA LEU A 743 18.78 -54.20 2.77
C LEU A 743 19.32 -53.18 3.77
N ASN A 744 20.55 -52.68 3.59
CA ASN A 744 21.11 -51.63 4.44
C ASN A 744 20.67 -50.23 4.01
N THR A 745 19.99 -50.10 2.87
CA THR A 745 19.47 -48.84 2.36
C THR A 745 17.96 -48.75 2.55
N GLU A 746 17.46 -47.55 2.86
CA GLU A 746 16.03 -47.28 3.00
C GLU A 746 15.27 -47.60 1.70
N PHE A 747 15.83 -47.19 0.55
CA PHE A 747 15.30 -47.49 -0.78
C PHE A 747 15.19 -49.01 -1.03
N GLY A 748 16.25 -49.77 -0.79
CA GLY A 748 16.26 -51.21 -1.04
C GLY A 748 15.30 -51.97 -0.12
N MET A 749 15.24 -51.60 1.17
CA MET A 749 14.24 -52.15 2.10
C MET A 749 12.82 -51.88 1.63
N GLU A 750 12.51 -50.66 1.20
CA GLU A 750 11.15 -50.30 0.79
C GLU A 750 10.74 -51.00 -0.50
N MET A 751 11.63 -51.14 -1.49
CA MET A 751 11.36 -51.93 -2.70
C MET A 751 11.04 -53.38 -2.38
N LEU A 752 11.81 -54.00 -1.47
CA LEU A 752 11.56 -55.37 -1.02
C LEU A 752 10.24 -55.53 -0.27
N LYS A 753 9.85 -54.55 0.57
CA LYS A 753 8.53 -54.56 1.23
C LYS A 753 7.41 -54.51 0.20
N ILE A 754 7.49 -53.62 -0.79
CA ILE A 754 6.49 -53.51 -1.86
C ILE A 754 6.43 -54.81 -2.65
N ALA A 755 7.57 -55.38 -3.04
CA ALA A 755 7.65 -56.64 -3.78
C ALA A 755 6.98 -57.79 -3.03
N ARG A 756 7.31 -57.95 -1.74
CA ARG A 756 6.74 -59.00 -0.87
C ARG A 756 5.24 -58.82 -0.67
N HIS A 757 4.79 -57.60 -0.41
CA HIS A 757 3.37 -57.30 -0.23
C HIS A 757 2.54 -57.62 -1.49
N ASN A 758 3.12 -57.43 -2.68
CA ASN A 758 2.46 -57.72 -3.95
C ASN A 758 2.82 -59.10 -4.54
N ASN A 759 3.53 -59.95 -3.79
CA ASN A 759 3.99 -61.28 -4.22
C ASN A 759 4.77 -61.30 -5.55
N TYR A 760 5.59 -60.28 -5.82
CA TYR A 760 6.47 -60.27 -7.00
C TYR A 760 7.59 -61.28 -6.81
N ARG A 761 7.84 -62.11 -7.83
CA ARG A 761 8.87 -63.16 -7.82
C ARG A 761 9.51 -63.27 -9.19
N PHE A 762 10.76 -63.70 -9.22
CA PHE A 762 11.41 -64.14 -10.46
C PHE A 762 10.60 -65.28 -11.09
N THR A 763 10.33 -65.18 -12.39
CA THR A 763 9.53 -66.17 -13.12
C THR A 763 10.43 -66.87 -14.14
N PRO A 764 10.95 -68.08 -13.84
CA PRO A 764 11.89 -68.76 -14.71
C PRO A 764 11.23 -69.19 -16.03
N THR A 765 11.93 -69.02 -17.14
CA THR A 765 11.53 -69.53 -18.46
C THR A 765 12.36 -70.78 -18.80
N LEU A 766 11.94 -71.55 -19.82
CA LEU A 766 12.67 -72.72 -20.30
C LEU A 766 14.13 -72.41 -20.71
N GLU A 767 14.42 -71.16 -21.06
CA GLU A 767 15.74 -70.68 -21.48
C GLU A 767 16.57 -70.08 -20.32
N ASN A 768 15.92 -69.57 -19.25
CA ASN A 768 16.59 -68.87 -18.14
C ASN A 768 16.16 -69.43 -16.76
N MET A 769 16.94 -70.36 -16.20
CA MET A 769 16.72 -70.94 -14.86
C MET A 769 17.24 -70.08 -13.69
N LYS A 770 17.96 -68.99 -13.97
CA LYS A 770 18.50 -68.04 -12.97
C LYS A 770 18.22 -66.60 -13.43
N PRO A 771 18.18 -65.62 -12.50
CA PRO A 771 18.00 -64.22 -12.87
C PRO A 771 19.05 -63.73 -13.86
N SER A 772 18.63 -62.92 -14.84
CA SER A 772 19.52 -62.37 -15.85
C SER A 772 20.58 -61.44 -15.22
N PRO A 773 21.81 -61.39 -15.77
CA PRO A 773 22.79 -60.39 -15.35
C PRO A 773 22.32 -58.98 -15.67
N ILE A 774 22.72 -58.01 -14.84
CA ILE A 774 22.31 -56.60 -14.96
C ILE A 774 22.86 -56.02 -16.27
N GLY A 775 21.95 -55.70 -17.20
CA GLY A 775 22.26 -55.02 -18.46
C GLY A 775 21.75 -53.57 -18.51
N VAL A 776 21.83 -52.96 -19.70
CA VAL A 776 21.37 -51.58 -19.94
C VAL A 776 19.87 -51.40 -19.61
N GLU A 777 19.03 -52.37 -19.96
CA GLU A 777 17.58 -52.30 -19.72
C GLU A 777 17.23 -52.45 -18.23
N ALA A 778 17.96 -53.29 -17.49
CA ALA A 778 17.83 -53.39 -16.03
C ALA A 778 18.16 -52.06 -15.33
N ASN A 779 19.24 -51.39 -15.77
CA ASN A 779 19.61 -50.07 -15.25
C ASN A 779 18.54 -49.01 -15.57
N ARG A 780 17.95 -49.05 -16.77
CA ARG A 780 16.85 -48.16 -17.16
C ARG A 780 15.63 -48.33 -16.26
N LEU A 781 15.25 -49.58 -15.97
CA LEU A 781 14.15 -49.89 -15.05
C LEU A 781 14.47 -49.45 -13.61
N LEU A 782 15.70 -49.66 -13.12
CA LEU A 782 16.13 -49.20 -11.80
C LEU A 782 16.08 -47.67 -11.68
N ILE A 783 16.53 -46.94 -12.70
CA ILE A 783 16.43 -45.47 -12.73
C ILE A 783 14.96 -45.06 -12.63
N LYS A 784 14.07 -45.66 -13.42
CA LYS A 784 12.64 -45.34 -13.38
C LYS A 784 11.99 -45.68 -12.04
N ILE A 785 12.35 -46.82 -11.43
CA ILE A 785 11.90 -47.21 -10.08
C ILE A 785 12.35 -46.17 -9.06
N ARG A 786 13.62 -45.75 -9.13
CA ARG A 786 14.20 -44.75 -8.23
C ARG A 786 13.55 -43.38 -8.41
N GLU A 787 13.36 -42.90 -9.64
CA GLU A 787 12.64 -41.66 -9.93
C GLU A 787 11.21 -41.70 -9.38
N CYS A 788 10.47 -42.79 -9.60
CA CYS A 788 9.12 -42.92 -9.07
C CYS A 788 9.10 -42.95 -7.54
N TYR A 789 10.06 -43.64 -6.91
CA TYR A 789 10.21 -43.66 -5.46
C TYR A 789 10.51 -42.26 -4.90
N GLU A 790 11.50 -41.56 -5.48
CA GLU A 790 11.89 -40.21 -5.08
C GLU A 790 10.73 -39.23 -5.23
N ILE A 791 9.92 -39.33 -6.29
CA ILE A 791 8.69 -38.52 -6.44
C ILE A 791 7.72 -38.75 -5.27
N LEU A 792 7.49 -40.01 -4.90
CA LEU A 792 6.54 -40.36 -3.83
C LEU A 792 7.06 -39.96 -2.45
N GLU A 793 8.35 -40.12 -2.18
CA GLU A 793 8.99 -39.68 -0.93
C GLU A 793 9.04 -38.16 -0.83
N ASN A 794 9.30 -37.44 -1.94
CA ASN A 794 9.21 -35.99 -1.97
C ASN A 794 7.79 -35.49 -1.66
N LEU A 795 6.74 -36.21 -2.07
CA LEU A 795 5.36 -35.91 -1.69
C LEU A 795 5.09 -36.18 -0.20
N ARG A 796 5.63 -37.29 0.36
CA ARG A 796 5.49 -37.62 1.80
C ARG A 796 6.15 -36.58 2.70
N ASN A 797 7.34 -36.15 2.30
CA ASN A 797 8.20 -35.26 3.08
C ASN A 797 8.06 -33.79 2.67
N SER A 798 7.08 -33.47 1.82
CA SER A 798 6.88 -32.13 1.32
C SER A 798 6.57 -31.15 2.45
N LYS A 799 7.25 -30.00 2.44
CA LYS A 799 6.97 -28.85 3.32
C LYS A 799 5.91 -27.90 2.74
N ALA A 800 5.17 -28.33 1.72
CA ALA A 800 4.11 -27.52 1.13
C ALA A 800 2.97 -27.28 2.13
N LEU A 801 2.29 -26.14 2.02
CA LEU A 801 1.20 -25.76 2.90
C LEU A 801 -0.12 -26.35 2.38
N GLU A 802 -0.50 -27.49 2.91
CA GLU A 802 -1.73 -28.16 2.50
C GLU A 802 -2.94 -27.58 3.24
N TRP A 803 -3.61 -26.60 2.63
CA TRP A 803 -4.72 -25.84 3.24
C TRP A 803 -5.79 -26.69 3.95
N ARG A 804 -6.12 -27.86 3.41
CA ARG A 804 -7.10 -28.79 4.02
C ARG A 804 -6.63 -29.36 5.36
N PHE A 805 -5.32 -29.48 5.57
CA PHE A 805 -4.73 -30.12 6.75
C PHE A 805 -4.40 -29.07 7.80
N GLU A 806 -3.91 -27.93 7.32
CA GLU A 806 -3.49 -26.84 8.18
C GLU A 806 -4.71 -26.12 8.80
N PHE A 807 -5.87 -26.15 8.12
CA PHE A 807 -7.13 -25.58 8.61
C PHE A 807 -8.32 -26.57 8.48
N PRO A 808 -8.43 -27.60 9.33
CA PRO A 808 -9.56 -28.52 9.26
C PRO A 808 -10.93 -27.87 9.57
N GLU A 809 -10.96 -26.63 10.10
CA GLU A 809 -12.16 -25.81 10.31
C GLU A 809 -12.91 -25.47 9.02
N VAL A 810 -12.23 -25.54 7.87
CA VAL A 810 -12.83 -25.32 6.55
C VAL A 810 -13.21 -26.64 5.86
N LEU A 811 -13.24 -27.75 6.60
CA LEU A 811 -13.76 -29.04 6.13
C LEU A 811 -15.18 -29.32 6.65
N ASP A 812 -16.03 -29.88 5.79
CA ASP A 812 -17.30 -30.46 6.21
C ASP A 812 -17.10 -31.81 6.94
N ASP A 813 -18.18 -32.41 7.44
CA ASP A 813 -18.13 -33.69 8.16
C ASP A 813 -17.82 -34.89 7.24
N GLU A 814 -17.78 -34.66 5.94
CA GLU A 814 -17.41 -35.60 4.89
C GLU A 814 -15.96 -35.39 4.41
N GLY A 815 -15.25 -34.38 4.95
CA GLY A 815 -13.88 -34.01 4.61
C GLY A 815 -13.72 -33.18 3.33
N ASN A 816 -14.80 -32.66 2.74
CA ASN A 816 -14.71 -31.76 1.59
C ASN A 816 -14.34 -30.34 2.04
N PHE A 817 -13.57 -29.66 1.19
CA PHE A 817 -13.16 -28.28 1.42
C PHE A 817 -14.33 -27.33 1.18
N LEU A 818 -14.82 -26.70 2.25
CA LEU A 818 -15.86 -25.67 2.21
C LEU A 818 -15.26 -24.33 1.76
N GLY A 819 -14.07 -23.99 2.23
CA GLY A 819 -13.41 -22.71 1.97
C GLY A 819 -13.77 -21.61 2.96
N PHE A 820 -13.38 -20.38 2.64
CA PHE A 820 -13.54 -19.18 3.46
C PHE A 820 -14.68 -18.29 2.97
N ASP A 821 -15.32 -17.57 3.89
CA ASP A 821 -16.36 -16.58 3.57
C ASP A 821 -15.73 -15.27 3.05
N CYS A 822 -14.53 -14.94 3.52
CA CYS A 822 -13.79 -13.76 3.10
C CYS A 822 -12.28 -14.03 2.98
N ILE A 823 -11.66 -13.55 1.89
CA ILE A 823 -10.21 -13.49 1.71
C ILE A 823 -9.78 -12.01 1.60
N ILE A 824 -8.96 -11.55 2.53
CA ILE A 824 -8.52 -10.15 2.60
C ILE A 824 -7.01 -10.08 2.85
N GLY A 825 -6.30 -9.11 2.26
CA GLY A 825 -4.89 -8.90 2.59
C GLY A 825 -4.13 -7.97 1.65
N ASN A 826 -2.82 -7.89 1.87
CA ASN A 826 -1.85 -7.22 1.01
C ASN A 826 -0.79 -8.22 0.52
N PRO A 827 -1.02 -8.91 -0.61
CA PRO A 827 -0.05 -9.87 -1.16
C PRO A 827 1.31 -9.22 -1.51
N PRO A 828 2.43 -9.94 -1.49
CA PRO A 828 3.77 -9.37 -1.72
C PRO A 828 4.01 -8.89 -3.17
N TYR A 829 4.72 -7.77 -3.35
CA TYR A 829 4.96 -7.15 -4.67
C TYR A 829 6.33 -7.54 -5.26
N ILE A 830 6.56 -8.84 -5.45
CA ILE A 830 7.83 -9.37 -5.97
C ILE A 830 7.76 -9.53 -7.49
N ARG A 831 8.76 -8.96 -8.19
CA ARG A 831 8.86 -9.04 -9.65
C ARG A 831 9.28 -10.44 -10.13
N GLN A 832 8.84 -10.79 -11.33
CA GLN A 832 9.07 -12.10 -11.96
C GLN A 832 10.54 -12.54 -12.04
N GLU A 833 11.51 -11.60 -12.05
CA GLU A 833 12.95 -11.94 -12.10
C GLU A 833 13.46 -12.58 -10.80
N HIS A 834 12.78 -12.34 -9.68
CA HIS A 834 13.18 -12.78 -8.34
C HIS A 834 12.50 -14.07 -7.88
N ILE A 835 11.60 -14.66 -8.68
CA ILE A 835 10.86 -15.88 -8.34
C ILE A 835 11.19 -17.07 -9.27
N LYS A 836 12.37 -17.08 -9.88
CA LYS A 836 12.77 -18.09 -10.88
C LYS A 836 12.60 -19.52 -10.37
N ASP A 837 13.02 -19.80 -9.15
CA ASP A 837 12.97 -21.14 -8.55
C ASP A 837 11.53 -21.60 -8.24
N LEU A 838 10.61 -20.64 -8.07
CA LEU A 838 9.20 -20.91 -7.78
C LEU A 838 8.37 -21.16 -9.05
N LYS A 839 8.85 -20.72 -10.21
CA LYS A 839 8.11 -20.79 -11.49
C LYS A 839 7.63 -22.21 -11.85
N PRO A 840 8.46 -23.28 -11.77
CA PRO A 840 8.00 -24.63 -12.10
C PRO A 840 6.86 -25.12 -11.18
N LEU A 841 6.90 -24.73 -9.91
CA LEU A 841 5.87 -25.08 -8.93
C LEU A 841 4.56 -24.31 -9.20
N LEU A 842 4.65 -23.02 -9.53
CA LEU A 842 3.49 -22.19 -9.89
C LEU A 842 2.85 -22.67 -11.21
N GLU A 843 3.65 -23.04 -12.19
CA GLU A 843 3.16 -23.57 -13.47
C GLU A 843 2.38 -24.86 -13.27
N LYS A 844 2.92 -25.78 -12.45
CA LYS A 844 2.23 -27.02 -12.08
C LYS A 844 0.90 -26.74 -11.36
N GLN A 845 0.89 -25.77 -10.44
CA GLN A 845 -0.26 -25.49 -9.58
C GLN A 845 -1.38 -24.70 -10.27
N TYR A 846 -1.00 -23.80 -11.18
CA TYR A 846 -1.90 -22.82 -11.80
C TYR A 846 -1.85 -22.90 -13.32
N GLN A 847 -1.81 -24.10 -13.93
CA GLN A 847 -1.61 -24.30 -15.39
C GLN A 847 -2.43 -23.34 -16.27
N ASP A 848 -3.73 -23.21 -16.00
CA ASP A 848 -4.63 -22.34 -16.79
C ASP A 848 -4.32 -20.84 -16.62
N PHE A 849 -3.76 -20.45 -15.47
CA PHE A 849 -3.49 -19.06 -15.08
C PHE A 849 -2.02 -18.65 -15.27
N TYR A 850 -1.09 -19.60 -15.29
CA TYR A 850 0.34 -19.34 -15.24
C TYR A 850 0.83 -18.50 -16.42
N ASN A 851 1.69 -17.54 -16.09
CA ASN A 851 2.42 -16.73 -17.06
C ASN A 851 3.78 -16.38 -16.47
N SER A 852 4.84 -16.81 -17.16
CA SER A 852 6.23 -16.70 -16.72
C SER A 852 6.71 -15.27 -16.46
N SER A 853 6.00 -14.26 -16.97
CA SER A 853 6.31 -12.84 -16.80
C SER A 853 5.46 -12.14 -15.74
N SER A 854 4.63 -12.87 -14.98
CA SER A 854 3.75 -12.28 -13.96
C SER A 854 4.45 -12.08 -12.63
N ASP A 855 4.12 -10.97 -11.98
CA ASP A 855 4.53 -10.69 -10.60
C ASP A 855 3.78 -11.61 -9.61
N ILE A 856 4.36 -11.87 -8.43
CA ILE A 856 3.87 -12.91 -7.52
C ILE A 856 2.44 -12.66 -7.01
N TYR A 857 2.06 -11.40 -6.77
CA TYR A 857 0.73 -11.04 -6.27
C TYR A 857 -0.41 -11.51 -7.18
N THR A 858 -0.15 -11.71 -8.48
CA THR A 858 -1.17 -12.19 -9.43
C THR A 858 -1.66 -13.60 -9.07
N TYR A 859 -0.77 -14.47 -8.58
CA TYR A 859 -1.13 -15.83 -8.17
C TYR A 859 -1.98 -15.87 -6.90
N PHE A 860 -1.94 -14.83 -6.06
CA PHE A 860 -2.81 -14.72 -4.90
C PHE A 860 -4.28 -14.51 -5.27
N PHE A 861 -4.59 -13.90 -6.43
CA PHE A 861 -5.96 -13.84 -6.94
C PHE A 861 -6.49 -15.24 -7.30
N ALA A 862 -5.66 -16.05 -7.96
CA ALA A 862 -6.01 -17.43 -8.30
C ALA A 862 -6.17 -18.28 -7.02
N LEU A 863 -5.28 -18.10 -6.05
CA LEU A 863 -5.39 -18.73 -4.73
C LEU A 863 -6.70 -18.31 -4.03
N ALA A 864 -7.02 -17.02 -3.95
CA ALA A 864 -8.24 -16.53 -3.32
C ALA A 864 -9.49 -17.18 -3.91
N LEU A 865 -9.57 -17.30 -5.24
CA LEU A 865 -10.68 -17.98 -5.90
C LEU A 865 -10.77 -19.48 -5.57
N ASN A 866 -9.65 -20.15 -5.36
CA ASN A 866 -9.64 -21.54 -4.93
C ASN A 866 -10.04 -21.70 -3.45
N LEU A 867 -9.73 -20.71 -2.61
CA LEU A 867 -10.00 -20.71 -1.18
C LEU A 867 -11.42 -20.24 -0.82
N LEU A 868 -12.03 -19.37 -1.63
CA LEU A 868 -13.36 -18.81 -1.36
C LEU A 868 -14.49 -19.82 -1.57
N LYS A 869 -15.51 -19.73 -0.72
CA LYS A 869 -16.84 -20.30 -0.98
C LYS A 869 -17.47 -19.65 -2.21
N GLU A 870 -18.44 -20.32 -2.83
CA GLU A 870 -19.34 -19.65 -3.77
C GLU A 870 -20.04 -18.48 -3.06
N LYS A 871 -20.10 -17.33 -3.73
CA LYS A 871 -20.52 -16.03 -3.16
C LYS A 871 -19.62 -15.47 -2.04
N GLY A 872 -18.46 -16.08 -1.79
CA GLY A 872 -17.46 -15.53 -0.87
C GLY A 872 -16.88 -14.21 -1.38
N PHE A 873 -16.47 -13.34 -0.46
CA PHE A 873 -15.96 -12.00 -0.74
C PHE A 873 -14.44 -11.95 -0.74
N SER A 874 -13.82 -11.18 -1.63
CA SER A 874 -12.39 -10.91 -1.60
C SER A 874 -12.09 -9.43 -1.69
N ALA A 875 -11.06 -8.98 -0.95
CA ALA A 875 -10.49 -7.65 -1.10
C ALA A 875 -8.97 -7.70 -1.01
N PHE A 876 -8.29 -7.18 -2.04
CA PHE A 876 -6.84 -7.05 -2.04
C PHE A 876 -6.41 -5.63 -2.34
N ILE A 877 -5.35 -5.19 -1.66
CA ILE A 877 -4.53 -4.05 -2.07
C ILE A 877 -3.31 -4.60 -2.81
N THR A 878 -3.16 -4.24 -4.09
CA THR A 878 -2.06 -4.72 -4.95
C THR A 878 -1.52 -3.60 -5.83
N SER A 879 -0.41 -3.85 -6.52
CA SER A 879 -0.04 -3.01 -7.66
C SER A 879 -1.16 -3.00 -8.72
N ASN A 880 -1.44 -1.85 -9.31
CA ASN A 880 -2.45 -1.71 -10.37
C ASN A 880 -1.96 -2.20 -11.75
N LYS A 881 -0.69 -2.60 -11.89
CA LYS A 881 -0.06 -2.94 -13.18
C LYS A 881 -0.80 -4.04 -13.93
N TYR A 882 -1.39 -5.02 -13.24
CA TYR A 882 -2.17 -6.07 -13.89
C TYR A 882 -3.40 -5.53 -14.65
N ALA A 883 -3.86 -4.31 -14.40
CA ALA A 883 -4.95 -3.69 -15.14
C ALA A 883 -4.55 -3.39 -16.59
N ARG A 884 -3.27 -3.10 -16.87
CA ARG A 884 -2.77 -2.68 -18.20
C ARG A 884 -1.69 -3.57 -18.79
N ALA A 885 -0.90 -4.27 -17.97
CA ALA A 885 0.22 -5.07 -18.43
C ALA A 885 -0.24 -6.33 -19.19
N LYS A 886 0.56 -6.75 -20.20
CA LYS A 886 0.29 -7.98 -20.97
C LYS A 886 0.24 -9.24 -20.10
N TYR A 887 1.06 -9.31 -19.04
CA TYR A 887 1.05 -10.47 -18.13
C TYR A 887 -0.28 -10.61 -17.37
N GLY A 888 -1.00 -9.51 -17.16
CA GLY A 888 -2.27 -9.48 -16.43
C GLY A 888 -3.49 -9.97 -17.22
N ALA A 889 -3.36 -10.32 -18.50
CA ALA A 889 -4.49 -10.68 -19.36
C ALA A 889 -5.30 -11.87 -18.82
N LYS A 890 -4.62 -12.93 -18.37
CA LYS A 890 -5.27 -14.10 -17.76
C LYS A 890 -6.01 -13.75 -16.46
N LEU A 891 -5.44 -12.86 -15.64
CA LEU A 891 -6.09 -12.37 -14.42
C LEU A 891 -7.35 -11.57 -14.74
N ARG A 892 -7.26 -10.63 -15.69
CA ARG A 892 -8.43 -9.86 -16.14
C ARG A 892 -9.52 -10.76 -16.71
N GLU A 893 -9.16 -11.76 -17.51
CA GLU A 893 -10.13 -12.74 -18.02
C GLU A 893 -10.87 -13.47 -16.90
N TRP A 894 -10.14 -13.91 -15.86
CA TRP A 894 -10.76 -14.59 -14.71
C TRP A 894 -11.66 -13.65 -13.91
N LEU A 895 -11.21 -12.41 -13.65
CA LEU A 895 -12.03 -11.40 -12.96
C LEU A 895 -13.31 -11.07 -13.74
N LEU A 896 -13.29 -11.14 -15.08
CA LEU A 896 -14.50 -10.89 -15.87
C LEU A 896 -15.41 -12.11 -16.03
N LYS A 897 -14.89 -13.33 -15.97
CA LYS A 897 -15.69 -14.56 -16.19
C LYS A 897 -16.16 -15.24 -14.92
N LYS A 898 -15.36 -15.19 -13.85
CA LYS A 898 -15.57 -15.99 -12.63
C LYS A 898 -15.98 -15.13 -11.42
N THR A 899 -15.91 -13.81 -11.51
CA THR A 899 -16.20 -12.92 -10.38
C THR A 899 -17.13 -11.77 -10.73
N THR A 900 -17.83 -11.29 -9.73
CA THR A 900 -18.63 -10.07 -9.78
C THR A 900 -17.82 -9.00 -9.06
N ILE A 901 -17.32 -8.01 -9.80
CA ILE A 901 -16.53 -6.92 -9.22
C ILE A 901 -17.47 -6.04 -8.41
N VAL A 902 -17.10 -5.73 -7.17
CA VAL A 902 -17.87 -4.87 -6.26
C VAL A 902 -17.33 -3.45 -6.33
N SER A 903 -16.01 -3.30 -6.26
CA SER A 903 -15.35 -2.01 -6.35
C SER A 903 -13.92 -2.10 -6.84
N TYR A 904 -13.46 -1.01 -7.45
CA TYR A 904 -12.07 -0.76 -7.81
C TYR A 904 -11.69 0.66 -7.37
N MET A 905 -10.62 0.81 -6.59
CA MET A 905 -10.14 2.10 -6.10
C MET A 905 -8.69 2.29 -6.51
N GLU A 906 -8.39 3.38 -7.21
CA GLU A 906 -7.05 3.72 -7.66
C GLU A 906 -6.39 4.65 -6.64
N LEU A 907 -5.32 4.22 -5.96
CA LEU A 907 -4.74 4.99 -4.84
C LEU A 907 -3.61 5.95 -5.27
N ASN A 908 -3.34 6.11 -6.56
CA ASN A 908 -2.15 6.84 -7.06
C ASN A 908 -2.15 8.33 -6.71
N ALA A 909 -3.32 8.94 -6.56
CA ALA A 909 -3.47 10.35 -6.19
C ALA A 909 -3.24 10.61 -4.70
N LEU A 910 -3.15 9.56 -3.87
CA LEU A 910 -2.65 9.64 -2.49
C LEU A 910 -1.12 9.48 -2.54
N LYS A 911 -0.38 10.57 -2.78
CA LYS A 911 1.10 10.52 -2.80
C LYS A 911 1.57 9.89 -1.47
N LYS A 912 2.38 8.83 -1.59
CA LYS A 912 2.99 8.07 -0.48
C LYS A 912 1.99 7.29 0.41
N VAL A 913 1.06 6.51 -0.16
CA VAL A 913 0.33 5.47 0.61
C VAL A 913 1.31 4.58 1.39
N PHE A 914 2.44 4.24 0.75
CA PHE A 914 3.57 3.57 1.37
C PHE A 914 4.77 4.52 1.34
N GLU A 915 5.29 4.93 2.50
CA GLU A 915 6.39 5.92 2.61
C GLU A 915 7.66 5.51 1.84
N SER A 916 7.86 4.21 1.62
CA SER A 916 9.07 3.62 1.04
C SER A 916 8.90 3.02 -0.37
N ALA A 917 7.68 2.99 -0.93
CA ALA A 917 7.41 2.34 -2.23
C ALA A 917 6.88 3.34 -3.28
N THR A 918 7.55 3.40 -4.44
CA THR A 918 7.13 4.19 -5.62
C THR A 918 6.17 3.42 -6.53
N VAL A 919 5.40 2.47 -5.98
CA VAL A 919 4.56 1.56 -6.75
C VAL A 919 3.12 2.07 -6.75
N ASP A 920 2.56 2.26 -7.94
CA ASP A 920 1.13 2.54 -8.14
C ASP A 920 0.28 1.38 -7.61
N THR A 921 -0.70 1.69 -6.78
CA THR A 921 -1.49 0.70 -6.03
C THR A 921 -2.99 0.91 -6.20
N SER A 922 -3.73 -0.20 -6.14
CA SER A 922 -5.19 -0.23 -6.24
C SER A 922 -5.79 -1.19 -5.23
N ILE A 923 -6.98 -0.88 -4.73
CA ILE A 923 -7.81 -1.81 -3.98
C ILE A 923 -8.88 -2.36 -4.93
N ILE A 924 -8.96 -3.68 -5.03
CA ILE A 924 -10.02 -4.35 -5.77
C ILE A 924 -10.80 -5.27 -4.83
N SER A 925 -12.12 -5.20 -4.94
CA SER A 925 -13.04 -6.08 -4.20
C SER A 925 -13.97 -6.80 -5.16
N PHE A 926 -14.15 -8.10 -4.95
CA PHE A 926 -14.97 -8.94 -5.81
C PHE A 926 -15.62 -10.09 -5.04
N ILE A 927 -16.70 -10.62 -5.60
CA ILE A 927 -17.39 -11.80 -5.09
C ILE A 927 -17.13 -12.97 -6.04
N LYS A 928 -16.90 -14.17 -5.49
CA LYS A 928 -16.76 -15.40 -6.28
C LYS A 928 -18.14 -15.83 -6.82
N GLN A 929 -18.51 -15.25 -7.95
CA GLN A 929 -19.73 -15.51 -8.68
C GLN A 929 -19.60 -14.94 -10.10
N PRO A 930 -20.01 -15.66 -11.16
CA PRO A 930 -20.05 -15.10 -12.52
C PRO A 930 -20.93 -13.84 -12.58
N PRO A 931 -20.49 -12.77 -13.26
CA PRO A 931 -21.24 -11.52 -13.30
C PRO A 931 -22.51 -11.65 -14.14
N SER A 932 -23.57 -10.94 -13.75
CA SER A 932 -24.76 -10.77 -14.60
C SER A 932 -24.44 -9.81 -15.77
N LYS A 933 -25.27 -9.83 -16.82
CA LYS A 933 -25.10 -8.93 -17.98
C LYS A 933 -25.14 -7.45 -17.59
N GLU A 934 -25.90 -7.11 -16.55
CA GLU A 934 -26.08 -5.75 -16.02
C GLU A 934 -25.20 -5.48 -14.79
N SER A 935 -24.16 -6.30 -14.55
CA SER A 935 -23.28 -6.13 -13.39
C SER A 935 -22.59 -4.77 -13.43
N VAL A 936 -22.78 -3.98 -12.36
CA VAL A 936 -22.14 -2.69 -12.14
C VAL A 936 -21.28 -2.72 -10.89
N PHE A 937 -20.18 -1.97 -10.91
CA PHE A 937 -19.25 -1.83 -9.79
C PHE A 937 -18.92 -0.37 -9.53
N LYS A 938 -18.44 -0.07 -8.32
CA LYS A 938 -18.02 1.29 -7.94
C LYS A 938 -16.54 1.51 -8.24
N TYR A 939 -16.24 2.53 -9.04
CA TYR A 939 -14.90 3.03 -9.28
C TYR A 939 -14.64 4.26 -8.40
N TYR A 940 -13.48 4.30 -7.73
CA TYR A 940 -13.08 5.40 -6.86
C TYR A 940 -11.69 5.93 -7.27
N GLU A 941 -11.56 7.25 -7.24
CA GLU A 941 -10.30 7.96 -7.45
C GLU A 941 -10.12 8.95 -6.28
N PRO A 942 -9.51 8.53 -5.16
CA PRO A 942 -9.29 9.36 -3.99
C PRO A 942 -8.32 10.50 -4.29
N THR A 943 -8.56 11.65 -3.68
CA THR A 943 -7.68 12.82 -3.70
C THR A 943 -6.88 12.90 -2.40
N GLU A 944 -5.85 13.75 -2.32
CA GLU A 944 -5.10 13.98 -1.06
C GLU A 944 -6.01 14.31 0.15
N ASN A 945 -7.18 14.91 -0.08
CA ASN A 945 -8.16 15.20 0.96
C ASN A 945 -8.81 13.95 1.57
N ASP A 946 -8.79 12.82 0.86
CA ASP A 946 -9.39 11.56 1.30
C ASP A 946 -8.43 10.68 2.13
N LYS A 947 -7.18 11.12 2.31
CA LYS A 947 -6.12 10.36 2.98
C LYS A 947 -6.47 9.95 4.41
N GLU A 948 -7.26 10.77 5.12
CA GLU A 948 -7.68 10.48 6.49
C GLU A 948 -8.97 9.64 6.53
N ASN A 949 -9.75 9.60 5.45
CA ASN A 949 -10.99 8.80 5.38
C ASN A 949 -11.44 8.52 3.94
N LEU A 950 -11.06 7.34 3.42
CA LEU A 950 -11.45 6.85 2.08
C LEU A 950 -12.96 6.68 1.88
N LYS A 951 -13.77 6.69 2.94
CA LYS A 951 -15.22 6.52 2.84
C LYS A 951 -15.90 7.69 2.12
N ASN A 952 -15.29 8.87 2.14
CA ASN A 952 -15.86 10.08 1.55
C ASN A 952 -15.49 10.26 0.08
N THR A 953 -14.63 9.41 -0.47
CA THR A 953 -14.25 9.44 -1.88
C THR A 953 -15.49 9.27 -2.77
N PRO A 954 -15.77 10.22 -3.69
CA PRO A 954 -16.82 10.07 -4.68
C PRO A 954 -16.62 8.82 -5.52
N SER A 955 -17.71 8.12 -5.85
CA SER A 955 -17.66 6.92 -6.69
C SER A 955 -18.36 7.12 -8.03
N LEU A 956 -17.78 6.59 -9.09
CA LEU A 956 -18.42 6.43 -10.39
C LEU A 956 -18.96 5.00 -10.54
N LEU A 957 -20.16 4.84 -11.10
CA LEU A 957 -20.70 3.52 -11.40
C LEU A 957 -20.23 3.07 -12.79
N MET A 958 -19.67 1.87 -12.86
CA MET A 958 -19.10 1.31 -14.08
C MET A 958 -19.72 -0.04 -14.42
N ARG A 959 -19.98 -0.30 -15.69
CA ARG A 959 -20.44 -1.62 -16.16
C ARG A 959 -19.26 -2.57 -16.28
N GLN A 960 -19.35 -3.75 -15.66
CA GLN A 960 -18.27 -4.74 -15.71
C GLN A 960 -18.06 -5.29 -17.14
N ASN A 961 -19.13 -5.39 -17.93
CA ASN A 961 -19.05 -5.85 -19.32
C ASN A 961 -18.38 -4.85 -20.29
N ALA A 962 -18.15 -3.60 -19.85
CA ALA A 962 -17.40 -2.61 -20.62
C ALA A 962 -15.88 -2.76 -20.45
N LEU A 963 -15.43 -3.55 -19.47
CA LEU A 963 -14.01 -3.87 -19.28
C LEU A 963 -13.55 -4.93 -20.29
N SER A 964 -12.31 -4.78 -20.77
CA SER A 964 -11.68 -5.71 -21.71
C SER A 964 -10.58 -6.54 -21.07
N THR A 965 -10.38 -7.77 -21.56
CA THR A 965 -9.25 -8.61 -21.17
C THR A 965 -7.91 -8.04 -21.65
N GLU A 966 -7.90 -7.15 -22.64
CA GLU A 966 -6.67 -6.49 -23.10
C GLU A 966 -6.16 -5.44 -22.11
N SER A 967 -7.07 -4.65 -21.52
CA SER A 967 -6.77 -3.66 -20.50
C SER A 967 -8.07 -3.23 -19.81
N PHE A 968 -8.02 -3.06 -18.50
CA PHE A 968 -9.07 -2.36 -17.76
C PHE A 968 -8.87 -0.86 -17.92
N ILE A 969 -9.81 -0.22 -18.60
CA ILE A 969 -9.87 1.23 -18.77
C ILE A 969 -11.06 1.70 -17.94
N PHE A 970 -10.77 2.52 -16.95
CA PHE A 970 -11.77 3.08 -16.05
C PHE A 970 -12.11 4.49 -16.52
N ALA A 971 -13.04 4.58 -17.47
CA ALA A 971 -13.54 5.84 -18.03
C ALA A 971 -15.08 5.86 -17.97
N ASP A 972 -15.67 7.04 -17.97
CA ASP A 972 -17.13 7.18 -18.02
C ASP A 972 -17.70 6.66 -19.35
N THR A 973 -19.03 6.50 -19.42
CA THR A 973 -19.72 5.98 -20.60
C THR A 973 -19.50 6.85 -21.84
N THR A 974 -19.43 8.17 -21.68
CA THR A 974 -19.25 9.12 -22.79
C THR A 974 -17.86 8.95 -23.43
N LEU A 975 -16.82 8.79 -22.62
CA LEU A 975 -15.46 8.54 -23.08
C LEU A 975 -15.31 7.16 -23.73
N LEU A 976 -16.01 6.15 -23.21
CA LEU A 976 -16.04 4.82 -23.83
C LEU A 976 -16.74 4.84 -25.19
N ASP A 977 -17.87 5.53 -25.30
CA ASP A 977 -18.59 5.71 -26.57
C ASP A 977 -17.73 6.47 -27.61
N LEU A 978 -16.99 7.49 -27.16
CA LEU A 978 -16.02 8.21 -28.00
C LEU A 978 -14.89 7.28 -28.48
N ARG A 979 -14.32 6.45 -27.61
CA ARG A 979 -13.30 5.46 -27.99
C ARG A 979 -13.86 4.48 -29.01
N ASP A 980 -15.02 3.90 -28.75
CA ASP A 980 -15.63 2.91 -29.64
C ASP A 980 -15.96 3.54 -31.00
N LYS A 981 -16.41 4.81 -31.04
CA LYS A 981 -16.54 5.58 -32.29
C LYS A 981 -15.20 5.71 -33.01
N MET A 982 -14.12 6.08 -32.30
CA MET A 982 -12.79 6.19 -32.90
C MET A 982 -12.27 4.86 -33.46
N GLU A 983 -12.46 3.76 -32.74
CA GLU A 983 -12.03 2.41 -33.15
C GLU A 983 -12.87 1.85 -34.30
N ASN A 984 -14.15 2.22 -34.39
CA ASN A 984 -15.01 1.83 -35.52
C ASN A 984 -14.70 2.59 -36.82
N ILE A 985 -14.25 3.85 -36.72
CA ILE A 985 -13.92 4.69 -37.88
C ILE A 985 -12.45 4.47 -38.31
N GLY A 986 -11.55 4.38 -37.34
CA GLY A 986 -10.11 4.31 -37.57
C GLY A 986 -9.60 2.89 -37.78
N THR A 987 -8.45 2.78 -38.45
CA THR A 987 -7.70 1.52 -38.56
C THR A 987 -6.49 1.59 -37.64
N PRO A 988 -6.21 0.55 -36.83
CA PRO A 988 -5.01 0.51 -36.00
C PRO A 988 -3.74 0.76 -36.81
N LEU A 989 -2.84 1.60 -36.30
CA LEU A 989 -1.61 1.97 -36.99
C LEU A 989 -0.74 0.79 -37.45
N LYS A 990 -0.70 -0.32 -36.70
CA LYS A 990 0.00 -1.55 -37.12
C LYS A 990 -0.48 -2.11 -38.47
N ASP A 991 -1.73 -1.83 -38.83
CA ASP A 991 -2.39 -2.29 -40.06
C ASP A 991 -2.40 -1.19 -41.15
N TYR A 992 -1.71 -0.06 -40.92
CA TYR A 992 -1.63 1.09 -41.83
C TYR A 992 -0.48 1.00 -42.85
N GLY A 993 0.22 -0.13 -42.91
CA GLY A 993 1.39 -0.30 -43.79
C GLY A 993 2.65 0.44 -43.30
N ILE A 994 2.73 0.73 -42.00
CA ILE A 994 3.91 1.35 -41.38
C ILE A 994 4.74 0.31 -40.61
N GLN A 995 6.00 0.66 -40.32
CA GLN A 995 6.88 -0.09 -39.43
C GLN A 995 7.48 0.85 -38.40
N ILE A 996 7.43 0.45 -37.13
CA ILE A 996 8.02 1.21 -36.02
C ILE A 996 9.22 0.45 -35.47
N TYR A 997 10.37 1.11 -35.47
CA TYR A 997 11.63 0.55 -34.99
C TYR A 997 12.24 1.39 -33.88
N ARG A 998 12.97 0.73 -32.98
CA ARG A 998 13.67 1.39 -31.88
C ARG A 998 14.97 2.02 -32.38
N GLY A 999 15.38 3.14 -31.80
CA GLY A 999 16.69 3.74 -32.02
C GLY A 999 17.87 2.82 -31.67
N ILE A 1000 19.07 3.25 -32.06
CA ILE A 1000 20.32 2.52 -31.85
C ILE A 1000 20.62 2.37 -30.36
N LEU A 1001 20.86 1.14 -29.92
CA LEU A 1001 21.36 0.85 -28.59
C LEU A 1001 22.87 0.71 -28.63
N THR A 1002 23.54 1.63 -27.93
CA THR A 1002 25.00 1.65 -27.85
C THR A 1002 25.54 0.80 -26.69
N GLY A 1003 24.77 0.62 -25.61
CA GLY A 1003 25.25 0.01 -24.37
C GLY A 1003 26.35 0.79 -23.63
N CYS A 1004 26.91 1.84 -24.24
CA CYS A 1004 27.91 2.76 -23.69
C CYS A 1004 27.88 4.07 -24.50
N ASN A 1005 27.01 5.00 -24.12
CA ASN A 1005 26.85 6.26 -24.86
C ASN A 1005 28.15 7.08 -24.92
N GLU A 1006 28.98 7.05 -23.87
CA GLU A 1006 30.24 7.80 -23.79
C GLU A 1006 31.26 7.39 -24.87
N ALA A 1007 31.28 6.11 -25.25
CA ALA A 1007 32.18 5.62 -26.29
C ALA A 1007 31.64 5.87 -27.71
N PHE A 1008 30.34 5.62 -27.93
CA PHE A 1008 29.76 5.57 -29.28
C PHE A 1008 29.01 6.83 -29.71
N ILE A 1009 28.61 7.71 -28.78
CA ILE A 1009 28.00 9.01 -29.09
C ILE A 1009 29.01 10.10 -28.78
N ILE A 1010 29.49 10.77 -29.83
CA ILE A 1010 30.58 11.74 -29.77
C ILE A 1010 30.11 13.13 -30.20
N PRO A 1011 30.66 14.21 -29.63
CA PRO A 1011 30.40 15.56 -30.10
C PRO A 1011 31.16 15.89 -31.40
N THR A 1012 30.74 16.92 -32.12
CA THR A 1012 31.34 17.36 -33.39
C THR A 1012 32.86 17.56 -33.29
N GLU A 1013 33.38 18.14 -32.20
CA GLU A 1013 34.82 18.37 -32.04
C GLU A 1013 35.60 17.06 -32.02
N LYS A 1014 35.03 16.02 -31.39
CA LYS A 1014 35.67 14.71 -31.31
C LYS A 1014 35.59 13.98 -32.65
N ARG A 1015 34.47 14.10 -33.38
CA ARG A 1015 34.36 13.59 -34.75
C ARG A 1015 35.43 14.19 -35.65
N ASP A 1016 35.60 15.51 -35.60
CA ASP A 1016 36.57 16.21 -36.43
C ASP A 1016 38.00 15.83 -36.06
N ALA A 1017 38.28 15.61 -34.77
CA ALA A 1017 39.56 15.08 -34.31
C ALA A 1017 39.84 13.67 -34.83
N ILE A 1018 38.84 12.77 -34.84
CA ILE A 1018 38.97 11.42 -35.42
C ILE A 1018 39.24 11.52 -36.92
N LEU A 1019 38.46 12.30 -37.66
CA LEU A 1019 38.60 12.47 -39.10
C LEU A 1019 39.94 13.10 -39.52
N LYS A 1020 40.53 13.93 -38.66
CA LYS A 1020 41.86 14.53 -38.88
C LYS A 1020 42.99 13.51 -38.72
N ASN A 1021 42.77 12.47 -37.91
CA ASN A 1021 43.74 11.42 -37.64
C ASN A 1021 43.63 10.21 -38.59
N CYS A 1022 42.65 10.21 -39.50
CA CYS A 1022 42.52 9.17 -40.53
C CYS A 1022 43.60 9.29 -41.61
N ASP A 1023 44.02 8.15 -42.16
CA ASP A 1023 44.87 8.08 -43.35
C ASP A 1023 44.05 8.38 -44.62
N ASP A 1024 44.40 9.46 -45.33
CA ASP A 1024 43.76 9.87 -46.58
C ASP A 1024 44.51 9.37 -47.84
N VAL A 1025 45.66 8.71 -47.66
CA VAL A 1025 46.54 8.26 -48.75
C VAL A 1025 46.23 6.83 -49.17
N GLN A 1026 45.98 5.93 -48.20
CA GLN A 1026 45.65 4.53 -48.48
C GLN A 1026 44.17 4.36 -48.82
N LYS A 1027 43.89 3.72 -49.95
CA LYS A 1027 42.54 3.42 -50.43
C LYS A 1027 42.24 1.93 -50.29
N ASP A 1028 41.00 1.62 -49.92
CA ASP A 1028 40.52 0.24 -49.85
C ASP A 1028 40.17 -0.33 -51.24
N GLU A 1029 39.65 -1.56 -51.26
CA GLU A 1029 39.20 -2.25 -52.48
C GLU A 1029 38.06 -1.53 -53.23
N ARG A 1030 37.36 -0.60 -52.58
CA ARG A 1030 36.33 0.26 -53.16
C ARG A 1030 36.88 1.62 -53.63
N GLY A 1031 38.19 1.86 -53.48
CA GLY A 1031 38.86 3.11 -53.83
C GLY A 1031 38.68 4.23 -52.82
N MET A 1032 38.19 3.93 -51.61
CA MET A 1032 37.89 4.91 -50.56
C MET A 1032 39.02 5.00 -49.53
N SER A 1033 39.38 6.22 -49.14
CA SER A 1033 40.33 6.44 -48.05
C SER A 1033 39.75 6.04 -46.69
N GLU A 1034 40.59 5.89 -45.65
CA GLU A 1034 40.07 5.67 -44.29
C GLU A 1034 39.15 6.81 -43.87
N ARG A 1035 39.49 8.04 -44.23
CA ARG A 1035 38.70 9.23 -43.90
C ARG A 1035 37.33 9.21 -44.55
N GLU A 1036 37.24 8.81 -45.83
CA GLU A 1036 35.98 8.67 -46.56
C GLU A 1036 35.08 7.60 -45.91
N ARG A 1037 35.65 6.42 -45.59
CA ARG A 1037 34.92 5.32 -44.94
C ARG A 1037 34.47 5.69 -43.52
N THR A 1038 35.33 6.36 -42.75
CA THR A 1038 35.03 6.85 -41.40
C THR A 1038 33.90 7.86 -41.43
N LYS A 1039 33.87 8.74 -42.44
CA LYS A 1039 32.79 9.72 -42.61
C LYS A 1039 31.44 9.05 -42.93
N GLU A 1040 31.43 7.95 -43.71
CA GLU A 1040 30.22 7.15 -43.93
C GLU A 1040 29.73 6.44 -42.65
N LEU A 1041 30.65 6.03 -41.76
CA LEU A 1041 30.32 5.29 -40.55
C LEU A 1041 29.77 6.16 -39.41
N ILE A 1042 30.15 7.44 -39.38
CA ILE A 1042 29.74 8.39 -38.34
C ILE A 1042 28.50 9.15 -38.81
N LYS A 1043 27.36 8.91 -38.16
CA LYS A 1043 26.04 9.47 -38.54
C LYS A 1043 25.53 10.47 -37.51
N PRO A 1044 24.81 11.54 -37.90
CA PRO A 1044 24.25 12.47 -36.92
C PRO A 1044 23.12 11.77 -36.14
N ILE A 1045 23.02 12.04 -34.84
CA ILE A 1045 22.05 11.35 -33.95
C ILE A 1045 21.18 12.34 -33.18
N LEU A 1046 19.89 12.01 -33.04
CA LEU A 1046 18.93 12.70 -32.19
C LEU A 1046 18.61 11.87 -30.96
N ARG A 1047 18.65 12.52 -29.78
CA ARG A 1047 18.13 11.98 -28.53
C ARG A 1047 16.67 12.43 -28.35
N GLY A 1048 15.94 11.79 -27.44
CA GLY A 1048 14.52 12.10 -27.22
C GLY A 1048 14.23 13.58 -26.91
N LYS A 1049 15.16 14.28 -26.24
CA LYS A 1049 15.03 15.72 -25.93
C LYS A 1049 15.34 16.66 -27.10
N ASP A 1050 16.07 16.16 -28.10
CA ASP A 1050 16.47 16.88 -29.31
C ASP A 1050 15.30 16.92 -30.32
N ILE A 1051 14.33 16.01 -30.19
CA ILE A 1051 13.12 15.96 -31.03
C ILE A 1051 12.06 16.92 -30.48
N LYS A 1052 11.50 17.79 -31.33
CA LYS A 1052 10.48 18.79 -30.98
C LYS A 1052 9.20 18.57 -31.79
N ARG A 1053 8.20 19.41 -31.52
CA ARG A 1053 6.92 19.43 -32.22
C ARG A 1053 7.11 19.93 -33.66
N TYR A 1054 7.02 19.04 -34.64
CA TYR A 1054 7.27 19.30 -36.07
C TYR A 1054 8.70 19.77 -36.44
N SER A 1055 9.66 19.71 -35.52
CA SER A 1055 11.04 20.16 -35.76
C SER A 1055 12.04 19.41 -34.86
N TYR A 1056 13.32 19.77 -34.95
CA TYR A 1056 14.38 19.23 -34.10
C TYR A 1056 15.31 20.36 -33.62
N GLU A 1057 16.00 20.12 -32.49
CA GLU A 1057 17.11 20.92 -31.99
C GLU A 1057 18.32 19.98 -31.87
N TRP A 1058 19.12 19.90 -32.93
CA TRP A 1058 20.28 19.01 -32.97
C TRP A 1058 21.39 19.56 -32.05
N ALA A 1059 22.00 18.66 -31.28
CA ALA A 1059 22.94 19.01 -30.21
C ALA A 1059 24.41 18.79 -30.60
N ASP A 1060 24.73 18.85 -31.89
CA ASP A 1060 26.09 18.61 -32.42
C ASP A 1060 26.64 17.21 -32.06
N LEU A 1061 25.76 16.21 -31.99
CA LEU A 1061 26.10 14.83 -31.62
C LEU A 1061 26.04 13.88 -32.81
N TRP A 1062 26.97 12.93 -32.79
CA TRP A 1062 27.18 11.92 -33.80
C TRP A 1062 27.28 10.53 -33.17
N VAL A 1063 26.83 9.49 -33.87
CA VAL A 1063 26.98 8.10 -33.48
C VAL A 1063 28.02 7.40 -34.37
N ILE A 1064 28.94 6.67 -33.74
CA ILE A 1064 29.87 5.76 -34.40
C ILE A 1064 29.12 4.44 -34.64
N ASN A 1065 28.66 4.20 -35.87
CA ASN A 1065 27.81 3.06 -36.20
C ASN A 1065 28.62 1.80 -36.59
N THR A 1066 29.43 1.25 -35.68
CA THR A 1066 30.15 -0.02 -35.89
C THR A 1066 29.20 -1.22 -35.88
N HIS A 1067 28.33 -1.32 -36.88
CA HIS A 1067 27.25 -2.30 -36.94
C HIS A 1067 27.76 -3.75 -37.01
N ASN A 1068 26.95 -4.69 -36.49
CA ASN A 1068 27.28 -6.12 -36.44
C ASN A 1068 26.83 -6.92 -37.67
N GLY A 1069 26.90 -6.29 -38.84
CA GLY A 1069 26.36 -6.83 -40.09
C GLY A 1069 24.83 -6.89 -40.12
N TYR A 1070 24.26 -6.94 -41.32
CA TYR A 1070 22.81 -7.03 -41.54
C TYR A 1070 22.51 -7.52 -42.96
N THR A 1071 21.24 -7.83 -43.25
CA THR A 1071 20.81 -8.17 -44.61
C THR A 1071 20.14 -6.95 -45.22
N SER A 1072 20.66 -6.48 -46.36
CA SER A 1072 20.12 -5.33 -47.08
C SER A 1072 18.72 -5.59 -47.64
N ALA A 1073 18.01 -4.52 -48.03
CA ALA A 1073 16.75 -4.61 -48.75
C ALA A 1073 16.87 -5.41 -50.07
N PHE A 1074 18.04 -5.42 -50.69
CA PHE A 1074 18.36 -6.22 -51.88
C PHE A 1074 18.77 -7.67 -51.56
N LYS A 1075 18.58 -8.12 -50.30
CA LYS A 1075 18.92 -9.45 -49.79
C LYS A 1075 20.41 -9.80 -49.86
N SER A 1076 21.29 -8.80 -50.01
CA SER A 1076 22.73 -8.99 -49.88
C SER A 1076 23.12 -8.96 -48.39
N LYS A 1077 24.02 -9.85 -47.97
CA LYS A 1077 24.56 -9.84 -46.60
C LYS A 1077 25.68 -8.82 -46.51
N ILE A 1078 25.51 -7.84 -45.65
CA ILE A 1078 26.55 -6.86 -45.30
C ILE A 1078 27.28 -7.39 -44.06
N PRO A 1079 28.61 -7.58 -44.12
CA PRO A 1079 29.37 -8.12 -43.01
C PRO A 1079 29.45 -7.13 -41.82
N PRO A 1080 29.76 -7.62 -40.61
CA PRO A 1080 30.15 -6.77 -39.49
C PRO A 1080 31.29 -5.84 -39.83
N ILE A 1081 31.31 -4.67 -39.19
CA ILE A 1081 32.41 -3.72 -39.34
C ILE A 1081 33.67 -4.32 -38.71
N ASP A 1082 34.68 -4.51 -39.55
CA ASP A 1082 36.04 -4.87 -39.15
C ASP A 1082 36.77 -3.59 -38.69
N ILE A 1083 36.90 -3.45 -37.37
CA ILE A 1083 37.44 -2.24 -36.73
C ILE A 1083 38.92 -2.01 -37.07
N GLU A 1084 39.67 -3.06 -37.43
CA GLU A 1084 41.08 -2.94 -37.81
C GLU A 1084 41.26 -2.12 -39.10
N LYS A 1085 40.22 -2.03 -39.94
CA LYS A 1085 40.21 -1.18 -41.14
C LYS A 1085 39.95 0.31 -40.84
N TYR A 1086 39.72 0.67 -39.57
CA TYR A 1086 39.41 2.02 -39.10
C TYR A 1086 40.31 2.40 -37.90
N PRO A 1087 41.64 2.48 -38.06
CA PRO A 1087 42.58 2.70 -36.97
C PRO A 1087 42.29 3.96 -36.14
N ALA A 1088 41.80 5.05 -36.75
CA ALA A 1088 41.44 6.27 -36.01
C ALA A 1088 40.22 6.07 -35.09
N ILE A 1089 39.19 5.34 -35.54
CA ILE A 1089 38.03 4.98 -34.70
C ILE A 1089 38.47 3.98 -33.63
N LYS A 1090 39.27 2.98 -34.00
CA LYS A 1090 39.79 1.96 -33.09
C LYS A 1090 40.52 2.61 -31.92
N ALA A 1091 41.42 3.57 -32.17
CA ALA A 1091 42.13 4.29 -31.12
C ALA A 1091 41.18 5.02 -30.14
N HIS A 1092 40.06 5.56 -30.62
CA HIS A 1092 39.04 6.18 -29.78
C HIS A 1092 38.25 5.14 -28.95
N LEU A 1093 37.89 4.00 -29.53
CA LEU A 1093 37.20 2.94 -28.79
C LEU A 1093 38.13 2.23 -27.80
N ASP A 1094 39.42 2.08 -28.13
CA ASP A 1094 40.45 1.54 -27.25
C ASP A 1094 40.60 2.40 -25.97
N SER A 1095 40.46 3.74 -26.08
CA SER A 1095 40.48 4.60 -24.89
C SER A 1095 39.27 4.42 -23.97
N HIS A 1096 38.25 3.67 -24.39
CA HIS A 1096 37.06 3.31 -23.62
C HIS A 1096 36.91 1.79 -23.45
N TYR A 1097 37.98 1.02 -23.69
CA TYR A 1097 37.94 -0.44 -23.79
C TYR A 1097 37.31 -1.11 -22.56
N ASP A 1098 37.72 -0.68 -21.36
CA ASP A 1098 37.23 -1.23 -20.08
C ASP A 1098 35.71 -1.08 -19.91
N ALA A 1099 35.13 0.00 -20.46
CA ALA A 1099 33.69 0.23 -20.43
C ALA A 1099 32.94 -0.56 -21.51
N ILE A 1100 33.50 -0.69 -22.73
CA ILE A 1100 32.82 -1.38 -23.83
C ILE A 1100 32.82 -2.90 -23.69
N VAL A 1101 33.84 -3.49 -23.06
CA VAL A 1101 33.98 -4.95 -22.88
C VAL A 1101 33.00 -5.52 -21.84
N THR A 1102 32.53 -4.68 -20.91
CA THR A 1102 31.57 -5.07 -19.86
C THR A 1102 30.11 -4.95 -20.30
N ARG A 1103 29.85 -4.46 -21.52
CA ARG A 1103 28.49 -4.31 -22.05
C ARG A 1103 27.82 -5.66 -22.24
N SER A 1104 26.58 -5.77 -21.75
CA SER A 1104 25.72 -6.94 -22.01
C SER A 1104 25.15 -6.95 -23.44
N ASP A 1105 25.03 -5.78 -24.07
CA ASP A 1105 24.49 -5.57 -25.42
C ASP A 1105 25.63 -5.22 -26.41
N GLN A 1106 26.32 -6.24 -26.95
CA GLN A 1106 27.40 -6.08 -27.95
C GLN A 1106 27.22 -6.99 -29.18
N GLY A 1107 28.00 -6.76 -30.24
CA GLY A 1107 28.04 -7.59 -31.44
C GLY A 1107 29.07 -8.72 -31.37
N ASP A 1108 29.66 -9.07 -32.50
CA ASP A 1108 30.64 -10.14 -32.67
C ASP A 1108 31.95 -9.82 -31.93
N THR A 1109 32.26 -8.53 -31.75
CA THR A 1109 33.36 -8.03 -30.92
C THR A 1109 32.90 -6.93 -29.96
N PRO A 1110 33.68 -6.62 -28.91
CA PRO A 1110 33.40 -5.47 -28.03
C PRO A 1110 33.32 -4.12 -28.73
N TYR A 1111 33.91 -3.99 -29.93
CA TYR A 1111 33.84 -2.76 -30.73
C TYR A 1111 32.56 -2.64 -31.55
N ASN A 1112 31.84 -3.75 -31.76
CA ASN A 1112 30.60 -3.74 -32.52
C ASN A 1112 29.40 -3.36 -31.64
N LEU A 1113 28.51 -2.56 -32.20
CA LEU A 1113 27.16 -2.40 -31.65
C LEU A 1113 26.38 -3.70 -31.77
N ARG A 1114 25.31 -3.88 -30.98
CA ARG A 1114 24.43 -5.04 -31.14
C ARG A 1114 23.85 -5.13 -32.56
N ASN A 1115 23.41 -6.31 -32.95
CA ASN A 1115 22.74 -6.52 -34.24
C ASN A 1115 21.46 -5.65 -34.36
N CYS A 1116 21.33 -4.96 -35.49
CA CYS A 1116 20.21 -4.10 -35.87
C CYS A 1116 19.78 -4.44 -37.31
N ALA A 1117 18.69 -5.21 -37.45
CA ALA A 1117 18.27 -5.74 -38.74
C ALA A 1117 17.67 -4.69 -39.70
N TYR A 1118 17.22 -3.54 -39.16
CA TYR A 1118 16.53 -2.47 -39.88
C TYR A 1118 17.42 -1.23 -40.06
N LEU A 1119 18.73 -1.42 -40.19
CA LEU A 1119 19.68 -0.29 -40.24
C LEU A 1119 19.42 0.63 -41.44
N GLU A 1120 19.04 0.08 -42.60
CA GLU A 1120 18.69 0.85 -43.79
C GLU A 1120 17.40 1.67 -43.63
N ASP A 1121 16.51 1.32 -42.69
CA ASP A 1121 15.30 2.09 -42.42
C ASP A 1121 15.60 3.45 -41.79
N PHE A 1122 16.77 3.63 -41.17
CA PHE A 1122 17.24 4.95 -40.73
C PHE A 1122 17.59 5.87 -41.90
N GLU A 1123 17.82 5.33 -43.10
CA GLU A 1123 18.15 6.14 -44.29
C GLU A 1123 16.92 6.48 -45.14
N LYS A 1124 15.73 5.97 -44.78
CA LYS A 1124 14.46 6.29 -45.45
C LYS A 1124 13.84 7.57 -44.89
N GLU A 1125 12.92 8.16 -45.66
CA GLU A 1125 11.96 9.14 -45.14
C GLU A 1125 11.18 8.50 -43.98
N LYS A 1126 11.17 9.16 -42.83
CA LYS A 1126 10.69 8.58 -41.58
C LYS A 1126 10.22 9.64 -40.59
N ILE A 1127 9.29 9.28 -39.71
CA ILE A 1127 8.97 10.08 -38.55
C ILE A 1127 9.83 9.61 -37.37
N VAL A 1128 10.55 10.54 -36.74
CA VAL A 1128 11.35 10.30 -35.53
C VAL A 1128 10.61 10.85 -34.31
N TYR A 1129 10.52 10.07 -33.24
CA TYR A 1129 9.84 10.50 -32.02
C TYR A 1129 10.50 9.97 -30.75
N GLY A 1130 10.42 10.76 -29.67
CA GLY A 1130 10.93 10.40 -28.35
C GLY A 1130 9.92 9.54 -27.57
N GLU A 1131 10.40 8.58 -26.79
CA GLU A 1131 9.50 7.75 -25.97
C GLU A 1131 8.91 8.55 -24.80
N ILE A 1132 9.71 9.37 -24.12
CA ILE A 1132 9.31 10.10 -22.91
C ILE A 1132 9.06 11.57 -23.27
N VAL A 1133 7.82 12.02 -23.11
CA VAL A 1133 7.41 13.37 -23.52
C VAL A 1133 6.38 13.96 -22.55
N GLN A 1134 6.23 15.29 -22.59
CA GLN A 1134 5.12 16.03 -21.95
C GLN A 1134 4.06 16.48 -22.97
N GLU A 1135 4.42 16.45 -24.25
CA GLU A 1135 3.58 16.85 -25.37
C GLU A 1135 3.94 16.00 -26.61
N PRO A 1136 3.10 15.92 -27.64
CA PRO A 1136 3.43 15.25 -28.89
C PRO A 1136 4.66 15.89 -29.56
N ARG A 1137 5.73 15.10 -29.73
CA ARG A 1137 7.00 15.51 -30.36
C ARG A 1137 7.37 14.52 -31.44
N PHE A 1138 6.87 14.76 -32.65
CA PHE A 1138 7.18 14.00 -33.84
C PHE A 1138 7.85 14.90 -34.86
N TYR A 1139 8.93 14.42 -35.47
CA TYR A 1139 9.67 15.12 -36.51
C TYR A 1139 9.69 14.26 -37.78
N LEU A 1140 9.40 14.85 -38.94
CA LEU A 1140 9.54 14.16 -40.23
C LEU A 1140 10.94 14.41 -40.77
N ASP A 1141 11.75 13.36 -40.77
CA ASP A 1141 13.06 13.35 -41.42
C ASP A 1141 12.92 12.85 -42.86
N ASN A 1142 12.99 13.77 -43.81
CA ASN A 1142 12.94 13.52 -45.25
C ASN A 1142 14.32 13.55 -45.92
N GLY A 1143 15.40 13.69 -45.14
CA GLY A 1143 16.77 13.77 -45.64
C GLY A 1143 17.13 15.08 -46.36
N GLU A 1144 16.27 16.10 -46.33
CA GLU A 1144 16.55 17.43 -46.93
C GLU A 1144 17.45 18.31 -46.05
N CYS A 1145 17.72 17.90 -44.81
CA CYS A 1145 18.67 18.57 -43.93
C CYS A 1145 20.09 18.54 -44.52
N GLU A 1146 20.86 19.62 -44.36
CA GLU A 1146 22.27 19.70 -44.79
C GLU A 1146 23.16 18.61 -44.17
N LEU A 1147 22.78 18.08 -43.00
CA LEU A 1147 23.48 16.99 -42.31
C LEU A 1147 23.10 15.59 -42.83
N GLY A 1148 22.13 15.51 -43.75
CA GLY A 1148 21.52 14.27 -44.23
C GLY A 1148 20.45 13.74 -43.28
N VAL A 1149 20.34 12.41 -43.19
CA VAL A 1149 19.37 11.72 -42.33
C VAL A 1149 19.88 11.55 -40.89
N PHE A 1150 18.98 11.66 -39.93
CA PHE A 1150 19.27 11.46 -38.52
C PHE A 1150 19.02 10.01 -38.06
N TYR A 1151 19.95 9.53 -37.24
CA TYR A 1151 19.76 8.31 -36.46
C TYR A 1151 19.08 8.66 -35.13
N ALA A 1152 18.36 7.70 -34.54
CA ALA A 1152 17.68 7.89 -33.27
C ALA A 1152 18.38 7.11 -32.14
N GLU A 1153 18.46 7.69 -30.95
CA GLU A 1153 19.03 7.05 -29.75
C GLU A 1153 18.05 6.06 -29.10
N ALA A 1154 18.52 5.19 -28.20
CA ALA A 1154 17.78 4.07 -27.58
C ALA A 1154 16.45 4.44 -26.89
N THR A 1155 16.24 5.71 -26.51
CA THR A 1155 14.99 6.24 -25.94
C THR A 1155 14.09 6.95 -26.96
N SER A 1156 14.39 6.78 -28.26
CA SER A 1156 13.64 7.31 -29.39
C SER A 1156 13.34 6.19 -30.40
N PHE A 1157 12.40 6.45 -31.31
CA PHE A 1157 11.90 5.49 -32.29
C PHE A 1157 11.78 6.14 -33.66
N ILE A 1158 11.81 5.31 -34.70
CA ILE A 1158 11.55 5.70 -36.08
C ILE A 1158 10.30 4.99 -36.60
N LEU A 1159 9.50 5.68 -37.39
CA LEU A 1159 8.31 5.18 -38.06
C LEU A 1159 8.48 5.40 -39.57
N THR A 1160 8.57 4.30 -40.32
CA THR A 1160 8.67 4.30 -41.79
C THR A 1160 7.38 3.74 -42.40
N GLY A 1161 7.09 4.11 -43.65
CA GLY A 1161 5.91 3.63 -44.37
C GLY A 1161 5.32 4.67 -45.31
N GLU A 1162 4.06 4.48 -45.70
CA GLU A 1162 3.34 5.39 -46.58
C GLU A 1162 2.61 6.50 -45.80
N HIS A 1163 2.23 7.58 -46.51
CA HIS A 1163 1.41 8.68 -45.98
C HIS A 1163 1.94 9.40 -44.73
N LEU A 1164 3.27 9.47 -44.56
CA LEU A 1164 3.91 10.02 -43.37
C LEU A 1164 3.47 11.46 -43.03
N ARG A 1165 3.26 12.33 -44.03
CA ARG A 1165 2.76 13.71 -43.80
C ARG A 1165 1.35 13.75 -43.19
N TYR A 1166 0.46 12.88 -43.66
CA TYR A 1166 -0.89 12.75 -43.08
C TYR A 1166 -0.80 12.23 -41.65
N LEU A 1167 -0.03 11.16 -41.43
CA LEU A 1167 0.18 10.59 -40.09
C LEU A 1167 0.82 11.59 -39.13
N LEU A 1168 1.75 12.43 -39.59
CA LEU A 1168 2.36 13.49 -38.79
C LEU A 1168 1.33 14.50 -38.30
N GLY A 1169 0.37 14.90 -39.14
CA GLY A 1169 -0.73 15.77 -38.75
C GLY A 1169 -1.68 15.09 -37.74
N MET A 1170 -2.04 13.83 -38.00
CA MET A 1170 -2.89 13.05 -37.08
C MET A 1170 -2.24 12.90 -35.69
N LEU A 1171 -0.97 12.50 -35.63
CA LEU A 1171 -0.24 12.23 -34.38
C LEU A 1171 -0.03 13.48 -33.50
N HIS A 1172 -0.10 14.68 -34.08
CA HIS A 1172 -0.04 15.94 -33.35
C HIS A 1172 -1.40 16.52 -32.98
N SER A 1173 -2.49 15.99 -33.55
CA SER A 1173 -3.84 16.50 -33.28
C SER A 1173 -4.24 16.31 -31.82
N LYS A 1174 -5.11 17.20 -31.33
CA LYS A 1174 -5.66 17.11 -29.98
C LYS A 1174 -6.40 15.78 -29.78
N LEU A 1175 -7.27 15.38 -30.71
CA LEU A 1175 -8.03 14.13 -30.59
C LEU A 1175 -7.12 12.92 -30.38
N ILE A 1176 -6.10 12.72 -31.23
CA ILE A 1176 -5.23 11.55 -31.12
C ILE A 1176 -4.40 11.61 -29.85
N THR A 1177 -3.93 12.79 -29.44
CA THR A 1177 -3.18 12.98 -28.20
C THR A 1177 -4.05 12.67 -26.97
N PHE A 1178 -5.29 13.16 -26.96
CA PHE A 1178 -6.27 12.88 -25.93
C PHE A 1178 -6.55 11.37 -25.86
N ALA A 1179 -6.91 10.75 -26.99
CA ALA A 1179 -7.19 9.33 -27.05
C ALA A 1179 -5.99 8.49 -26.62
N PHE A 1180 -4.77 8.89 -27.01
CA PHE A 1180 -3.54 8.23 -26.55
C PHE A 1180 -3.42 8.27 -25.04
N LYS A 1181 -3.53 9.46 -24.42
CA LYS A 1181 -3.42 9.64 -22.96
C LYS A 1181 -4.52 8.88 -22.21
N THR A 1182 -5.76 8.97 -22.69
CA THR A 1182 -6.95 8.46 -21.99
C THR A 1182 -7.12 6.94 -22.16
N PHE A 1183 -6.91 6.40 -23.36
CA PHE A 1183 -7.28 5.02 -23.69
C PHE A 1183 -6.08 4.08 -23.91
N TYR A 1184 -4.97 4.58 -24.44
CA TYR A 1184 -3.88 3.71 -24.93
C TYR A 1184 -2.60 3.75 -24.10
N ALA A 1185 -2.33 4.85 -23.39
CA ALA A 1185 -1.11 5.02 -22.62
C ALA A 1185 -1.08 4.10 -21.38
N GLY A 1186 0.09 3.51 -21.11
CA GLY A 1186 0.31 2.56 -20.02
C GLY A 1186 0.71 3.18 -18.68
N GLY A 1187 0.26 4.40 -18.36
CA GLY A 1187 0.58 5.14 -17.13
C GLY A 1187 1.36 6.45 -17.39
N GLY A 1188 1.18 7.43 -16.49
CA GLY A 1188 1.89 8.72 -16.50
C GLY A 1188 3.33 8.64 -15.96
N LEU A 1189 4.13 9.66 -16.24
CA LEU A 1189 5.47 9.90 -15.72
C LEU A 1189 5.48 11.25 -14.99
N GLY A 1190 5.54 11.22 -13.67
CA GLY A 1190 5.40 12.46 -12.88
C GLY A 1190 4.02 13.09 -13.04
N GLU A 1191 3.92 14.42 -12.91
CA GLU A 1191 2.63 15.13 -12.92
C GLU A 1191 2.04 15.34 -14.33
N SER A 1192 2.88 15.39 -15.38
CA SER A 1192 2.43 15.74 -16.75
C SER A 1192 3.05 14.91 -17.88
N GLY A 1193 4.04 14.05 -17.60
CA GLY A 1193 4.73 13.26 -18.61
C GLY A 1193 3.99 11.97 -18.98
N TYR A 1194 4.24 11.44 -20.17
CA TYR A 1194 3.73 10.13 -20.62
C TYR A 1194 4.68 9.46 -21.62
N ARG A 1195 4.43 8.17 -21.90
CA ARG A 1195 5.33 7.34 -22.75
C ARG A 1195 4.69 6.87 -24.04
N TYR A 1196 5.24 7.32 -25.17
CA TYR A 1196 4.93 6.83 -26.52
C TYR A 1196 5.62 5.48 -26.81
N LYS A 1197 5.18 4.42 -26.12
CA LYS A 1197 5.68 3.07 -26.41
C LYS A 1197 5.17 2.58 -27.76
N LYS A 1198 6.03 1.90 -28.53
CA LYS A 1198 5.68 1.21 -29.78
C LYS A 1198 4.36 0.44 -29.68
N ALA A 1199 4.23 -0.43 -28.67
CA ALA A 1199 3.05 -1.28 -28.49
C ALA A 1199 1.73 -0.52 -28.25
N PHE A 1200 1.79 0.76 -27.88
CA PHE A 1200 0.61 1.61 -27.69
C PHE A 1200 0.31 2.43 -28.95
N ILE A 1201 1.34 3.02 -29.58
CA ILE A 1201 1.18 3.75 -30.85
C ILE A 1201 0.61 2.83 -31.93
N GLU A 1202 1.09 1.59 -32.03
CA GLU A 1202 0.62 0.59 -32.99
C GLU A 1202 -0.90 0.32 -32.93
N ARG A 1203 -1.55 0.66 -31.82
CA ARG A 1203 -2.98 0.46 -31.60
C ARG A 1203 -3.84 1.69 -31.92
N LEU A 1204 -3.23 2.85 -32.13
CA LEU A 1204 -3.99 4.08 -32.37
C LEU A 1204 -4.86 3.93 -33.62
N PRO A 1205 -6.19 4.12 -33.51
CA PRO A 1205 -7.09 3.98 -34.64
C PRO A 1205 -7.07 5.28 -35.47
N ILE A 1206 -6.53 5.23 -36.69
CA ILE A 1206 -6.44 6.39 -37.61
C ILE A 1206 -7.25 6.09 -38.89
N PRO A 1207 -8.12 7.00 -39.37
CA PRO A 1207 -8.89 6.80 -40.58
C PRO A 1207 -7.98 6.62 -41.79
N GLN A 1208 -8.22 5.53 -42.54
CA GLN A 1208 -7.56 5.27 -43.82
C GLN A 1208 -7.93 6.32 -44.86
N ILE A 1209 -7.02 6.59 -45.80
CA ILE A 1209 -7.30 7.49 -46.92
C ILE A 1209 -8.18 6.74 -47.93
N THR A 1210 -9.43 7.16 -48.04
CA THR A 1210 -10.43 6.65 -48.97
C THR A 1210 -10.79 7.72 -50.00
N LYS A 1211 -11.49 7.34 -51.07
CA LYS A 1211 -11.99 8.32 -52.06
C LYS A 1211 -12.90 9.39 -51.44
N SER A 1212 -13.62 9.05 -50.37
CA SER A 1212 -14.61 9.93 -49.73
C SER A 1212 -13.99 11.00 -48.84
N ASN A 1213 -12.93 10.66 -48.09
CA ASN A 1213 -12.27 11.58 -47.16
C ASN A 1213 -11.00 12.21 -47.75
N LYS A 1214 -10.57 11.80 -48.96
CA LYS A 1214 -9.39 12.33 -49.65
C LYS A 1214 -9.30 13.88 -49.69
N PRO A 1215 -10.38 14.64 -49.97
CA PRO A 1215 -10.30 16.10 -49.95
C PRO A 1215 -9.92 16.67 -48.57
N THR A 1216 -10.37 16.04 -47.49
CA THR A 1216 -10.05 16.43 -46.11
C THR A 1216 -8.62 16.02 -45.76
N THR A 1217 -8.19 14.81 -46.12
CA THR A 1217 -6.81 14.36 -45.87
C THR A 1217 -5.78 15.16 -46.66
N ASP A 1218 -6.08 15.52 -47.91
CA ASP A 1218 -5.21 16.35 -48.75
C ASP A 1218 -5.05 17.77 -48.16
N LYS A 1219 -6.10 18.32 -47.53
CA LYS A 1219 -6.00 19.59 -46.78
C LYS A 1219 -5.11 19.47 -45.55
N ILE A 1220 -5.23 18.39 -44.78
CA ILE A 1220 -4.35 18.13 -43.62
C ILE A 1220 -2.89 18.07 -44.07
N ILE A 1221 -2.59 17.32 -45.15
CA ILE A 1221 -1.24 17.23 -45.71
C ILE A 1221 -0.72 18.63 -46.10
N ALA A 1222 -1.52 19.42 -46.81
CA ALA A 1222 -1.12 20.77 -47.22
C ALA A 1222 -0.85 21.72 -46.03
N LEU A 1223 -1.59 21.58 -44.92
CA LEU A 1223 -1.33 22.33 -43.70
C LEU A 1223 -0.05 21.87 -43.01
N VAL A 1224 0.21 20.55 -42.97
CA VAL A 1224 1.46 20.00 -42.43
C VAL A 1224 2.66 20.48 -43.24
N ASP A 1225 2.59 20.49 -44.57
CA ASP A 1225 3.68 20.99 -45.42
C ASP A 1225 3.96 22.48 -45.14
N LYS A 1226 2.93 23.30 -44.92
CA LYS A 1226 3.11 24.71 -44.50
C LYS A 1226 3.77 24.83 -43.13
N ILE A 1227 3.40 23.99 -42.16
CA ILE A 1227 4.01 23.96 -40.83
C ILE A 1227 5.50 23.63 -40.94
N LEU A 1228 5.84 22.57 -41.70
CA LEU A 1228 7.22 22.13 -41.91
C LEU A 1228 8.06 23.23 -42.59
N GLN A 1229 7.57 23.82 -43.68
CA GLN A 1229 8.26 24.94 -44.36
C GLN A 1229 8.44 26.17 -43.48
N THR A 1230 7.49 26.44 -42.58
CA THR A 1230 7.59 27.57 -41.65
C THR A 1230 8.65 27.29 -40.59
N LYS A 1231 8.67 26.07 -40.03
CA LYS A 1231 9.62 25.67 -39.00
C LYS A 1231 11.03 25.39 -39.52
N GLU A 1232 11.17 25.08 -40.80
CA GLU A 1232 12.47 24.99 -41.45
C GLU A 1232 13.18 26.36 -41.46
N LYS A 1233 12.42 27.44 -41.72
CA LYS A 1233 12.95 28.82 -41.71
C LYS A 1233 13.23 29.33 -40.30
N ASP A 1234 12.34 29.03 -39.36
CA ASP A 1234 12.51 29.35 -37.94
C ASP A 1234 11.94 28.20 -37.09
N PRO A 1235 12.80 27.37 -36.48
CA PRO A 1235 12.36 26.23 -35.66
C PRO A 1235 11.41 26.61 -34.52
N LYS A 1236 11.43 27.88 -34.07
CA LYS A 1236 10.60 28.43 -33.01
C LYS A 1236 9.34 29.15 -33.51
N ALA A 1237 9.09 29.14 -34.82
CA ALA A 1237 7.90 29.78 -35.40
C ALA A 1237 6.61 29.22 -34.80
N ASN A 1238 5.68 30.13 -34.50
CA ASN A 1238 4.37 29.80 -33.95
C ASN A 1238 3.44 29.29 -35.05
N THR A 1239 3.09 28.00 -35.00
CA THR A 1239 2.23 27.31 -35.96
C THR A 1239 0.85 26.95 -35.40
N GLN A 1240 0.51 27.43 -34.20
CA GLN A 1240 -0.73 27.04 -33.50
C GLN A 1240 -2.01 27.30 -34.31
N GLY A 1241 -2.06 28.35 -35.13
CA GLY A 1241 -3.21 28.63 -36.00
C GLY A 1241 -3.47 27.52 -37.02
N LEU A 1242 -2.41 27.05 -37.69
CA LEU A 1242 -2.48 25.95 -38.66
C LEU A 1242 -2.81 24.62 -37.99
N GLU A 1243 -2.30 24.41 -36.78
CA GLU A 1243 -2.59 23.21 -35.99
C GLU A 1243 -4.05 23.14 -35.55
N LYS A 1244 -4.66 24.27 -35.15
CA LYS A 1244 -6.10 24.35 -34.86
C LYS A 1244 -6.96 24.02 -36.08
N GLU A 1245 -6.53 24.42 -37.28
CA GLU A 1245 -7.22 24.03 -38.52
C GLU A 1245 -7.11 22.51 -38.77
N ILE A 1246 -5.95 21.91 -38.48
CA ILE A 1246 -5.78 20.45 -38.53
C ILE A 1246 -6.72 19.78 -37.52
N ASP A 1247 -6.79 20.26 -36.28
CA ASP A 1247 -7.67 19.70 -35.25
C ASP A 1247 -9.14 19.70 -35.70
N ALA A 1248 -9.63 20.81 -36.27
CA ALA A 1248 -10.99 20.90 -36.78
C ALA A 1248 -11.26 19.89 -37.92
N LEU A 1249 -10.31 19.70 -38.84
CA LEU A 1249 -10.42 18.69 -39.90
C LEU A 1249 -10.38 17.27 -39.35
N VAL A 1250 -9.58 17.03 -38.30
CA VAL A 1250 -9.52 15.73 -37.61
C VAL A 1250 -10.85 15.44 -36.92
N TYR A 1251 -11.45 16.40 -36.21
CA TYR A 1251 -12.77 16.21 -35.60
C TYR A 1251 -13.85 15.85 -36.64
N GLN A 1252 -13.78 16.46 -37.83
CA GLN A 1252 -14.67 16.12 -38.95
C GLN A 1252 -14.44 14.70 -39.47
N LEU A 1253 -13.20 14.22 -39.53
CA LEU A 1253 -12.91 12.84 -39.97
C LEU A 1253 -13.54 11.77 -39.07
N TYR A 1254 -13.74 12.08 -37.78
CA TYR A 1254 -14.35 11.18 -36.81
C TYR A 1254 -15.84 11.47 -36.54
N ASN A 1255 -16.45 12.45 -37.23
CA ASN A 1255 -17.84 12.86 -37.01
C ASN A 1255 -18.13 13.17 -35.53
N LEU A 1256 -17.26 13.97 -34.91
CA LEU A 1256 -17.43 14.36 -33.51
C LEU A 1256 -18.50 15.45 -33.34
N THR A 1257 -19.24 15.36 -32.24
CA THR A 1257 -20.22 16.37 -31.80
C THR A 1257 -19.54 17.49 -31.01
N ASP A 1258 -20.22 18.64 -30.86
CA ASP A 1258 -19.68 19.78 -30.10
C ASP A 1258 -19.38 19.43 -28.64
N GLU A 1259 -20.18 18.55 -28.02
CA GLU A 1259 -19.97 18.07 -26.64
C GLU A 1259 -18.72 17.19 -26.54
N GLU A 1260 -18.50 16.28 -27.50
CA GLU A 1260 -17.31 15.45 -27.57
C GLU A 1260 -16.05 16.30 -27.80
N ILE A 1261 -16.12 17.27 -28.72
CA ILE A 1261 -15.04 18.22 -28.98
C ILE A 1261 -14.70 18.99 -27.71
N LYS A 1262 -15.70 19.52 -27.01
CA LYS A 1262 -15.48 20.23 -25.75
C LYS A 1262 -14.81 19.33 -24.71
N THR A 1263 -15.24 18.09 -24.58
CA THR A 1263 -14.64 17.11 -23.66
C THR A 1263 -13.16 16.86 -23.98
N ILE A 1264 -12.81 16.78 -25.27
CA ILE A 1264 -11.43 16.63 -25.73
C ILE A 1264 -10.61 17.89 -25.43
N GLU A 1265 -11.17 19.07 -25.67
CA GLU A 1265 -10.45 20.34 -25.47
C GLU A 1265 -10.26 20.70 -23.99
N ASP A 1266 -11.26 20.45 -23.14
CA ASP A 1266 -11.19 20.65 -21.69
C ASP A 1266 -10.22 19.64 -21.03
N GLY A 1267 -9.99 18.49 -21.66
CA GLY A 1267 -9.11 17.42 -21.19
C GLY A 1267 -7.63 17.55 -21.58
N GLN A 1268 -7.18 18.68 -22.10
CA GLN A 1268 -5.81 18.86 -22.63
C GLN A 1268 -4.96 19.94 -22.01
#